data_AF-A0A0L0T5C9-F1
#
_entry.id   AF-A0A0L0T5C9-F1
#
_cell.length_a   1.000
_cell.length_b   1.000
_cell.length_c   1.000
_cell.angle_alpha   90.00
_cell.angle_beta   90.00
_cell.angle_gamma   90.00
#
_symmetry.space_group_name_H-M   'P 1'
#
loop_
_entity.id
_entity.type
_entity.pdbx_description
1 polymer ?
#
loop_
_entity_poly.entity_id
_entity_poly.type
_entity_poly.pdbx_seq_one_letter_code
_entity_poly.pdbx_strand_id
1 'polypeptide(L)'
;MVLALLVAAKVARSSKVPISALRLLRFLFTIEMSAFSIPIAQLLLAGLNCGSGTVSHFNEACFGSKHLPLFVMDVVGIAVFAPLMLVASLVFLETSPTSLSPEAKPHGRVDFIIVAARLLFVALYTFIPDTPTGNWIYVSLVTLGLLYLVRAITLTQPWYHSRMTAMRLGFMTAATASMILSMVAYATGATDAWLTMFIPAAVVGFAAGVGLAQWSARWMFATHVRRWHRVSKVEHQLNEEESAAAAAATVGKQQNVRRIAALSQMGLGAPGGSVLRSAPVSPVTPMAAAADANGAAIAGWVAAVADANALHRLMEKTSMEVLNEVQAKKKVMRDRVFESPLQVEACIRFIRENPTPNQITVGLQLLERGLIEFDDTLLLFIAATYLAAYFGDAGKTAADELIEQIKARPIRFDEKFLIYAKERQEREDDKLGEYGAQGRGLLESAEFQNMDRKSKVAHLLSLYAMREFFETVRTHGSLVQLSNALSKLTIHRTVASETYSRLLIKFPKSRSVLRSYAQFLISVDGNQVKATQLLALVDDADGEELATEPEITYAPLSPNESMLYDPLAASPSRDGSFSQFSPADTQQMRPPRRVPSPLVTNGDGVSASRATFHASTKASLVDMAERHGNRPTRWVAAWGRRWGRTMGPNATGVADFGNICDARAAATARKPAATDRARVTRPLKQLPAILVIGGIYLVALIAGFVVCVTFFGRTRTVMQTDFALAKYSRRQIIVVMDSIQRILTANYYVTLPPYASAMTAEFASALDSLRTSWARVTDTALPFLGNDPTAQTSGGATLYRVAVVVKTTIPEVLNFEPDDMALLELVQSIASAGAAALQFPGLGSLTFARVQDSETIKFIFDNFWVLLTAVSQLPLKGIAAYDALTAASNVQLIVTLVVAVLALAALGVFLFVQPLRGYFDVETKILAQIRKLPKRAAMELVTTTEEEIEAFREFTSLEDVVDVELASQTRVAPAAGDEEHQAGEKMRVTRLIVVALVAVAALTMGMFGVAFQTQNVTVLMRLMTQSVERRFFIQVNQMLTRQLLVPDQTLIRNSDNLRTLRSNLYDFRQLHAKLTTDTNGLSTLFPQYTLYLANSATVTAGTDYGATIALDAGLSAYIDDASRFITAVNPSVTLATGTSLAPQTILTSVGNVTVTPPAPDTPAWVGLQARSERLNLQLNSLDAVIRDQVLANVNMALTGCILVFTATIVAVVALATHVHLVAFRRMREKARALVAVLFLMPTSVTKDAPELAALVKSGGLTLQQAAEVGSGGA
;
A
#
# COMPACT_ATOMS: atom_id res chain seq x y z
N MET A 1 28.32 -4.13 7.59
CA MET A 1 29.71 -4.66 7.58
C MET A 1 30.50 -4.33 8.86
N VAL A 2 30.99 -3.10 9.06
CA VAL A 2 31.89 -2.76 10.20
C VAL A 2 31.31 -3.13 11.57
N LEU A 3 30.03 -2.82 11.82
CA LEU A 3 29.36 -3.17 13.09
C LEU A 3 29.27 -4.70 13.28
N ALA A 4 29.00 -5.46 12.21
CA ALA A 4 28.95 -6.91 12.26
C ALA A 4 30.32 -7.51 12.56
N LEU A 5 31.39 -7.00 11.93
CA LEU A 5 32.78 -7.39 12.23
C LEU A 5 33.18 -7.02 13.66
N LEU A 6 32.75 -5.85 14.16
CA LEU A 6 33.00 -5.43 15.54
C LEU A 6 32.30 -6.37 16.53
N VAL A 7 31.02 -6.70 16.29
CA VAL A 7 30.28 -7.65 17.11
C VAL A 7 30.90 -9.04 17.04
N ALA A 8 31.24 -9.54 15.85
CA ALA A 8 31.92 -10.81 15.67
C ALA A 8 33.28 -10.85 16.39
N ALA A 9 34.09 -9.80 16.29
CA ALA A 9 35.36 -9.67 17.00
C ALA A 9 35.17 -9.61 18.53
N LYS A 10 34.14 -8.92 19.02
CA LYS A 10 33.81 -8.85 20.45
C LYS A 10 33.29 -10.18 21.01
N VAL A 11 32.48 -10.90 20.22
CA VAL A 11 32.02 -12.27 20.51
C VAL A 11 33.20 -13.24 20.53
N ALA A 12 34.06 -13.19 19.52
CA ALA A 12 35.27 -14.02 19.44
C ALA A 12 36.25 -13.76 20.61
N ARG A 13 36.30 -12.52 21.11
CA ARG A 13 37.13 -12.14 22.27
C ARG A 13 36.48 -12.40 23.63
N SER A 14 35.36 -13.15 23.71
CA SER A 14 34.66 -13.44 24.97
C SER A 14 34.24 -12.19 25.78
N SER A 15 34.20 -11.02 25.15
CA SER A 15 33.90 -9.77 25.86
C SER A 15 32.39 -9.55 25.95
N LYS A 16 31.91 -8.98 27.06
CA LYS A 16 30.51 -8.59 27.22
C LYS A 16 30.12 -7.64 26.08
N VAL A 17 29.29 -8.11 25.15
CA VAL A 17 28.75 -7.29 24.06
C VAL A 17 27.63 -6.42 24.65
N PRO A 18 27.66 -5.09 24.48
CA PRO A 18 26.59 -4.25 24.97
C PRO A 18 25.28 -4.61 24.27
N ILE A 19 24.21 -4.81 25.06
CA ILE A 19 22.88 -5.23 24.61
C ILE A 19 22.34 -4.27 23.53
N SER A 20 22.64 -2.97 23.65
CA SER A 20 22.26 -1.95 22.67
C SER A 20 22.89 -2.18 21.29
N ALA A 21 24.13 -2.65 21.21
CA ALA A 21 24.80 -2.95 19.94
C ALA A 21 24.19 -4.16 19.24
N LEU A 22 23.77 -5.20 19.98
CA LEU A 22 23.05 -6.34 19.42
C LEU A 22 21.66 -5.95 18.92
N ARG A 23 20.94 -5.10 19.66
CA ARG A 23 19.63 -4.56 19.22
C ARG A 23 19.78 -3.71 17.96
N LEU A 24 20.78 -2.83 17.91
CA LEU A 24 21.06 -2.02 16.72
C LEU A 24 21.47 -2.88 15.53
N LEU A 25 22.32 -3.88 15.73
CA LEU A 25 22.73 -4.81 14.68
C LEU A 25 21.53 -5.58 14.12
N ARG A 26 20.66 -6.10 14.99
CA ARG A 26 19.43 -6.80 14.59
C ARG A 26 18.50 -5.87 13.80
N PHE A 27 18.30 -4.63 14.27
CA PHE A 27 17.51 -3.63 13.57
C PHE A 27 18.07 -3.28 12.18
N LEU A 28 19.38 -3.07 12.08
CA LEU A 28 20.04 -2.79 10.81
C LEU A 28 19.91 -3.96 9.84
N PHE A 29 20.11 -5.20 10.30
CA PHE A 29 19.90 -6.39 9.46
C PHE A 29 18.44 -6.55 9.04
N THR A 30 17.47 -6.24 9.90
CA THR A 30 16.05 -6.25 9.53
C THR A 30 15.75 -5.22 8.42
N ILE A 31 16.30 -4.01 8.52
CA ILE A 31 16.16 -2.98 7.47
C ILE A 31 16.86 -3.39 6.18
N GLU A 32 18.08 -3.92 6.29
CA GLU A 32 18.88 -4.40 5.17
C GLU A 32 18.19 -5.57 4.44
N MET A 33 17.73 -6.59 5.18
CA MET A 33 16.98 -7.73 4.65
C MET A 33 15.60 -7.37 4.08
N SER A 34 15.03 -6.25 4.48
CA SER A 34 13.74 -5.78 3.96
C SER A 34 13.92 -4.79 2.82
N ALA A 35 14.00 -3.50 3.12
CA ALA A 35 13.89 -2.41 2.15
C ALA A 35 15.13 -2.25 1.26
N PHE A 36 16.33 -2.50 1.79
CA PHE A 36 17.57 -2.22 1.06
C PHE A 36 18.15 -3.42 0.29
N SER A 37 17.62 -4.62 0.48
CA SER A 37 18.11 -5.83 -0.20
C SER A 37 18.13 -5.69 -1.72
N ILE A 38 17.08 -5.12 -2.32
CA ILE A 38 16.96 -4.92 -3.76
C ILE A 38 17.85 -3.78 -4.26
N PRO A 39 17.80 -2.54 -3.70
CA PRO A 39 18.66 -1.45 -4.14
C PRO A 39 20.16 -1.75 -4.03
N ILE A 40 20.60 -2.39 -2.95
CA ILE A 40 22.02 -2.73 -2.77
C ILE A 40 22.44 -3.79 -3.78
N ALA A 41 21.64 -4.85 -3.97
CA ALA A 41 21.92 -5.86 -4.98
C ALA A 41 21.96 -5.26 -6.40
N GLN A 42 21.04 -4.34 -6.71
CA GLN A 42 20.97 -3.70 -8.03
C GLN A 42 22.18 -2.79 -8.26
N LEU A 43 22.61 -2.03 -7.26
CA LEU A 43 23.80 -1.19 -7.34
C LEU A 43 25.05 -2.04 -7.61
N LEU A 44 25.22 -3.14 -6.87
CA LEU A 44 26.36 -4.03 -7.03
C LEU A 44 26.32 -4.85 -8.33
N LEU A 45 25.14 -5.16 -8.86
CA LEU A 45 25.01 -5.90 -10.13
C LEU A 45 25.11 -4.97 -11.34
N ALA A 46 24.78 -3.69 -11.21
CA ALA A 46 24.77 -2.73 -12.33
C ALA A 46 26.14 -2.59 -13.00
N GLY A 47 27.24 -2.54 -12.24
CA GLY A 47 28.59 -2.50 -12.83
C GLY A 47 29.07 -3.85 -13.40
N LEU A 48 28.30 -4.93 -13.25
CA LEU A 48 28.58 -6.20 -13.93
C LEU A 48 27.85 -6.34 -15.27
N ASN A 49 26.94 -5.43 -15.60
CA ASN A 49 26.15 -5.51 -16.84
C ASN A 49 26.96 -5.05 -18.05
N CYS A 50 27.59 -6.02 -18.71
CA CYS A 50 28.49 -5.81 -19.84
C CYS A 50 28.03 -6.45 -21.16
N GLY A 51 26.72 -6.70 -21.30
CA GLY A 51 26.16 -7.46 -22.42
C GLY A 51 26.47 -6.89 -23.82
N SER A 52 26.69 -5.57 -23.94
CA SER A 52 27.04 -4.89 -25.20
C SER A 52 28.54 -4.60 -25.38
N GLY A 53 29.39 -5.06 -24.45
CA GLY A 53 30.83 -4.72 -24.42
C GLY A 53 31.14 -3.35 -23.79
N THR A 54 30.13 -2.51 -23.58
CA THR A 54 30.20 -1.22 -22.89
C THR A 54 29.18 -1.17 -21.76
N VAL A 55 29.47 -0.42 -20.69
CA VAL A 55 28.52 -0.23 -19.59
C VAL A 55 27.32 0.58 -20.08
N SER A 56 26.11 0.07 -19.88
CA SER A 56 24.88 0.80 -20.21
C SER A 56 24.87 2.14 -19.46
N HIS A 57 24.65 3.24 -20.19
CA HIS A 57 24.70 4.65 -19.76
C HIS A 57 26.04 5.39 -19.82
N PHE A 58 27.20 4.72 -19.73
CA PHE A 58 28.49 5.42 -19.70
C PHE A 58 29.31 5.32 -21.00
N ASN A 59 28.93 4.45 -21.94
CA ASN A 59 29.67 4.21 -23.20
C ASN A 59 31.18 3.90 -23.00
N GLU A 60 31.58 3.51 -21.79
CA GLU A 60 32.94 3.10 -21.47
C GLU A 60 33.06 1.58 -21.67
N ALA A 61 34.19 1.13 -22.20
CA ALA A 61 34.47 -0.29 -22.37
C ALA A 61 34.43 -0.99 -21.00
N CYS A 62 33.81 -2.17 -20.93
CA CYS A 62 33.58 -2.84 -19.66
C CYS A 62 34.86 -3.20 -18.88
N PHE A 63 35.94 -3.48 -19.60
CA PHE A 63 37.28 -3.70 -19.02
C PHE A 63 38.20 -2.49 -19.20
N GLY A 64 37.63 -1.31 -19.43
CA GLY A 64 38.36 -0.05 -19.48
C GLY A 64 38.95 0.32 -18.12
N SER A 65 40.08 1.04 -18.13
CA SER A 65 40.81 1.42 -16.91
C SER A 65 39.97 2.22 -15.90
N LYS A 66 38.96 2.96 -16.37
CA LYS A 66 38.02 3.72 -15.54
C LYS A 66 36.97 2.85 -14.84
N HIS A 67 36.52 1.77 -15.49
CA HIS A 67 35.44 0.92 -14.99
C HIS A 67 35.95 -0.29 -14.19
N LEU A 68 37.17 -0.77 -14.50
CA LEU A 68 37.76 -1.93 -13.84
C LEU A 68 37.73 -1.88 -12.30
N PRO A 69 38.02 -0.75 -11.62
CA PRO A 69 37.92 -0.68 -10.16
C PRO A 69 36.49 -0.88 -9.64
N LEU A 70 35.49 -0.32 -10.34
CA LEU A 70 34.08 -0.47 -9.98
C LEU A 70 33.64 -1.92 -10.16
N PHE A 71 34.00 -2.54 -11.30
CA PHE A 71 33.74 -3.96 -11.57
C PHE A 71 34.33 -4.86 -10.47
N VAL A 72 35.58 -4.63 -10.05
CA VAL A 72 36.22 -5.41 -8.97
C VAL A 72 35.50 -5.19 -7.63
N MET A 73 35.14 -3.93 -7.30
CA MET A 73 34.40 -3.60 -6.08
C MET A 73 33.01 -4.25 -6.05
N ASP A 74 32.34 -4.34 -7.19
CA ASP A 74 31.04 -4.96 -7.35
C ASP A 74 31.11 -6.48 -7.18
N VAL A 75 32.10 -7.14 -7.79
CA VAL A 75 32.36 -8.59 -7.58
C VAL A 75 32.64 -8.89 -6.11
N VAL A 76 33.53 -8.13 -5.47
CA VAL A 76 33.83 -8.28 -4.04
C VAL A 76 32.60 -8.00 -3.19
N GLY A 77 31.86 -6.94 -3.53
CA GLY A 77 30.63 -6.54 -2.87
C GLY A 77 29.58 -7.66 -2.90
N ILE A 78 29.33 -8.28 -4.06
CA ILE A 78 28.39 -9.40 -4.20
C ILE A 78 28.87 -10.63 -3.46
N ALA A 79 30.16 -10.97 -3.60
CA ALA A 79 30.77 -12.13 -2.93
C ALA A 79 30.66 -12.06 -1.40
N VAL A 80 30.57 -10.85 -0.86
CA VAL A 80 30.40 -10.61 0.58
C VAL A 80 28.92 -10.43 0.97
N PHE A 81 28.18 -9.63 0.21
CA PHE A 81 26.80 -9.25 0.52
C PHE A 81 25.83 -10.43 0.38
N ALA A 82 25.90 -11.21 -0.69
CA ALA A 82 24.95 -12.30 -0.92
C ALA A 82 25.06 -13.39 0.17
N PRO A 83 26.26 -13.92 0.53
CA PRO A 83 26.38 -14.86 1.64
C PRO A 83 25.98 -14.27 2.98
N LEU A 84 26.32 -13.00 3.26
CA LEU A 84 25.93 -12.33 4.50
C LEU A 84 24.41 -12.29 4.64
N MET A 85 23.69 -11.94 3.57
CA MET A 85 22.22 -11.87 3.57
C MET A 85 21.57 -13.24 3.73
N LEU A 86 22.10 -14.25 3.05
CA LEU A 86 21.64 -15.62 3.16
C LEU A 86 21.87 -16.20 4.58
N VAL A 87 23.06 -16.01 5.16
CA VAL A 87 23.37 -16.44 6.53
C VAL A 87 22.57 -15.65 7.55
N ALA A 88 22.44 -14.33 7.38
CA ALA A 88 21.66 -13.49 8.28
C ALA A 88 20.19 -13.93 8.35
N SER A 89 19.61 -14.34 7.23
CA SER A 89 18.24 -14.87 7.18
C SER A 89 18.04 -16.19 7.93
N LEU A 90 19.12 -16.94 8.17
CA LEU A 90 19.12 -18.20 8.94
C LEU A 90 19.49 -18.01 10.42
N VAL A 91 20.26 -16.98 10.75
CA VAL A 91 20.84 -16.78 12.10
C VAL A 91 20.04 -15.74 12.91
N PHE A 92 19.59 -14.65 12.29
CA PHE A 92 18.84 -13.60 13.00
C PHE A 92 17.35 -13.94 13.07
N LEU A 93 17.03 -14.94 13.88
CA LEU A 93 15.69 -15.44 14.11
C LEU A 93 15.35 -15.33 15.59
N GLU A 94 14.08 -15.02 15.87
CA GLU A 94 13.53 -15.16 17.21
C GLU A 94 12.66 -16.41 17.22
N THR A 95 13.19 -17.47 17.78
CA THR A 95 12.58 -18.81 17.76
C THR A 95 11.71 -19.09 18.97
N SER A 96 11.64 -18.15 19.91
CA SER A 96 10.76 -18.25 21.06
C SER A 96 9.30 -18.25 20.58
N PRO A 97 8.54 -19.33 20.85
CA PRO A 97 7.14 -19.43 20.49
C PRO A 97 6.24 -18.54 21.34
N THR A 98 6.73 -18.07 22.49
CA THR A 98 6.04 -17.17 23.41
C THR A 98 6.34 -15.70 23.13
N SER A 99 7.27 -15.41 22.21
CA SER A 99 7.59 -14.03 21.84
C SER A 99 6.40 -13.35 21.18
N LEU A 100 6.10 -12.14 21.65
CA LEU A 100 5.11 -11.23 21.06
C LEU A 100 5.67 -10.45 19.86
N SER A 101 6.93 -10.70 19.51
CA SER A 101 7.58 -10.09 18.36
C SER A 101 6.91 -10.57 17.08
N PRO A 102 6.41 -9.66 16.20
CA PRO A 102 5.78 -10.04 14.94
C PRO A 102 6.74 -10.82 14.02
N GLU A 103 8.05 -10.73 14.26
CA GLU A 103 9.09 -11.42 13.49
C GLU A 103 9.41 -12.83 14.01
N ALA A 104 8.81 -13.24 15.13
CA ALA A 104 9.07 -14.54 15.73
C ALA A 104 8.61 -15.68 14.80
N LYS A 105 9.52 -16.63 14.59
CA LYS A 105 9.38 -17.74 13.66
C LYS A 105 10.26 -18.91 14.11
N PRO A 106 9.84 -20.14 13.87
CA PRO A 106 10.56 -21.34 14.32
C PRO A 106 11.85 -21.61 13.57
N HIS A 107 11.93 -21.23 12.29
CA HIS A 107 13.12 -21.45 11.48
C HIS A 107 13.26 -20.38 10.38
N GLY A 108 14.49 -20.18 9.91
CA GLY A 108 14.83 -19.17 8.90
C GLY A 108 14.68 -19.61 7.45
N ARG A 109 14.35 -20.89 7.20
CA ARG A 109 14.38 -21.49 5.84
C ARG A 109 13.54 -20.73 4.81
N VAL A 110 12.34 -20.27 5.18
CA VAL A 110 11.48 -19.53 4.24
C VAL A 110 12.03 -18.14 3.96
N ASP A 111 12.62 -17.47 4.96
CA ASP A 111 13.27 -16.18 4.75
C ASP A 111 14.53 -16.31 3.89
N PHE A 112 15.29 -17.39 4.07
CA PHE A 112 16.38 -17.74 3.16
C PHE A 112 15.90 -17.89 1.72
N ILE A 113 14.80 -18.62 1.49
CA ILE A 113 14.21 -18.78 0.14
C ILE A 113 13.75 -17.43 -0.41
N ILE A 114 13.11 -16.58 0.41
CA ILE A 114 12.66 -15.25 0.00
C ILE A 114 13.85 -14.35 -0.37
N VAL A 115 14.90 -14.33 0.44
CA VAL A 115 16.11 -13.54 0.18
C VAL A 115 16.83 -14.05 -1.06
N ALA A 116 16.99 -15.37 -1.21
CA ALA A 116 17.57 -15.99 -2.40
C ALA A 116 16.77 -15.65 -3.66
N ALA A 117 15.44 -15.73 -3.60
CA ALA A 117 14.57 -15.37 -4.72
C ALA A 117 14.68 -13.88 -5.08
N ARG A 118 14.79 -12.97 -4.09
CA ARG A 118 15.00 -11.55 -4.36
C ARG A 118 16.34 -11.29 -5.05
N LEU A 119 17.43 -11.88 -4.54
CA LEU A 119 18.76 -11.76 -5.17
C LEU A 119 18.72 -12.31 -6.60
N LEU A 120 18.02 -13.42 -6.83
CA LEU A 120 17.82 -13.99 -8.16
C LEU A 120 16.99 -13.07 -9.06
N PHE A 121 15.90 -12.46 -8.57
CA PHE A 121 15.09 -11.53 -9.36
C PHE A 121 15.89 -10.30 -9.80
N VAL A 122 16.73 -9.74 -8.91
CA VAL A 122 17.61 -8.63 -9.27
C VAL A 122 18.67 -9.08 -10.28
N ALA A 123 19.28 -10.25 -10.10
CA ALA A 123 20.22 -10.80 -11.07
C ALA A 123 19.58 -11.02 -12.44
N LEU A 124 18.37 -11.59 -12.49
CA LEU A 124 17.61 -11.78 -13.74
C LEU A 124 17.30 -10.43 -14.40
N TYR A 125 16.91 -9.42 -13.63
CA TYR A 125 16.65 -8.07 -14.15
C TYR A 125 17.92 -7.46 -14.78
N THR A 126 19.09 -7.66 -14.15
CA THR A 126 20.33 -7.06 -14.63
C THR A 126 20.95 -7.79 -15.82
N PHE A 127 20.87 -9.12 -15.87
CA PHE A 127 21.56 -9.92 -16.90
C PHE A 127 20.71 -10.28 -18.12
N ILE A 128 19.38 -10.17 -18.03
CA ILE A 128 18.51 -10.38 -19.20
C ILE A 128 18.55 -9.11 -20.07
N PRO A 129 18.85 -9.21 -21.37
CA PRO A 129 18.95 -8.05 -22.24
C PRO A 129 17.60 -7.34 -22.41
N ASP A 130 17.62 -6.00 -22.47
CA ASP A 130 16.48 -5.10 -22.73
C ASP A 130 15.95 -5.23 -24.18
N THR A 131 15.50 -6.42 -24.51
CA THR A 131 14.83 -6.79 -25.75
C THR A 131 13.40 -7.16 -25.45
N PRO A 132 12.44 -7.01 -26.39
CA PRO A 132 11.06 -7.44 -26.15
C PRO A 132 10.95 -8.90 -25.69
N THR A 133 11.76 -9.79 -26.27
CA THR A 133 11.85 -11.21 -25.89
C THR A 133 12.47 -11.40 -24.50
N GLY A 134 13.55 -10.68 -24.19
CA GLY A 134 14.16 -10.67 -22.86
C GLY A 134 13.18 -10.21 -21.78
N ASN A 135 12.46 -9.13 -22.00
CA ASN A 135 11.44 -8.61 -21.09
C ASN A 135 10.34 -9.65 -20.82
N TRP A 136 9.87 -10.36 -21.85
CA TRP A 136 8.92 -11.45 -21.67
C TRP A 136 9.46 -12.60 -20.82
N ILE A 137 10.71 -13.02 -21.06
CA ILE A 137 11.38 -14.06 -20.28
C ILE A 137 11.51 -13.63 -18.82
N TYR A 138 12.00 -12.41 -18.58
CA TYR A 138 12.16 -11.84 -17.24
C TYR A 138 10.84 -11.83 -16.48
N VAL A 139 9.79 -11.22 -17.05
CA VAL A 139 8.50 -11.10 -16.36
C VAL A 139 7.87 -12.47 -16.12
N SER A 140 8.03 -13.42 -17.04
CA SER A 140 7.55 -14.80 -16.86
C SER A 140 8.28 -15.52 -15.70
N LEU A 141 9.61 -15.44 -15.65
CA LEU A 141 10.42 -16.07 -14.60
C LEU A 141 10.14 -15.46 -13.23
N VAL A 142 10.04 -14.12 -13.14
CA VAL A 142 9.70 -13.43 -11.89
C VAL A 142 8.28 -13.79 -11.45
N THR A 143 7.32 -13.86 -12.36
CA THR A 143 5.94 -14.26 -12.03
C THR A 143 5.89 -15.69 -11.50
N LEU A 144 6.60 -16.64 -12.12
CA LEU A 144 6.71 -18.02 -11.63
C LEU A 144 7.39 -18.08 -10.25
N GLY A 145 8.47 -17.32 -10.05
CA GLY A 145 9.15 -17.23 -8.77
C GLY A 145 8.24 -16.64 -7.68
N LEU A 146 7.48 -15.59 -7.97
CA LEU A 146 6.52 -15.00 -7.05
C LEU A 146 5.37 -15.97 -6.74
N LEU A 147 4.85 -16.70 -7.72
CA LEU A 147 3.85 -17.76 -7.51
C LEU A 147 4.39 -18.88 -6.62
N TYR A 148 5.65 -19.27 -6.81
CA TYR A 148 6.33 -20.23 -5.94
C TYR A 148 6.44 -19.71 -4.51
N LEU A 149 6.82 -18.44 -4.30
CA LEU A 149 6.88 -17.83 -2.97
C LEU A 149 5.49 -17.72 -2.31
N VAL A 150 4.47 -17.32 -3.07
CA VAL A 150 3.07 -17.28 -2.60
C VAL A 150 2.65 -18.68 -2.15
N ARG A 151 2.90 -19.71 -2.96
CA ARG A 151 2.63 -21.11 -2.60
C ARG A 151 3.41 -21.54 -1.36
N ALA A 152 4.71 -21.27 -1.30
CA ALA A 152 5.57 -21.65 -0.19
C ALA A 152 5.10 -21.02 1.12
N ILE A 153 4.81 -19.72 1.15
CA ILE A 153 4.31 -19.03 2.36
C ILE A 153 2.90 -19.53 2.73
N THR A 154 2.03 -19.76 1.74
CA THR A 154 0.66 -20.26 1.99
C THR A 154 0.68 -21.63 2.67
N LEU A 155 1.58 -22.52 2.24
CA LEU A 155 1.71 -23.88 2.78
C LEU A 155 2.52 -23.94 4.08
N THR A 156 3.55 -23.12 4.25
CA THR A 156 4.45 -23.17 5.41
C THR A 156 4.04 -22.27 6.57
N GLN A 157 3.25 -21.22 6.31
CA GLN A 157 2.77 -20.22 7.27
C GLN A 157 3.85 -19.78 8.29
N PRO A 158 5.03 -19.31 7.85
CA PRO A 158 6.27 -19.43 8.60
C PRO A 158 6.36 -18.57 9.87
N TRP A 159 5.49 -17.58 10.07
CA TRP A 159 5.49 -16.73 11.26
C TRP A 159 4.49 -17.22 12.31
N TYR A 160 4.83 -17.05 13.59
CA TYR A 160 3.90 -17.36 14.69
C TYR A 160 2.68 -16.44 14.69
N HIS A 161 2.86 -15.16 14.37
CA HIS A 161 1.75 -14.21 14.28
C HIS A 161 1.03 -14.31 12.93
N SER A 162 -0.23 -14.73 12.98
CA SER A 162 -1.11 -14.86 11.80
C SER A 162 -1.19 -13.58 10.96
N ARG A 163 -1.16 -12.41 11.61
CA ARG A 163 -1.19 -11.09 10.96
C ARG A 163 0.05 -10.82 10.12
N MET A 164 1.23 -11.22 10.61
CA MET A 164 2.48 -11.01 9.88
C MET A 164 2.50 -11.89 8.62
N THR A 165 2.08 -13.14 8.75
CA THR A 165 1.93 -14.03 7.59
C THR A 165 0.94 -13.47 6.58
N ALA A 166 -0.22 -12.98 7.03
CA ALA A 166 -1.21 -12.37 6.15
C ALA A 166 -0.68 -11.12 5.42
N MET A 167 0.04 -10.25 6.14
CA MET A 167 0.63 -9.04 5.55
C MET A 167 1.72 -9.40 4.52
N ARG A 168 2.63 -10.32 4.86
CA ARG A 168 3.70 -10.77 3.96
C ARG A 168 3.14 -11.46 2.73
N LEU A 169 2.15 -12.36 2.90
CA LEU A 169 1.48 -13.00 1.78
C LEU A 169 0.74 -11.99 0.90
N GLY A 170 0.05 -11.03 1.52
CA GLY A 170 -0.60 -9.91 0.82
C GLY A 170 0.36 -9.12 -0.08
N PHE A 171 1.55 -8.77 0.41
CA PHE A 171 2.54 -8.08 -0.44
C PHE A 171 3.06 -8.95 -1.59
N MET A 172 3.27 -10.25 -1.36
CA MET A 172 3.71 -11.16 -2.42
C MET A 172 2.64 -11.37 -3.49
N THR A 173 1.37 -11.54 -3.09
CA THR A 173 0.26 -11.67 -4.05
C THR A 173 -0.03 -10.35 -4.76
N ALA A 174 0.13 -9.20 -4.09
CA ALA A 174 0.08 -7.89 -4.74
C ALA A 174 1.14 -7.77 -5.84
N ALA A 175 2.40 -8.11 -5.54
CA ALA A 175 3.47 -8.11 -6.53
C ALA A 175 3.18 -9.08 -7.69
N THR A 176 2.66 -10.28 -7.37
CA THR A 176 2.30 -11.30 -8.38
C THR A 176 1.19 -10.80 -9.31
N ALA A 177 0.09 -10.27 -8.75
CA ALA A 177 -1.04 -9.75 -9.50
C ALA A 177 -0.62 -8.58 -10.39
N SER A 178 0.26 -7.71 -9.87
CA SER A 178 0.75 -6.57 -10.61
C SER A 178 1.66 -6.99 -11.75
N MET A 179 2.52 -8.01 -11.57
CA MET A 179 3.34 -8.57 -12.65
C MET A 179 2.50 -9.24 -13.74
N ILE A 180 1.47 -10.01 -13.36
CA ILE A 180 0.54 -10.61 -14.34
C ILE A 180 -0.15 -9.51 -15.16
N LEU A 181 -0.58 -8.42 -14.51
CA LEU A 181 -1.21 -7.32 -15.24
C LEU A 181 -0.22 -6.53 -16.09
N SER A 182 1.04 -6.40 -15.66
CA SER A 182 2.12 -5.88 -16.50
C SER A 182 2.34 -6.72 -17.76
N MET A 183 2.25 -8.07 -17.67
CA MET A 183 2.28 -8.94 -18.85
C MET A 183 1.12 -8.66 -19.80
N VAL A 184 -0.10 -8.50 -19.27
CA VAL A 184 -1.29 -8.17 -20.08
C VAL A 184 -1.16 -6.79 -20.72
N ALA A 185 -0.69 -5.79 -19.98
CA ALA A 185 -0.48 -4.43 -20.49
C ALA A 185 0.57 -4.42 -21.61
N TYR A 186 1.65 -5.19 -21.45
CA TYR A 186 2.67 -5.34 -22.48
C TYR A 186 2.14 -6.08 -23.72
N ALA A 187 1.38 -7.17 -23.55
CA ALA A 187 0.74 -7.91 -24.65
C ALA A 187 -0.27 -7.08 -25.45
N THR A 188 -0.99 -6.19 -24.78
CA THR A 188 -2.03 -5.35 -25.40
C THR A 188 -1.49 -4.04 -25.96
N GLY A 189 -0.20 -3.75 -25.79
CA GLY A 189 0.42 -2.49 -26.20
C GLY A 189 0.02 -1.29 -25.32
N ALA A 190 -0.74 -1.50 -24.26
CA ALA A 190 -1.24 -0.48 -23.34
C ALA A 190 -0.17 -0.05 -22.31
N THR A 191 1.06 0.13 -22.77
CA THR A 191 2.22 0.46 -21.93
C THR A 191 2.09 1.81 -21.24
N ASP A 192 1.40 2.78 -21.86
CA ASP A 192 1.15 4.11 -21.29
C ASP A 192 0.17 4.09 -20.10
N ALA A 193 -0.63 3.03 -19.97
CA ALA A 193 -1.64 2.86 -18.92
C ALA A 193 -1.15 1.97 -17.76
N TRP A 194 0.16 1.72 -17.65
CA TRP A 194 0.69 0.79 -16.64
C TRP A 194 0.32 1.21 -15.21
N LEU A 195 0.34 2.50 -14.87
CA LEU A 195 0.07 2.97 -13.51
C LEU A 195 -1.40 2.82 -13.12
N THR A 196 -2.33 3.06 -14.07
CA THR A 196 -3.78 2.91 -13.84
C THR A 196 -4.18 1.45 -13.69
N MET A 197 -3.41 0.53 -14.27
CA MET A 197 -3.59 -0.91 -14.15
C MET A 197 -2.91 -1.47 -12.89
N PHE A 198 -1.66 -1.10 -12.62
CA PHE A 198 -0.82 -1.70 -11.58
C PHE A 198 -1.35 -1.44 -10.17
N ILE A 199 -1.77 -0.20 -9.86
CA ILE A 199 -2.21 0.15 -8.50
C ILE A 199 -3.48 -0.64 -8.09
N PRO A 200 -4.57 -0.68 -8.88
CA PRO A 200 -5.72 -1.52 -8.56
C PRO A 200 -5.38 -3.00 -8.42
N ALA A 201 -4.54 -3.54 -9.31
CA ALA A 201 -4.11 -4.94 -9.24
C ALA A 201 -3.31 -5.25 -7.97
N ALA A 202 -2.42 -4.35 -7.56
CA ALA A 202 -1.68 -4.47 -6.30
C ALA A 202 -2.63 -4.49 -5.09
N VAL A 203 -3.63 -3.60 -5.05
CA VAL A 203 -4.61 -3.53 -3.96
C VAL A 203 -5.48 -4.79 -3.90
N VAL A 204 -6.00 -5.23 -5.04
CA VAL A 204 -6.80 -6.48 -5.15
C VAL A 204 -5.95 -7.68 -4.78
N GLY A 205 -4.72 -7.76 -5.30
CA GLY A 205 -3.76 -8.81 -4.97
C GLY A 205 -3.43 -8.83 -3.49
N PHE A 206 -3.25 -7.68 -2.84
CA PHE A 206 -3.00 -7.59 -1.40
C PHE A 206 -4.17 -8.16 -0.58
N ALA A 207 -5.40 -7.71 -0.89
CA ALA A 207 -6.60 -8.20 -0.21
C ALA A 207 -6.78 -9.72 -0.42
N ALA A 208 -6.55 -10.21 -1.64
CA ALA A 208 -6.61 -11.64 -1.96
C ALA A 208 -5.57 -12.45 -1.17
N GLY A 209 -4.34 -11.96 -1.01
CA GLY A 209 -3.31 -12.63 -0.22
C GLY A 209 -3.61 -12.66 1.28
N VAL A 210 -4.14 -11.58 1.84
CA VAL A 210 -4.61 -11.56 3.23
C VAL A 210 -5.73 -12.58 3.45
N GLY A 211 -6.70 -12.65 2.53
CA GLY A 211 -7.76 -13.65 2.55
C GLY A 211 -7.22 -15.08 2.41
N LEU A 212 -6.28 -15.30 1.49
CA LEU A 212 -5.64 -16.60 1.26
C LEU A 212 -4.87 -17.09 2.49
N ALA A 213 -4.16 -16.20 3.20
CA ALA A 213 -3.46 -16.56 4.43
C ALA A 213 -4.43 -17.02 5.52
N GLN A 214 -5.51 -16.28 5.75
CA GLN A 214 -6.51 -16.62 6.75
C GLN A 214 -7.26 -17.91 6.40
N TRP A 215 -7.58 -18.10 5.12
CA TRP A 215 -8.26 -19.30 4.64
C TRP A 215 -7.35 -20.54 4.72
N SER A 216 -6.11 -20.45 4.25
CA SER A 216 -5.15 -21.56 4.27
C SER A 216 -4.81 -22.01 5.68
N ALA A 217 -4.62 -21.09 6.63
CA ALA A 217 -4.40 -21.43 8.03
C ALA A 217 -5.58 -22.26 8.61
N ARG A 218 -6.82 -21.84 8.35
CA ARG A 218 -8.02 -22.57 8.79
C ARG A 218 -8.17 -23.91 8.08
N TRP A 219 -7.91 -23.95 6.78
CA TRP A 219 -8.05 -25.14 5.94
C TRP A 219 -7.04 -26.22 6.32
N MET A 220 -5.76 -25.88 6.52
CA MET A 220 -4.73 -26.83 6.94
C MET A 220 -5.06 -27.43 8.30
N PHE A 221 -5.39 -26.60 9.29
CA PHE A 221 -5.76 -27.07 10.63
C PHE A 221 -6.99 -28.00 10.57
N ALA A 222 -8.07 -27.58 9.90
CA ALA A 222 -9.29 -28.39 9.81
C ALA A 222 -9.06 -29.71 9.08
N THR A 223 -8.26 -29.72 8.02
CA THR A 223 -8.01 -30.93 7.21
C THR A 223 -7.16 -31.94 7.97
N HIS A 224 -6.05 -31.51 8.56
CA HIS A 224 -5.15 -32.40 9.29
C HIS A 224 -5.76 -32.89 10.61
N VAL A 225 -6.47 -32.05 11.35
CA VAL A 225 -7.16 -32.47 12.58
C VAL A 225 -8.28 -33.48 12.28
N ARG A 226 -9.04 -33.30 11.19
CA ARG A 226 -10.05 -34.29 10.76
C ARG A 226 -9.41 -35.60 10.33
N ARG A 227 -8.30 -35.55 9.59
CA ARG A 227 -7.57 -36.75 9.16
C ARG A 227 -6.99 -37.50 10.35
N TRP A 228 -6.39 -36.77 11.29
CA TRP A 228 -5.90 -37.30 12.56
C TRP A 228 -7.03 -37.97 13.35
N HIS A 229 -8.18 -37.32 13.53
CA HIS A 229 -9.32 -37.92 14.24
C HIS A 229 -9.82 -39.20 13.57
N ARG A 230 -9.87 -39.26 12.24
CA ARG A 230 -10.26 -40.48 11.52
C ARG A 230 -9.27 -41.62 11.76
N VAL A 231 -7.98 -41.33 11.63
CA VAL A 231 -6.90 -42.31 11.82
C VAL A 231 -6.86 -42.79 13.27
N SER A 232 -6.90 -41.87 14.23
CA SER A 232 -6.97 -42.19 15.67
C SER A 232 -8.19 -43.05 15.98
N LYS A 233 -9.37 -42.74 15.42
CA LYS A 233 -10.57 -43.57 15.63
C LYS A 233 -10.41 -44.99 15.11
N VAL A 234 -9.81 -45.17 13.93
CA VAL A 234 -9.55 -46.50 13.34
C VAL A 234 -8.52 -47.27 14.19
N GLU A 235 -7.47 -46.60 14.65
CA GLU A 235 -6.47 -47.22 15.53
C GLU A 235 -7.06 -47.65 16.88
N HIS A 236 -7.95 -46.86 17.47
CA HIS A 236 -8.68 -47.27 18.67
C HIS A 236 -9.57 -48.48 18.43
N GLN A 237 -10.27 -48.53 17.30
CA GLN A 237 -11.08 -49.69 16.93
C GLN A 237 -10.22 -50.94 16.72
N LEU A 238 -9.08 -50.82 16.04
CA LEU A 238 -8.15 -51.95 15.85
C LEU A 238 -7.55 -52.42 17.17
N ASN A 239 -7.19 -51.50 18.08
CA ASN A 239 -6.68 -51.85 19.40
C ASN A 239 -7.77 -52.49 20.29
N GLU A 240 -9.01 -52.04 20.18
CA GLU A 240 -10.17 -52.67 20.85
C GLU A 240 -10.43 -54.06 20.28
N GLU A 241 -10.36 -54.24 18.97
CA GLU A 241 -10.50 -55.54 18.29
C GLU A 241 -9.33 -56.47 18.63
N GLU A 242 -8.08 -55.98 18.69
CA GLU A 242 -6.91 -56.76 19.09
C GLU A 242 -6.98 -57.14 20.56
N SER A 243 -7.40 -56.22 21.43
CA SER A 243 -7.61 -56.49 22.86
C SER A 243 -8.77 -57.47 23.06
N ALA A 244 -9.86 -57.34 22.29
CA ALA A 244 -10.98 -58.27 22.30
C ALA A 244 -10.59 -59.64 21.73
N ALA A 245 -9.75 -59.70 20.70
CA ALA A 245 -9.22 -60.93 20.13
C ALA A 245 -8.21 -61.61 21.06
N ALA A 246 -7.34 -60.85 21.73
CA ALA A 246 -6.43 -61.35 22.77
C ALA A 246 -7.21 -61.85 23.99
N ALA A 247 -8.23 -61.10 24.44
CA ALA A 247 -9.16 -61.54 25.47
C ALA A 247 -9.91 -62.81 25.03
N ALA A 248 -10.43 -62.88 23.82
CA ALA A 248 -11.09 -64.07 23.28
C ALA A 248 -10.13 -65.27 23.15
N ALA A 249 -8.87 -65.05 22.80
CA ALA A 249 -7.84 -66.09 22.73
C ALA A 249 -7.45 -66.61 24.14
N THR A 250 -7.41 -65.74 25.15
CA THR A 250 -7.20 -66.15 26.55
C THR A 250 -8.42 -66.89 27.12
N VAL A 251 -9.65 -66.46 26.79
CA VAL A 251 -10.89 -67.16 27.14
C VAL A 251 -10.98 -68.52 26.44
N GLY A 252 -10.59 -68.62 25.16
CA GLY A 252 -10.52 -69.89 24.43
C GLY A 252 -9.50 -70.88 25.01
N LYS A 253 -8.35 -70.40 25.50
CA LYS A 253 -7.39 -71.23 26.25
C LYS A 253 -7.96 -71.69 27.59
N GLN A 254 -8.67 -70.84 28.33
CA GLN A 254 -9.33 -71.25 29.59
C GLN A 254 -10.50 -72.24 29.36
N GLN A 255 -11.23 -72.13 28.26
CA GLN A 255 -12.36 -73.02 27.96
C GLN A 255 -11.89 -74.42 27.51
N ASN A 256 -10.75 -74.52 26.82
CA ASN A 256 -10.10 -75.80 26.54
C ASN A 256 -9.54 -76.48 27.81
N VAL A 257 -9.03 -75.70 28.79
CA VAL A 257 -8.62 -76.25 30.10
C VAL A 257 -9.85 -76.74 30.89
N ARG A 258 -10.99 -76.06 30.82
CA ARG A 258 -12.24 -76.53 31.46
C ARG A 258 -12.86 -77.76 30.79
N ARG A 259 -12.75 -77.94 29.47
CA ARG A 259 -13.20 -79.17 28.80
C ARG A 259 -12.35 -80.40 29.14
N ILE A 260 -11.06 -80.22 29.41
CA ILE A 260 -10.19 -81.31 29.88
C ILE A 260 -10.44 -81.61 31.37
N ALA A 261 -10.73 -80.59 32.19
CA ALA A 261 -11.10 -80.80 33.60
C ALA A 261 -12.48 -81.47 33.78
N ALA A 262 -13.46 -81.17 32.92
CA ALA A 262 -14.82 -81.73 33.01
C ALA A 262 -14.93 -83.22 32.62
N LEU A 263 -13.90 -83.81 31.99
CA LEU A 263 -13.82 -85.25 31.71
C LEU A 263 -13.21 -86.06 32.87
N SER A 264 -12.75 -85.40 33.95
CA SER A 264 -12.10 -86.05 35.11
C SER A 264 -12.98 -86.18 36.36
N GLN A 265 -14.27 -85.83 36.30
CA GLN A 265 -15.20 -85.92 37.43
C GLN A 265 -16.47 -86.74 37.12
N MET A 266 -16.31 -87.90 36.47
CA MET A 266 -17.28 -88.99 36.60
C MET A 266 -16.84 -89.92 37.72
N GLY A 267 -17.50 -89.84 38.89
CA GLY A 267 -17.21 -90.72 40.02
C GLY A 267 -18.15 -90.52 41.23
N LEU A 268 -19.26 -91.26 41.21
CA LEU A 268 -19.92 -91.95 42.33
C LEU A 268 -20.53 -91.16 43.53
N GLY A 269 -21.88 -91.24 43.63
CA GLY A 269 -22.68 -91.48 44.85
C GLY A 269 -23.13 -90.26 45.67
N ALA A 270 -24.38 -89.75 45.57
CA ALA A 270 -25.68 -90.22 46.14
C ALA A 270 -26.02 -89.59 47.54
N PRO A 271 -27.29 -89.55 48.02
CA PRO A 271 -28.38 -88.68 47.55
C PRO A 271 -29.20 -87.98 48.69
N GLY A 272 -30.09 -87.04 48.31
CA GLY A 272 -31.18 -86.48 49.15
C GLY A 272 -31.10 -84.93 49.18
N GLY A 273 -32.04 -84.12 48.68
CA GLY A 273 -33.50 -84.12 48.74
C GLY A 273 -33.91 -82.64 48.62
N SER A 274 -34.28 -82.20 47.41
CA SER A 274 -35.58 -81.61 47.03
C SER A 274 -35.92 -80.24 47.65
N VAL A 275 -36.25 -79.26 46.78
CA VAL A 275 -37.59 -78.62 46.65
C VAL A 275 -37.51 -77.22 45.97
N LEU A 276 -38.25 -77.12 44.84
CA LEU A 276 -38.93 -75.99 44.15
C LEU A 276 -38.11 -74.80 43.61
N ARG A 277 -38.07 -74.46 42.30
CA ARG A 277 -39.07 -74.25 41.20
C ARG A 277 -39.41 -72.77 41.02
N SER A 278 -38.90 -72.15 39.94
CA SER A 278 -39.70 -71.38 38.96
C SER A 278 -38.81 -70.75 37.86
N ALA A 279 -39.06 -71.17 36.61
CA ALA A 279 -38.98 -70.30 35.42
C ALA A 279 -40.25 -69.40 35.42
N PRO A 280 -40.51 -68.46 34.48
CA PRO A 280 -39.85 -68.22 33.18
C PRO A 280 -39.71 -66.71 32.82
N VAL A 281 -39.50 -66.41 31.51
CA VAL A 281 -39.92 -65.21 30.74
C VAL A 281 -38.77 -64.31 30.23
N SER A 282 -38.42 -64.51 28.95
CA SER A 282 -38.06 -63.40 28.03
C SER A 282 -39.27 -62.45 27.94
N PRO A 283 -39.14 -61.12 27.78
CA PRO A 283 -38.95 -60.58 26.44
C PRO A 283 -38.26 -59.18 26.36
N VAL A 284 -38.21 -58.67 25.12
CA VAL A 284 -38.20 -57.25 24.74
C VAL A 284 -36.83 -56.58 24.53
N THR A 285 -36.45 -56.59 23.25
CA THR A 285 -35.77 -55.50 22.54
C THR A 285 -36.39 -54.12 22.81
N PRO A 286 -35.59 -53.07 23.04
CA PRO A 286 -35.97 -51.72 22.65
C PRO A 286 -35.10 -51.25 21.48
N MET A 287 -35.66 -51.32 20.27
CA MET A 287 -35.37 -50.32 19.24
C MET A 287 -36.04 -49.02 19.69
N ALA A 288 -35.26 -48.03 20.15
CA ALA A 288 -35.51 -46.59 20.00
C ALA A 288 -34.61 -45.78 20.96
N ALA A 289 -33.35 -45.54 20.55
CA ALA A 289 -32.52 -44.46 21.10
C ALA A 289 -31.33 -44.18 20.15
N ALA A 290 -31.60 -43.73 18.92
CA ALA A 290 -30.57 -43.50 17.91
C ALA A 290 -30.42 -42.03 17.48
N ALA A 291 -30.84 -41.06 18.30
CA ALA A 291 -30.73 -39.63 17.96
C ALA A 291 -29.82 -38.79 18.87
N ASP A 292 -29.53 -39.23 20.11
CA ASP A 292 -28.66 -38.47 21.04
C ASP A 292 -27.32 -39.17 21.39
N ALA A 293 -27.08 -40.35 20.83
CA ALA A 293 -25.88 -41.15 21.14
C ALA A 293 -24.58 -40.53 20.60
N ASN A 294 -24.60 -39.79 19.49
CA ASN A 294 -23.36 -39.28 18.89
C ASN A 294 -22.73 -38.14 19.70
N GLY A 295 -23.52 -37.29 20.37
CA GLY A 295 -23.00 -36.20 21.19
C GLY A 295 -22.43 -36.66 22.53
N ALA A 296 -23.08 -37.65 23.15
CA ALA A 296 -22.64 -38.25 24.42
C ALA A 296 -21.48 -39.25 24.21
N ALA A 297 -21.46 -39.99 23.10
CA ALA A 297 -20.34 -40.88 22.76
C ALA A 297 -19.07 -40.09 22.43
N ILE A 298 -19.16 -38.94 21.75
CA ILE A 298 -17.98 -38.10 21.49
C ILE A 298 -17.50 -37.44 22.79
N ALA A 299 -18.39 -36.94 23.65
CA ALA A 299 -18.00 -36.35 24.94
C ALA A 299 -17.44 -37.40 25.91
N GLY A 300 -18.02 -38.60 25.96
CA GLY A 300 -17.54 -39.74 26.74
C GLY A 300 -16.24 -40.32 26.21
N TRP A 301 -16.02 -40.32 24.89
CA TRP A 301 -14.76 -40.72 24.27
C TRP A 301 -13.66 -39.68 24.49
N VAL A 302 -13.94 -38.38 24.37
CA VAL A 302 -12.97 -37.31 24.71
C VAL A 302 -12.64 -37.33 26.21
N ALA A 303 -13.62 -37.60 27.08
CA ALA A 303 -13.39 -37.78 28.50
C ALA A 303 -12.57 -39.06 28.77
N ALA A 304 -12.86 -40.19 28.13
CA ALA A 304 -12.08 -41.44 28.29
C ALA A 304 -10.67 -41.37 27.68
N VAL A 305 -10.46 -40.59 26.62
CA VAL A 305 -9.14 -40.29 26.02
C VAL A 305 -8.35 -39.29 26.89
N ALA A 306 -9.03 -38.46 27.68
CA ALA A 306 -8.41 -37.58 28.68
C ALA A 306 -8.17 -38.29 30.04
N ASP A 307 -9.04 -39.23 30.44
CA ASP A 307 -8.94 -40.05 31.67
C ASP A 307 -7.98 -41.23 31.52
N ALA A 308 -7.75 -41.71 30.29
CA ALA A 308 -6.62 -42.56 30.01
C ALA A 308 -5.37 -41.69 30.07
N ASN A 309 -4.71 -41.72 31.23
CA ASN A 309 -3.37 -41.22 31.58
C ASN A 309 -2.27 -41.49 30.54
N ALA A 310 -2.42 -41.04 29.29
CA ALA A 310 -1.37 -41.08 28.28
C ALA A 310 -0.31 -40.04 28.65
N LEU A 311 -0.74 -38.83 29.02
CA LEU A 311 0.16 -37.77 29.50
C LEU A 311 0.91 -38.18 30.77
N HIS A 312 0.21 -38.69 31.79
CA HIS A 312 0.85 -39.13 33.03
C HIS A 312 1.76 -40.34 32.77
N ARG A 313 1.34 -41.34 31.96
CA ARG A 313 2.22 -42.45 31.56
C ARG A 313 3.40 -42.04 30.70
N LEU A 314 3.30 -40.97 29.91
CA LEU A 314 4.38 -40.42 29.09
C LEU A 314 5.34 -39.55 29.93
N MET A 315 4.84 -38.87 30.95
CA MET A 315 5.65 -38.06 31.88
C MET A 315 6.30 -38.89 33.00
N GLU A 316 5.70 -40.03 33.36
CA GLU A 316 6.20 -40.97 34.37
C GLU A 316 7.24 -41.95 33.79
N LYS A 317 7.22 -42.14 32.46
CA LYS A 317 8.27 -42.84 31.71
C LYS A 317 9.41 -41.88 31.39
N THR A 318 10.65 -42.35 31.44
CA THR A 318 11.81 -41.57 30.95
C THR A 318 11.58 -41.19 29.48
N SER A 319 12.03 -40.02 29.01
CA SER A 319 11.73 -39.61 27.62
C SER A 319 12.26 -40.62 26.59
N MET A 320 13.30 -41.37 26.97
CA MET A 320 13.85 -42.49 26.20
C MET A 320 12.88 -43.67 26.08
N GLU A 321 12.17 -44.05 27.15
CA GLU A 321 11.16 -45.11 27.10
C GLU A 321 9.97 -44.72 26.22
N VAL A 322 9.53 -43.47 26.32
CA VAL A 322 8.51 -42.91 25.44
C VAL A 322 8.96 -42.96 23.99
N LEU A 323 10.18 -42.51 23.71
CA LEU A 323 10.72 -42.48 22.36
C LEU A 323 10.87 -43.91 21.81
N ASN A 324 11.31 -44.86 22.63
CA ASN A 324 11.43 -46.27 22.24
C ASN A 324 10.06 -46.90 21.97
N GLU A 325 9.03 -46.55 22.74
CA GLU A 325 7.64 -46.99 22.50
C GLU A 325 7.07 -46.36 21.21
N VAL A 326 7.33 -45.08 20.98
CA VAL A 326 6.99 -44.36 19.75
C VAL A 326 7.69 -44.98 18.53
N GLN A 327 8.98 -45.31 18.66
CA GLN A 327 9.74 -46.01 17.62
C GLN A 327 9.27 -47.45 17.38
N ALA A 328 8.81 -48.14 18.43
CA ALA A 328 8.17 -49.45 18.29
C ALA A 328 6.84 -49.35 17.53
N LYS A 329 5.99 -48.36 17.87
CA LYS A 329 4.72 -48.08 17.17
C LYS A 329 4.92 -47.68 15.70
N LYS A 330 6.03 -47.02 15.37
CA LYS A 330 6.40 -46.66 13.99
C LYS A 330 6.43 -47.85 13.03
N LYS A 331 6.71 -49.07 13.51
CA LYS A 331 6.75 -50.28 12.66
C LYS A 331 5.37 -50.81 12.26
N VAL A 332 4.29 -50.37 12.92
CA VAL A 332 2.94 -50.97 12.79
C VAL A 332 1.99 -50.12 11.93
N MET A 333 2.19 -48.80 11.88
CA MET A 333 1.22 -47.90 11.24
C MET A 333 1.38 -47.78 9.72
N ARG A 334 0.26 -47.94 8.99
CA ARG A 334 0.23 -47.89 7.52
C ARG A 334 -0.21 -46.54 6.92
N ASP A 335 -0.99 -45.73 7.64
CA ASP A 335 -1.51 -44.45 7.12
C ASP A 335 -0.84 -43.24 7.78
N ARG A 336 -0.26 -42.36 6.96
CA ARG A 336 0.30 -41.07 7.39
C ARG A 336 -0.80 -40.02 7.52
N VAL A 337 -0.84 -39.31 8.64
CA VAL A 337 -1.73 -38.17 8.91
C VAL A 337 -1.20 -36.90 8.24
N PHE A 338 0.11 -36.73 8.25
CA PHE A 338 0.79 -35.57 7.68
C PHE A 338 1.67 -35.99 6.51
N GLU A 339 1.89 -35.07 5.56
CA GLU A 339 2.74 -35.32 4.40
C GLU A 339 4.18 -34.85 4.63
N SER A 340 4.37 -33.88 5.53
CA SER A 340 5.67 -33.32 5.89
C SER A 340 5.74 -32.86 7.35
N PRO A 341 6.94 -32.83 7.96
CA PRO A 341 7.12 -32.35 9.33
C PRO A 341 6.74 -30.87 9.50
N LEU A 342 6.85 -30.06 8.43
CA LEU A 342 6.43 -28.65 8.41
C LEU A 342 4.90 -28.49 8.58
N GLN A 343 4.10 -29.49 8.16
CA GLN A 343 2.65 -29.46 8.38
C GLN A 343 2.31 -29.71 9.86
N VAL A 344 3.02 -30.63 10.52
CA VAL A 344 2.87 -30.89 11.97
C VAL A 344 3.15 -29.60 12.74
N GLU A 345 4.27 -28.96 12.41
CA GLU A 345 4.66 -27.69 12.97
C GLU A 345 3.59 -26.60 12.74
N ALA A 346 3.12 -26.42 11.50
CA ALA A 346 2.09 -25.44 11.17
C ALA A 346 0.79 -25.66 11.96
N CYS A 347 0.40 -26.93 12.18
CA CYS A 347 -0.77 -27.28 13.00
C CYS A 347 -0.56 -26.94 14.48
N ILE A 348 0.64 -27.19 15.02
CA ILE A 348 0.98 -26.86 16.40
C ILE A 348 1.03 -25.34 16.61
N ARG A 349 1.42 -24.55 15.60
CA ARG A 349 1.41 -23.08 15.70
C ARG A 349 0.03 -22.49 15.92
N PHE A 350 -1.01 -23.06 15.29
CA PHE A 350 -2.39 -22.58 15.45
C PHE A 350 -2.88 -22.68 16.89
N ILE A 351 -2.34 -23.62 17.65
CA ILE A 351 -2.66 -23.86 19.05
C ILE A 351 -2.00 -22.80 19.95
N ARG A 352 -0.93 -22.11 19.51
CA ARG A 352 -0.11 -21.25 20.39
C ARG A 352 -0.71 -19.88 20.73
N GLU A 353 -1.61 -19.34 19.93
CA GLU A 353 -2.27 -18.05 20.23
C GLU A 353 -3.31 -18.23 21.36
N ASN A 354 -2.83 -18.30 22.61
CA ASN A 354 -3.61 -18.58 23.85
C ASN A 354 -4.30 -19.97 23.84
N PRO A 355 -3.54 -21.09 23.86
CA PRO A 355 -4.13 -22.42 23.84
C PRO A 355 -4.99 -22.65 25.09
N THR A 356 -6.20 -23.14 24.89
CA THR A 356 -6.92 -23.85 25.96
C THR A 356 -6.20 -25.16 26.30
N PRO A 357 -6.26 -25.68 27.53
CA PRO A 357 -5.63 -26.94 27.91
C PRO A 357 -5.97 -28.12 27.00
N ASN A 358 -7.22 -28.17 26.51
CA ASN A 358 -7.63 -29.16 25.52
C ASN A 358 -6.91 -28.98 24.18
N GLN A 359 -6.61 -27.75 23.79
CA GLN A 359 -5.76 -27.49 22.61
C GLN A 359 -4.29 -27.82 22.90
N ILE A 360 -3.79 -27.61 24.13
CA ILE A 360 -2.43 -28.03 24.51
C ILE A 360 -2.28 -29.55 24.36
N THR A 361 -3.26 -30.31 24.88
CA THR A 361 -3.27 -31.77 24.79
C THR A 361 -3.44 -32.26 23.36
N VAL A 362 -4.34 -31.65 22.57
CA VAL A 362 -4.43 -31.94 21.12
C VAL A 362 -3.12 -31.59 20.41
N GLY A 363 -2.47 -30.49 20.78
CA GLY A 363 -1.16 -30.11 20.22
C GLY A 363 -0.08 -31.13 20.53
N LEU A 364 -0.08 -31.68 21.74
CA LEU A 364 0.81 -32.76 22.13
C LEU A 364 0.50 -34.06 21.37
N GLN A 365 -0.76 -34.42 21.20
CA GLN A 365 -1.16 -35.60 20.43
C GLN A 365 -0.78 -35.49 18.94
N LEU A 366 -0.95 -34.30 18.36
CA LEU A 366 -0.51 -34.02 16.99
C LEU A 366 1.01 -34.07 16.87
N LEU A 367 1.74 -33.59 17.87
CA LEU A 367 3.20 -33.64 17.94
C LEU A 367 3.70 -35.08 18.11
N GLU A 368 3.10 -35.87 19.00
CA GLU A 368 3.39 -37.29 19.19
C GLU A 368 3.18 -38.06 17.88
N ARG A 369 2.04 -37.84 17.22
CA ARG A 369 1.77 -38.44 15.91
C ARG A 369 2.80 -38.03 14.86
N GLY A 370 3.19 -36.75 14.87
CA GLY A 370 4.24 -36.24 14.00
C GLY A 370 5.59 -36.90 14.25
N LEU A 371 5.99 -37.11 15.51
CA LEU A 371 7.24 -37.78 15.88
C LEU A 371 7.24 -39.27 15.53
N ILE A 372 6.07 -39.92 15.56
CA ILE A 372 5.90 -41.29 15.05
C ILE A 372 6.13 -41.33 13.53
N GLU A 373 5.55 -40.37 12.80
CA GLU A 373 5.59 -40.33 11.33
C GLU A 373 6.92 -39.85 10.75
N PHE A 374 7.57 -38.88 11.41
CA PHE A 374 8.79 -38.24 10.94
C PHE A 374 9.88 -38.31 12.00
N ASP A 375 11.03 -38.81 11.59
CA ASP A 375 12.25 -38.82 12.39
C ASP A 375 13.11 -37.60 12.05
N ASP A 376 12.51 -36.40 12.19
CA ASP A 376 13.16 -35.12 11.86
C ASP A 376 13.69 -34.42 13.12
N THR A 377 14.97 -34.03 13.10
CA THR A 377 15.64 -33.29 14.18
C THR A 377 14.98 -31.95 14.45
N LEU A 378 14.43 -31.29 13.41
CA LEU A 378 13.66 -30.06 13.59
C LEU A 378 12.38 -30.30 14.37
N LEU A 379 11.68 -31.41 14.11
CA LEU A 379 10.43 -31.73 14.81
C LEU A 379 10.70 -32.09 16.27
N LEU A 380 11.80 -32.79 16.56
CA LEU A 380 12.27 -33.03 17.93
C LEU A 380 12.61 -31.72 18.65
N PHE A 381 13.23 -30.75 17.98
CA PHE A 381 13.50 -29.43 18.56
C PHE A 381 12.20 -28.66 18.85
N ILE A 382 11.24 -28.72 17.92
CA ILE A 382 9.90 -28.14 18.12
C ILE A 382 9.19 -28.83 19.28
N ALA A 383 9.36 -30.14 19.44
CA ALA A 383 8.83 -30.89 20.58
C ALA A 383 9.44 -30.42 21.89
N ALA A 384 10.77 -30.35 21.96
CA ALA A 384 11.50 -29.88 23.13
C ALA A 384 11.11 -28.45 23.52
N THR A 385 10.98 -27.54 22.54
CA THR A 385 10.52 -26.16 22.81
C THR A 385 9.06 -26.10 23.25
N TYR A 386 8.19 -26.97 22.71
CA TYR A 386 6.79 -27.04 23.12
C TYR A 386 6.63 -27.60 24.54
N LEU A 387 7.37 -28.66 24.89
CA LEU A 387 7.35 -29.27 26.21
C LEU A 387 7.85 -28.29 27.28
N ALA A 388 9.00 -27.66 27.04
CA ALA A 388 9.55 -26.65 27.93
C ALA A 388 8.60 -25.45 28.13
N ALA A 389 7.89 -25.03 27.07
CA ALA A 389 7.01 -23.86 27.14
C ALA A 389 5.68 -24.09 27.89
N TYR A 390 5.14 -25.32 27.89
CA TYR A 390 3.78 -25.59 28.37
C TYR A 390 3.68 -26.57 29.56
N PHE A 391 4.72 -27.34 29.88
CA PHE A 391 4.66 -28.42 30.88
C PHE A 391 5.58 -28.22 32.10
N GLY A 392 6.05 -27.00 32.36
CA GLY A 392 6.83 -26.66 33.56
C GLY A 392 8.15 -27.44 33.67
N ASP A 393 8.59 -27.75 34.89
CA ASP A 393 9.90 -28.37 35.14
C ASP A 393 10.02 -29.79 34.55
N ALA A 394 8.96 -30.58 34.64
CA ALA A 394 8.91 -31.90 34.00
C ALA A 394 8.95 -31.80 32.46
N GLY A 395 8.38 -30.74 31.89
CA GLY A 395 8.53 -30.40 30.48
C GLY A 395 9.95 -29.96 30.12
N LYS A 396 10.63 -29.25 31.02
CA LYS A 396 12.02 -28.79 30.85
C LYS A 396 12.99 -29.98 30.85
N THR A 397 12.89 -30.90 31.80
CA THR A 397 13.72 -32.11 31.83
C THR A 397 13.54 -32.98 30.59
N ALA A 398 12.29 -33.21 30.16
CA ALA A 398 12.00 -33.93 28.92
C ALA A 398 12.55 -33.18 27.69
N ALA A 399 12.50 -31.85 27.69
CA ALA A 399 13.07 -31.05 26.62
C ALA A 399 14.61 -31.15 26.55
N ASP A 400 15.29 -31.17 27.70
CA ASP A 400 16.74 -31.30 27.79
C ASP A 400 17.20 -32.68 27.28
N GLU A 401 16.48 -33.74 27.64
CA GLU A 401 16.72 -35.10 27.13
C GLU A 401 16.54 -35.17 25.61
N LEU A 402 15.48 -34.55 25.07
CA LEU A 402 15.28 -34.47 23.61
C LEU A 402 16.39 -33.66 22.92
N ILE A 403 16.89 -32.59 23.54
CA ILE A 403 18.01 -31.81 23.00
C ILE A 403 19.29 -32.64 22.93
N GLU A 404 19.61 -33.40 23.98
CA GLU A 404 20.75 -34.33 23.98
C GLU A 404 20.62 -35.40 22.89
N GLN A 405 19.41 -35.94 22.67
CA GLN A 405 19.17 -36.87 21.56
C GLN A 405 19.38 -36.21 20.19
N ILE A 406 18.99 -34.94 20.02
CA ILE A 406 19.21 -34.22 18.77
C ILE A 406 20.72 -34.04 18.53
N LYS A 407 21.51 -33.72 19.58
CA LYS A 407 22.98 -33.60 19.50
C LYS A 407 23.67 -34.88 19.06
N ALA A 408 23.13 -36.04 19.45
CA ALA A 408 23.67 -37.33 19.04
C ALA A 408 23.46 -37.65 17.55
N ARG A 409 22.62 -36.87 16.84
CA ARG A 409 22.28 -37.07 15.44
C ARG A 409 23.05 -36.11 14.52
N PRO A 410 23.16 -36.38 13.21
CA PRO A 410 23.71 -35.42 12.26
C PRO A 410 22.74 -34.24 12.08
N ILE A 411 23.00 -33.13 12.78
CA ILE A 411 22.17 -31.92 12.76
C ILE A 411 22.56 -30.99 11.60
N ARG A 412 21.57 -30.35 10.96
CA ARG A 412 21.79 -29.29 9.95
C ARG A 412 22.32 -28.00 10.59
N PHE A 413 22.97 -27.13 9.81
CA PHE A 413 23.59 -25.92 10.36
C PHE A 413 22.59 -24.98 11.05
N ASP A 414 21.41 -24.77 10.45
CA ASP A 414 20.35 -23.94 11.02
C ASP A 414 19.88 -24.52 12.37
N GLU A 415 19.63 -25.82 12.43
CA GLU A 415 19.24 -26.53 13.65
C GLU A 415 20.33 -26.51 14.73
N LYS A 416 21.62 -26.63 14.37
CA LYS A 416 22.74 -26.48 15.31
C LYS A 416 22.73 -25.11 15.96
N PHE A 417 22.47 -24.07 15.17
CA PHE A 417 22.37 -22.72 15.69
C PHE A 417 21.15 -22.56 16.61
N LEU A 418 20.00 -23.17 16.28
CA LEU A 418 18.81 -23.16 17.13
C LEU A 418 19.08 -23.82 18.50
N ILE A 419 19.75 -24.97 18.51
CA ILE A 419 20.14 -25.66 19.74
C ILE A 419 21.13 -24.82 20.55
N TYR A 420 22.16 -24.28 19.90
CA TYR A 420 23.13 -23.40 20.56
C TYR A 420 22.46 -22.15 21.16
N ALA A 421 21.53 -21.52 20.44
CA ALA A 421 20.80 -20.35 20.92
C ALA A 421 19.92 -20.71 22.14
N LYS A 422 19.24 -21.86 22.09
CA LYS A 422 18.42 -22.36 23.19
C LYS A 422 19.26 -22.69 24.43
N GLU A 423 20.33 -23.47 24.30
CA GLU A 423 21.23 -23.77 25.42
C GLU A 423 21.86 -22.52 26.02
N ARG A 424 22.19 -21.53 25.17
CA ARG A 424 22.74 -20.28 25.63
C ARG A 424 21.71 -19.53 26.46
N GLN A 425 20.46 -19.50 25.99
CA GLN A 425 19.34 -18.92 26.73
C GLN A 425 19.15 -19.64 28.07
N GLU A 426 19.16 -20.97 28.09
CA GLU A 426 19.05 -21.77 29.31
C GLU A 426 20.21 -21.53 30.29
N ARG A 427 21.46 -21.49 29.82
CA ARG A 427 22.62 -21.15 30.68
C ARG A 427 22.52 -19.74 31.25
N GLU A 428 21.92 -18.81 30.51
CA GLU A 428 21.65 -17.47 31.02
C GLU A 428 20.53 -17.55 32.08
N ASP A 429 19.45 -18.27 31.82
CA ASP A 429 18.33 -18.48 32.75
C ASP A 429 18.71 -19.24 34.04
N ASP A 430 19.62 -20.21 33.97
CA ASP A 430 20.09 -20.99 35.12
C ASP A 430 21.00 -20.15 36.03
N LYS A 431 21.88 -19.31 35.46
CA LYS A 431 22.65 -18.29 36.21
C LYS A 431 21.77 -17.28 36.94
N LEU A 432 20.51 -17.22 36.56
CA LEU A 432 19.51 -16.29 37.08
C LEU A 432 18.59 -16.92 38.12
N GLY A 433 18.37 -18.22 38.02
CA GLY A 433 17.67 -18.98 39.04
C GLY A 433 18.34 -18.93 40.41
N GLU A 434 19.66 -18.79 40.46
CA GLU A 434 20.44 -18.65 41.70
C GLU A 434 20.05 -17.42 42.55
N TYR A 435 19.39 -16.41 41.95
CA TYR A 435 18.90 -15.20 42.64
C TYR A 435 17.44 -15.27 43.11
N GLY A 436 16.85 -16.48 43.25
CA GLY A 436 15.43 -16.63 43.63
C GLY A 436 14.45 -16.27 42.50
N ALA A 437 14.99 -16.08 41.30
CA ALA A 437 14.23 -15.90 40.06
C ALA A 437 14.25 -17.19 39.24
N GLN A 438 14.09 -18.35 39.89
CA GLN A 438 14.10 -19.65 39.21
C GLN A 438 13.09 -19.67 38.06
N GLY A 439 13.61 -19.96 36.86
CA GLY A 439 12.85 -19.98 35.61
C GLY A 439 12.58 -18.60 34.97
N ARG A 440 13.18 -17.51 35.45
CA ARG A 440 12.97 -16.16 34.89
C ARG A 440 14.29 -15.59 34.37
N GLY A 441 14.43 -15.45 33.05
CA GLY A 441 15.57 -14.72 32.48
C GLY A 441 15.69 -13.32 33.07
N LEU A 442 16.90 -12.74 33.18
CA LEU A 442 17.15 -11.39 33.76
C LEU A 442 16.21 -10.37 33.15
N LEU A 443 16.04 -10.49 31.84
CA LEU A 443 15.21 -9.61 31.06
C LEU A 443 13.73 -9.77 31.43
N GLU A 444 13.26 -11.00 31.63
CA GLU A 444 11.87 -11.30 31.97
C GLU A 444 11.54 -11.00 33.42
N SER A 445 12.49 -11.18 34.35
CA SER A 445 12.34 -10.79 35.76
C SER A 445 12.31 -9.27 35.90
N ALA A 446 13.22 -8.55 35.23
CA ALA A 446 13.19 -7.09 35.19
C ALA A 446 11.94 -6.57 34.47
N GLU A 447 11.50 -7.22 33.38
CA GLU A 447 10.25 -6.89 32.69
C GLU A 447 9.03 -7.17 33.57
N PHE A 448 9.01 -8.29 34.31
CA PHE A 448 7.97 -8.63 35.28
C PHE A 448 7.86 -7.57 36.36
N GLN A 449 8.96 -7.25 37.05
CA GLN A 449 8.96 -6.24 38.11
C GLN A 449 8.53 -4.87 37.58
N ASN A 450 9.00 -4.49 36.38
CA ASN A 450 8.60 -3.25 35.74
C ASN A 450 7.10 -3.25 35.38
N MET A 451 6.58 -4.32 34.79
CA MET A 451 5.17 -4.43 34.45
C MET A 451 4.27 -4.51 35.70
N ASP A 452 4.68 -5.26 36.73
CA ASP A 452 3.97 -5.38 38.00
C ASP A 452 3.89 -4.02 38.70
N ARG A 453 5.02 -3.33 38.85
CA ARG A 453 5.08 -1.95 39.37
C ARG A 453 4.19 -1.03 38.54
N LYS A 454 4.29 -1.07 37.21
CA LYS A 454 3.46 -0.25 36.32
C LYS A 454 1.96 -0.56 36.47
N SER A 455 1.57 -1.83 36.62
CA SER A 455 0.17 -2.21 36.81
C SER A 455 -0.38 -1.75 38.16
N LYS A 456 0.42 -1.83 39.23
CA LYS A 456 0.03 -1.39 40.57
C LYS A 456 -0.06 0.13 40.65
N VAL A 457 0.89 0.85 40.06
CA VAL A 457 0.81 2.32 39.93
C VAL A 457 -0.41 2.73 39.11
N ALA A 458 -0.67 2.09 37.96
CA ALA A 458 -1.86 2.41 37.15
C ALA A 458 -3.17 2.06 37.87
N HIS A 459 -3.19 0.97 38.66
CA HIS A 459 -4.33 0.61 39.52
C HIS A 459 -4.58 1.72 40.54
N LEU A 460 -3.56 2.13 41.29
CA LEU A 460 -3.69 3.17 42.29
C LEU A 460 -4.12 4.51 41.68
N LEU A 461 -3.55 4.90 40.53
CA LEU A 461 -3.98 6.09 39.78
C LEU A 461 -5.44 5.99 39.31
N SER A 462 -5.92 4.80 38.97
CA SER A 462 -7.33 4.59 38.62
C SER A 462 -8.26 4.70 39.84
N LEU A 463 -7.82 4.29 41.04
CA LEU A 463 -8.56 4.51 42.29
C LEU A 463 -8.61 6.01 42.64
N TYR A 464 -7.51 6.74 42.47
CA TYR A 464 -7.52 8.20 42.65
C TYR A 464 -8.46 8.91 41.68
N ALA A 465 -8.45 8.52 40.40
CA ALA A 465 -9.37 9.08 39.43
C ALA A 465 -10.84 8.73 39.73
N MET A 466 -11.10 7.56 40.33
CA MET A 466 -12.42 7.17 40.82
C MET A 466 -12.87 8.03 41.99
N ARG A 467 -11.99 8.24 42.99
CA ARG A 467 -12.22 9.15 44.11
C ARG A 467 -12.50 10.56 43.63
N GLU A 468 -11.68 11.10 42.71
CA GLU A 468 -11.87 12.41 42.08
C GLU A 468 -13.24 12.50 41.38
N PHE A 469 -13.65 11.43 40.68
CA PHE A 469 -14.96 11.36 40.04
C PHE A 469 -16.10 11.45 41.07
N PHE A 470 -16.10 10.64 42.13
CA PHE A 470 -17.15 10.69 43.15
C PHE A 470 -17.12 11.95 44.00
N GLU A 471 -15.94 12.52 44.23
CA GLU A 471 -15.78 13.81 44.90
C GLU A 471 -16.40 14.95 44.07
N THR A 472 -16.27 14.89 42.75
CA THR A 472 -16.95 15.80 41.82
C THR A 472 -18.47 15.63 41.89
N VAL A 473 -18.97 14.39 42.03
CA VAL A 473 -20.41 14.14 42.25
C VAL A 473 -20.87 14.73 43.60
N ARG A 474 -20.11 14.50 44.68
CA ARG A 474 -20.40 14.97 46.04
C ARG A 474 -20.50 16.49 46.14
N THR A 475 -19.60 17.18 45.45
CA THR A 475 -19.55 18.65 45.37
C THR A 475 -20.55 19.23 44.36
N HIS A 476 -21.28 18.37 43.62
CA HIS A 476 -22.13 18.74 42.48
C HIS A 476 -21.41 19.57 41.41
N GLY A 477 -20.15 19.23 41.14
CA GLY A 477 -19.33 19.83 40.09
C GLY A 477 -20.00 19.81 38.72
N SER A 478 -19.45 20.57 37.77
CA SER A 478 -20.01 20.68 36.43
C SER A 478 -19.91 19.35 35.65
N LEU A 479 -20.80 19.14 34.66
CA LEU A 479 -20.77 17.92 33.82
C LEU A 479 -19.44 17.76 33.07
N VAL A 480 -18.83 18.90 32.78
CA VAL A 480 -17.44 19.07 32.34
C VAL A 480 -16.54 18.35 33.35
N GLN A 481 -16.35 18.87 34.57
CA GLN A 481 -15.46 18.27 35.58
C GLN A 481 -15.67 16.76 35.73
N LEU A 482 -16.93 16.31 35.72
CA LEU A 482 -17.28 14.89 35.82
C LEU A 482 -16.80 14.05 34.61
N SER A 483 -16.94 14.55 33.37
CA SER A 483 -16.40 13.89 32.18
C SER A 483 -14.85 13.93 32.16
N ASN A 484 -14.20 14.90 32.82
CA ASN A 484 -12.73 14.98 32.87
C ASN A 484 -12.19 13.92 33.83
N ALA A 485 -12.77 13.85 35.04
CA ALA A 485 -12.49 12.79 35.99
C ALA A 485 -12.74 11.40 35.37
N LEU A 486 -13.84 11.23 34.61
CA LEU A 486 -14.11 10.00 33.87
C LEU A 486 -13.04 9.70 32.81
N SER A 487 -12.52 10.73 32.13
CA SER A 487 -11.49 10.58 31.11
C SER A 487 -10.15 10.14 31.73
N LYS A 488 -9.76 10.73 32.86
CA LYS A 488 -8.60 10.28 33.66
C LYS A 488 -8.78 8.83 34.12
N LEU A 489 -9.94 8.51 34.67
CA LEU A 489 -10.29 7.15 35.10
C LEU A 489 -10.19 6.16 33.94
N THR A 490 -10.69 6.53 32.77
CA THR A 490 -10.62 5.69 31.57
C THR A 490 -9.17 5.38 31.19
N ILE A 491 -8.30 6.39 31.18
CA ILE A 491 -6.88 6.23 30.80
C ILE A 491 -6.17 5.30 31.79
N HIS A 492 -6.25 5.58 33.09
CA HIS A 492 -5.54 4.77 34.09
C HIS A 492 -6.10 3.35 34.16
N ARG A 493 -7.43 3.20 34.05
CA ARG A 493 -8.08 1.89 34.00
C ARG A 493 -7.66 1.07 32.78
N THR A 494 -7.58 1.65 31.58
CA THR A 494 -7.19 0.88 30.40
C THR A 494 -5.73 0.44 30.49
N VAL A 495 -4.84 1.32 30.97
CA VAL A 495 -3.43 0.98 31.23
C VAL A 495 -3.32 -0.12 32.27
N ALA A 496 -4.03 -0.04 33.40
CA ALA A 496 -4.03 -1.07 34.44
C ALA A 496 -4.58 -2.40 33.90
N SER A 497 -5.74 -2.38 33.23
CA SER A 497 -6.37 -3.58 32.67
C SER A 497 -5.48 -4.26 31.62
N GLU A 498 -4.83 -3.49 30.74
CA GLU A 498 -3.90 -4.02 29.74
C GLU A 498 -2.64 -4.58 30.40
N THR A 499 -2.03 -3.87 31.33
CA THR A 499 -0.80 -4.32 32.01
C THR A 499 -1.06 -5.57 32.86
N TYR A 500 -2.14 -5.62 33.65
CA TYR A 500 -2.53 -6.85 34.35
C TYR A 500 -2.87 -7.98 33.40
N SER A 501 -3.55 -7.71 32.27
CA SER A 501 -3.83 -8.77 31.29
C SER A 501 -2.56 -9.34 30.66
N ARG A 502 -1.54 -8.50 30.39
CA ARG A 502 -0.24 -8.95 29.90
C ARG A 502 0.53 -9.71 30.97
N LEU A 503 0.50 -9.24 32.22
CA LEU A 503 1.09 -9.95 33.35
C LEU A 503 0.44 -11.31 33.55
N LEU A 504 -0.88 -11.45 33.44
CA LEU A 504 -1.55 -12.74 33.56
C LEU A 504 -1.32 -13.68 32.38
N ILE A 505 -1.13 -13.16 31.16
CA ILE A 505 -0.75 -13.98 30.01
C ILE A 505 0.66 -14.55 30.22
N LYS A 506 1.59 -13.73 30.74
CA LYS A 506 2.97 -14.16 30.98
C LYS A 506 3.12 -15.00 32.26
N PHE A 507 2.34 -14.70 33.30
CA PHE A 507 2.47 -15.28 34.64
C PHE A 507 1.11 -15.69 35.20
N PRO A 508 0.43 -16.69 34.58
CA PRO A 508 -0.93 -17.07 34.95
C PRO A 508 -1.05 -17.63 36.36
N LYS A 509 0.03 -18.22 36.92
CA LYS A 509 0.08 -18.79 38.27
C LYS A 509 0.55 -17.80 39.35
N SER A 510 0.89 -16.56 39.00
CA SER A 510 1.39 -15.61 40.00
C SER A 510 0.27 -15.16 40.94
N ARG A 511 0.28 -15.67 42.17
CA ARG A 511 -0.73 -15.37 43.20
C ARG A 511 -0.86 -13.87 43.47
N SER A 512 0.27 -13.18 43.59
CA SER A 512 0.28 -11.72 43.79
C SER A 512 -0.41 -10.98 42.64
N VAL A 513 -0.18 -11.37 41.39
CA VAL A 513 -0.79 -10.73 40.22
C VAL A 513 -2.28 -11.06 40.12
N LEU A 514 -2.66 -12.32 40.35
CA LEU A 514 -4.06 -12.75 40.36
C LEU A 514 -4.87 -12.01 41.42
N ARG A 515 -4.36 -11.91 42.66
CA ARG A 515 -4.99 -11.16 43.77
C ARG A 515 -5.09 -9.66 43.43
N SER A 516 -3.99 -9.04 42.97
CA SER A 516 -3.97 -7.61 42.61
C SER A 516 -4.93 -7.29 41.45
N TYR A 517 -5.03 -8.17 40.46
CA TYR A 517 -5.96 -7.98 39.35
C TYR A 517 -7.40 -8.28 39.73
N ALA A 518 -7.66 -9.28 40.58
CA ALA A 518 -8.99 -9.52 41.12
C ALA A 518 -9.49 -8.31 41.91
N GLN A 519 -8.63 -7.74 42.77
CA GLN A 519 -8.92 -6.51 43.50
C GLN A 519 -9.23 -5.35 42.52
N PHE A 520 -8.39 -5.11 41.52
CA PHE A 520 -8.66 -4.11 40.47
C PHE A 520 -10.00 -4.32 39.76
N LEU A 521 -10.38 -5.57 39.49
CA LEU A 521 -11.66 -5.88 38.85
C LEU A 521 -12.86 -5.60 39.77
N ILE A 522 -12.68 -5.73 41.09
CA ILE A 522 -13.71 -5.44 42.10
C ILE A 522 -13.84 -3.93 42.30
N SER A 523 -12.73 -3.25 42.60
CA SER A 523 -12.72 -1.83 42.98
C SER A 523 -12.87 -0.87 41.78
N VAL A 524 -12.33 -1.24 40.60
CA VAL A 524 -12.26 -0.32 39.45
C VAL A 524 -13.02 -0.79 38.20
N ASP A 525 -12.96 -2.09 37.86
CA ASP A 525 -13.61 -2.58 36.62
C ASP A 525 -15.10 -2.88 36.79
N GLY A 526 -15.56 -3.10 38.03
CA GLY A 526 -16.91 -3.51 38.39
C GLY A 526 -17.28 -4.91 37.88
N ASN A 527 -16.29 -5.80 37.72
CA ASN A 527 -16.47 -7.13 37.15
C ASN A 527 -16.24 -8.22 38.20
N GLN A 528 -17.12 -8.24 39.20
CA GLN A 528 -17.06 -9.15 40.34
C GLN A 528 -16.95 -10.62 39.91
N VAL A 529 -17.67 -11.03 38.87
CA VAL A 529 -17.64 -12.44 38.42
C VAL A 529 -16.27 -12.85 37.88
N LYS A 530 -15.56 -11.95 37.20
CA LYS A 530 -14.20 -12.26 36.74
C LYS A 530 -13.22 -12.24 37.91
N ALA A 531 -13.43 -11.35 38.88
CA ALA A 531 -12.61 -11.31 40.09
C ALA A 531 -12.75 -12.58 40.94
N THR A 532 -13.97 -13.06 41.18
CA THR A 532 -14.20 -14.30 41.93
C THR A 532 -13.60 -15.52 41.23
N GLN A 533 -13.65 -15.56 39.89
CA GLN A 533 -12.96 -16.59 39.10
C GLN A 533 -11.44 -16.54 39.28
N LEU A 534 -10.84 -15.35 39.38
CA LEU A 534 -9.40 -15.20 39.59
C LEU A 534 -8.99 -15.51 41.03
N LEU A 535 -9.83 -15.19 42.02
CA LEU A 535 -9.59 -15.57 43.42
C LEU A 535 -9.71 -17.08 43.62
N ALA A 536 -10.68 -17.74 42.99
CA ALA A 536 -10.74 -19.20 43.00
C ALA A 536 -9.47 -19.83 42.41
N LEU A 537 -8.93 -19.26 41.32
CA LEU A 537 -7.63 -19.71 40.76
C LEU A 537 -6.45 -19.45 41.70
N VAL A 538 -6.53 -18.47 42.59
CA VAL A 538 -5.51 -18.25 43.62
C VAL A 538 -5.60 -19.32 44.70
N ASP A 539 -6.81 -19.62 45.17
CA ASP A 539 -7.04 -20.64 46.20
C ASP A 539 -6.63 -22.03 45.69
N ASP A 540 -6.91 -22.35 44.41
CA ASP A 540 -6.45 -23.56 43.75
C ASP A 540 -4.91 -23.62 43.67
N ALA A 541 -4.26 -22.48 43.38
CA ALA A 541 -2.80 -22.40 43.32
C ALA A 541 -2.14 -22.50 44.70
N ASP A 542 -2.83 -22.10 45.79
CA ASP A 542 -2.38 -22.31 47.18
C ASP A 542 -2.46 -23.80 47.58
N GLY A 543 -3.45 -24.54 47.08
CA GLY A 543 -3.61 -25.97 47.33
C GLY A 543 -2.55 -26.87 46.67
N GLU A 544 -2.07 -26.52 45.47
CA GLU A 544 -1.05 -27.31 44.74
C GLU A 544 0.33 -27.30 45.44
N GLU A 545 0.72 -26.20 46.09
CA GLU A 545 2.04 -26.05 46.74
C GLU A 545 2.13 -26.85 48.05
N LEU A 546 1.04 -26.90 48.81
CA LEU A 546 0.94 -27.73 50.03
C LEU A 546 0.98 -29.25 49.72
N ALA A 547 0.64 -29.65 48.50
CA ALA A 547 0.66 -31.05 48.07
C ALA A 547 2.03 -31.51 47.50
N THR A 548 2.95 -30.58 47.22
CA THR A 548 4.23 -30.87 46.56
C THR A 548 5.47 -30.73 47.45
N GLU A 549 5.33 -30.37 48.72
CA GLU A 549 6.41 -30.61 49.69
C GLU A 549 6.43 -32.10 50.09
N PRO A 550 7.39 -32.92 49.62
CA PRO A 550 7.60 -34.22 50.22
C PRO A 550 8.02 -34.01 51.67
N GLU A 551 7.32 -34.68 52.59
CA GLU A 551 7.73 -34.80 53.99
C GLU A 551 9.10 -35.50 54.03
N ILE A 552 10.19 -34.74 53.94
CA ILE A 552 11.55 -35.25 54.15
C ILE A 552 11.66 -35.53 55.65
N THR A 553 11.35 -36.77 56.02
CA THR A 553 11.63 -37.31 57.35
C THR A 553 13.15 -37.34 57.55
N TYR A 554 13.69 -36.34 58.24
CA TYR A 554 15.08 -36.37 58.68
C TYR A 554 15.25 -37.45 59.76
N ALA A 555 16.06 -38.47 59.47
CA ALA A 555 16.57 -39.41 60.47
C ALA A 555 17.66 -38.71 61.32
N PRO A 556 17.68 -38.88 62.65
CA PRO A 556 18.67 -38.25 63.50
C PRO A 556 19.98 -39.05 63.46
N LEU A 557 21.09 -38.40 63.11
CA LEU A 557 22.43 -38.92 63.34
C LEU A 557 23.20 -38.04 64.33
N SER A 558 23.97 -38.75 65.13
CA SER A 558 24.57 -38.43 66.43
C SER A 558 25.62 -37.31 66.45
N PRO A 559 25.88 -36.72 67.64
CA PRO A 559 26.99 -35.81 67.87
C PRO A 559 28.24 -36.56 68.36
N ASN A 560 29.38 -36.36 67.69
CA ASN A 560 30.75 -36.30 68.21
C ASN A 560 31.75 -36.65 67.10
N GLU A 561 32.58 -35.70 66.68
CA GLU A 561 34.04 -35.79 66.85
C GLU A 561 34.73 -34.51 66.36
N SER A 562 35.89 -34.27 66.95
CA SER A 562 36.53 -32.98 67.16
C SER A 562 37.84 -32.82 66.39
N MET A 563 38.23 -31.55 66.20
CA MET A 563 39.60 -31.01 66.05
C MET A 563 40.41 -31.35 64.79
N LEU A 564 40.84 -30.30 64.05
CA LEU A 564 42.25 -29.84 64.10
C LEU A 564 42.43 -28.44 63.45
N TYR A 565 43.23 -27.60 64.13
CA TYR A 565 43.76 -26.28 63.74
C TYR A 565 44.95 -26.41 62.76
N ASP A 566 45.19 -25.44 61.86
CA ASP A 566 46.17 -24.33 62.05
C ASP A 566 46.26 -23.35 60.82
N PRO A 567 46.74 -22.09 60.98
CA PRO A 567 46.62 -20.97 60.01
C PRO A 567 47.94 -20.41 59.41
N LEU A 568 47.80 -19.31 58.63
CA LEU A 568 48.74 -18.21 58.28
C LEU A 568 49.47 -18.22 56.92
N ALA A 569 49.27 -17.11 56.16
CA ALA A 569 50.30 -16.22 55.56
C ALA A 569 49.59 -15.23 54.58
N ALA A 570 49.48 -13.92 54.89
CA ALA A 570 50.45 -12.84 54.67
C ALA A 570 50.25 -12.07 53.32
N SER A 571 50.05 -10.75 53.47
CA SER A 571 49.89 -9.68 52.46
C SER A 571 51.22 -9.39 51.70
N PRO A 572 51.28 -8.53 50.64
CA PRO A 572 51.17 -7.08 50.82
C PRO A 572 50.49 -6.25 49.69
N SER A 573 50.02 -5.10 50.14
CA SER A 573 49.68 -3.83 49.48
C SER A 573 50.65 -3.33 48.40
N ARG A 574 50.13 -2.52 47.46
CA ARG A 574 50.93 -1.52 46.73
C ARG A 574 50.11 -0.28 46.37
N ASP A 575 50.30 0.77 47.17
CA ASP A 575 50.05 2.17 46.81
C ASP A 575 51.31 2.77 46.17
N GLY A 576 51.11 3.79 45.33
CA GLY A 576 52.17 4.60 44.77
C GLY A 576 51.63 5.93 44.25
N SER A 577 51.64 6.95 45.12
CA SER A 577 51.49 8.36 44.75
C SER A 577 52.81 8.95 44.27
N PHE A 578 52.77 9.90 43.32
CA PHE A 578 53.78 10.94 43.20
C PHE A 578 53.11 12.28 42.87
N SER A 579 53.24 13.23 43.80
CA SER A 579 53.17 14.69 43.65
C SER A 579 54.38 15.19 42.81
N GLN A 580 54.55 16.39 42.28
CA GLN A 580 54.15 17.76 42.64
C GLN A 580 54.75 18.69 41.54
N PHE A 581 54.13 19.84 41.22
CA PHE A 581 54.75 21.18 41.15
C PHE A 581 53.82 22.19 40.43
N SER A 582 53.64 23.34 41.09
CA SER A 582 52.96 24.58 40.69
C SER A 582 54.05 25.66 40.42
N PRO A 583 53.78 26.97 40.21
CA PRO A 583 52.56 27.71 39.81
C PRO A 583 52.83 28.80 38.72
N ALA A 584 51.80 29.53 38.25
CA ALA A 584 51.70 31.00 38.24
C ALA A 584 50.60 31.55 37.29
N ASP A 585 49.64 32.24 37.90
CA ASP A 585 48.88 33.45 37.50
C ASP A 585 48.63 33.80 36.02
N THR A 586 47.36 34.01 35.64
CA THR A 586 46.78 35.36 35.47
C THR A 586 45.24 35.35 35.34
N GLN A 587 44.65 36.47 35.73
CA GLN A 587 43.23 36.86 35.84
C GLN A 587 42.39 36.80 34.54
N GLN A 588 41.07 36.54 34.63
CA GLN A 588 40.00 37.52 34.28
C GLN A 588 38.54 36.95 34.26
N MET A 589 37.65 37.78 34.83
CA MET A 589 36.19 38.00 34.72
C MET A 589 35.22 37.08 33.92
N ARG A 590 34.12 36.67 34.61
CA ARG A 590 32.63 36.62 34.29
C ARG A 590 32.10 36.39 32.84
N PRO A 591 30.82 35.97 32.63
CA PRO A 591 29.92 35.01 33.31
C PRO A 591 29.27 33.98 32.31
N PRO A 592 28.44 33.00 32.73
CA PRO A 592 27.91 31.98 31.81
C PRO A 592 26.60 32.39 31.12
N ARG A 593 26.58 32.26 29.78
CA ARG A 593 25.40 32.37 28.91
C ARG A 593 25.00 30.96 28.46
N ARG A 594 23.89 30.42 28.99
CA ARG A 594 23.26 29.19 28.49
C ARG A 594 22.20 29.57 27.45
N VAL A 595 22.34 29.03 26.24
CA VAL A 595 21.26 28.92 25.23
C VAL A 595 20.98 27.41 25.03
N PRO A 596 19.70 26.98 25.02
CA PRO A 596 19.31 25.57 24.92
C PRO A 596 18.90 25.16 23.50
N SER A 597 19.01 23.88 23.18
CA SER A 597 18.16 23.10 22.24
C SER A 597 18.68 21.65 22.11
N PRO A 598 17.86 20.67 21.67
CA PRO A 598 16.43 20.51 21.86
C PRO A 598 16.04 19.11 22.38
N LEU A 599 14.82 19.04 22.92
CA LEU A 599 14.09 17.81 23.28
C LEU A 599 14.02 16.82 22.11
N VAL A 600 14.40 15.58 22.38
CA VAL A 600 13.96 14.41 21.60
C VAL A 600 12.64 13.91 22.20
N THR A 601 11.67 13.76 21.32
CA THR A 601 10.31 13.28 21.55
C THR A 601 10.27 11.81 21.97
N ASN A 602 9.63 11.53 23.12
CA ASN A 602 9.21 10.19 23.51
C ASN A 602 8.04 9.75 22.61
N GLY A 603 8.27 8.69 21.81
CA GLY A 603 7.24 8.00 21.06
C GLY A 603 6.77 6.77 21.83
N ASP A 604 5.54 6.81 22.33
CA ASP A 604 4.84 5.68 22.94
C ASP A 604 4.44 4.63 21.88
N GLY A 605 5.07 3.46 21.97
CA GLY A 605 4.73 2.27 21.20
C GLY A 605 3.63 1.45 21.87
N VAL A 606 2.44 1.53 21.30
CA VAL A 606 1.22 0.77 21.62
C VAL A 606 1.48 -0.74 21.58
N SER A 607 1.02 -1.45 22.61
CA SER A 607 0.98 -2.91 22.66
C SER A 607 -0.47 -3.37 22.81
N ALA A 608 -0.82 -4.45 22.13
CA ALA A 608 -2.11 -5.11 22.23
C ALA A 608 -1.87 -6.61 22.39
N SER A 609 -2.38 -7.19 23.47
CA SER A 609 -2.98 -8.53 23.48
C SER A 609 -3.60 -8.87 24.82
N ARG A 610 -4.67 -9.65 24.71
CA ARG A 610 -5.46 -10.37 25.74
C ARG A 610 -5.46 -11.85 25.24
N ALA A 611 -5.49 -12.91 26.04
CA ALA A 611 -6.58 -13.33 26.93
C ALA A 611 -6.23 -14.55 27.82
N THR A 612 -7.17 -14.90 28.71
CA THR A 612 -7.12 -15.91 29.79
C THR A 612 -7.90 -17.21 29.51
N PHE A 613 -7.67 -18.20 30.37
CA PHE A 613 -8.16 -19.59 30.43
C PHE A 613 -9.58 -19.79 31.04
N HIS A 614 -9.95 -21.09 31.15
CA HIS A 614 -11.22 -21.84 31.31
C HIS A 614 -12.25 -21.47 32.41
N ALA A 615 -13.54 -21.66 32.07
CA ALA A 615 -14.52 -22.40 32.88
C ALA A 615 -15.86 -22.68 32.13
N SER A 616 -16.20 -23.97 32.05
CA SER A 616 -17.49 -24.67 32.22
C SER A 616 -18.84 -24.20 31.60
N THR A 617 -19.55 -25.21 31.07
CA THR A 617 -21.00 -25.40 30.74
C THR A 617 -21.53 -25.12 29.31
N LYS A 618 -22.22 -26.16 28.80
CA LYS A 618 -22.91 -26.30 27.49
C LYS A 618 -24.00 -25.24 27.24
N ALA A 619 -24.14 -24.80 25.99
CA ALA A 619 -25.41 -24.42 25.38
C ALA A 619 -25.37 -24.60 23.84
N SER A 620 -26.48 -25.07 23.28
CA SER A 620 -26.72 -25.59 21.94
C SER A 620 -26.17 -24.80 20.76
N LEU A 621 -25.49 -25.50 19.85
CA LEU A 621 -25.20 -25.02 18.50
C LEU A 621 -26.37 -25.39 17.57
N VAL A 622 -27.10 -24.38 17.13
CA VAL A 622 -28.08 -24.49 16.04
C VAL A 622 -27.32 -24.52 14.72
N ASP A 623 -27.77 -25.45 13.91
CA ASP A 623 -27.42 -25.79 12.53
C ASP A 623 -27.27 -24.56 11.59
N MET A 624 -26.16 -24.49 10.86
CA MET A 624 -26.04 -23.71 9.62
C MET A 624 -25.15 -24.47 8.64
N ALA A 625 -25.80 -25.37 7.88
CA ALA A 625 -25.26 -25.94 6.67
C ALA A 625 -25.28 -24.92 5.51
N GLU A 626 -24.17 -24.89 4.79
CA GLU A 626 -23.95 -24.22 3.51
C GLU A 626 -25.04 -24.53 2.47
N ARG A 627 -25.57 -23.49 1.82
CA ARG A 627 -26.29 -23.57 0.55
C ARG A 627 -25.30 -23.43 -0.60
N HIS A 628 -24.99 -24.52 -1.30
CA HIS A 628 -24.64 -24.47 -2.71
C HIS A 628 -25.89 -24.72 -3.56
N GLY A 629 -26.05 -23.92 -4.60
CA GLY A 629 -27.23 -23.86 -5.44
C GLY A 629 -27.31 -24.97 -6.47
N ASN A 630 -28.54 -25.37 -6.76
CA ASN A 630 -28.96 -25.85 -8.07
C ASN A 630 -30.36 -25.25 -8.37
N ARG A 631 -30.47 -24.56 -9.50
CA ARG A 631 -31.73 -24.33 -10.22
C ARG A 631 -32.22 -25.69 -10.78
N PRO A 632 -33.52 -25.92 -11.10
CA PRO A 632 -34.37 -24.96 -11.83
C PRO A 632 -35.90 -24.98 -11.52
N THR A 633 -36.62 -24.18 -12.33
CA THR A 633 -38.07 -24.17 -12.66
C THR A 633 -39.12 -23.69 -11.64
N ARG A 634 -39.71 -22.52 -11.98
CA ARG A 634 -41.14 -22.16 -12.07
C ARG A 634 -42.14 -22.97 -11.21
N TRP A 635 -42.95 -22.29 -10.40
CA TRP A 635 -44.42 -22.17 -10.53
C TRP A 635 -45.00 -21.35 -9.36
N VAL A 636 -46.24 -20.93 -9.55
CA VAL A 636 -47.02 -19.88 -8.89
C VAL A 636 -47.72 -20.39 -7.62
N ALA A 637 -48.16 -19.43 -6.78
CA ALA A 637 -49.34 -19.48 -5.89
C ALA A 637 -49.11 -19.52 -4.37
N ALA A 638 -49.57 -18.43 -3.75
CA ALA A 638 -50.62 -18.42 -2.73
C ALA A 638 -50.38 -18.95 -1.30
N TRP A 639 -50.60 -18.01 -0.36
CA TRP A 639 -51.27 -18.16 0.95
C TRP A 639 -50.48 -18.77 2.14
N GLY A 640 -50.36 -17.95 3.20
CA GLY A 640 -50.94 -18.35 4.48
C GLY A 640 -50.07 -18.36 5.74
N ARG A 641 -50.57 -17.62 6.75
CA ARG A 641 -50.64 -17.98 8.18
C ARG A 641 -49.44 -17.73 9.10
N ARG A 642 -49.53 -16.54 9.71
CA ARG A 642 -49.34 -16.22 11.14
C ARG A 642 -49.72 -17.34 12.12
N TRP A 643 -48.80 -17.81 12.96
CA TRP A 643 -49.09 -18.47 14.24
C TRP A 643 -48.12 -17.98 15.33
N GLY A 644 -48.69 -17.45 16.41
CA GLY A 644 -48.02 -17.15 17.66
C GLY A 644 -47.87 -18.40 18.52
N ARG A 645 -46.93 -18.36 19.48
CA ARG A 645 -46.71 -19.44 20.45
C ARG A 645 -46.88 -18.91 21.86
N THR A 646 -47.86 -19.48 22.54
CA THR A 646 -48.24 -19.34 23.94
C THR A 646 -47.36 -20.19 24.86
N MET A 647 -47.25 -19.75 26.11
CA MET A 647 -46.65 -20.44 27.25
C MET A 647 -47.52 -21.61 27.76
N GLY A 648 -46.89 -22.57 28.44
CA GLY A 648 -47.52 -23.51 29.39
C GLY A 648 -46.50 -24.52 29.99
N PRO A 649 -46.71 -25.04 31.22
CA PRO A 649 -45.61 -25.25 32.20
C PRO A 649 -45.43 -26.70 32.74
N ASN A 650 -44.46 -26.82 33.65
CA ASN A 650 -44.23 -27.83 34.71
C ASN A 650 -43.74 -29.25 34.37
N ALA A 651 -42.56 -29.59 34.90
CA ALA A 651 -42.29 -30.87 35.57
C ALA A 651 -41.11 -30.72 36.54
N THR A 652 -41.34 -31.09 37.80
CA THR A 652 -40.39 -31.14 38.92
C THR A 652 -39.75 -32.52 39.03
N GLY A 653 -38.43 -32.57 39.22
CA GLY A 653 -37.70 -33.77 39.64
C GLY A 653 -36.40 -33.35 40.32
N VAL A 654 -36.29 -33.66 41.61
CA VAL A 654 -35.20 -33.29 42.53
C VAL A 654 -34.08 -34.32 42.44
N ALA A 655 -32.85 -33.87 42.23
CA ALA A 655 -31.61 -34.59 42.54
C ALA A 655 -30.49 -33.56 42.80
N ASP A 656 -29.64 -33.86 43.78
CA ASP A 656 -28.64 -33.01 44.42
C ASP A 656 -27.79 -32.14 43.47
N PHE A 657 -27.88 -30.81 43.63
CA PHE A 657 -27.07 -29.82 42.92
C PHE A 657 -26.74 -28.61 43.81
N GLY A 658 -25.69 -28.73 44.63
CA GLY A 658 -25.17 -27.61 45.42
C GLY A 658 -24.47 -26.53 44.58
N ASN A 659 -23.76 -26.90 43.50
CA ASN A 659 -22.86 -25.97 42.79
C ASN A 659 -23.43 -25.37 41.48
N ILE A 660 -24.64 -25.73 41.05
CA ILE A 660 -25.24 -25.20 39.79
C ILE A 660 -26.13 -23.97 40.01
N CYS A 661 -26.70 -23.79 41.22
CA CYS A 661 -27.55 -22.64 41.53
C CYS A 661 -26.80 -21.30 41.45
N ASP A 662 -25.56 -21.25 41.93
CA ASP A 662 -24.74 -20.02 41.91
C ASP A 662 -24.28 -19.64 40.50
N ALA A 663 -23.97 -20.63 39.64
CA ALA A 663 -23.62 -20.38 38.25
C ALA A 663 -24.78 -19.76 37.45
N ARG A 664 -26.03 -20.16 37.74
CA ARG A 664 -27.23 -19.64 37.08
C ARG A 664 -27.57 -18.23 37.56
N ALA A 665 -27.38 -17.94 38.84
CA ALA A 665 -27.52 -16.59 39.41
C ALA A 665 -26.42 -15.63 38.90
N ALA A 666 -25.18 -16.10 38.75
CA ALA A 666 -24.11 -15.31 38.14
C ALA A 666 -24.35 -15.06 36.63
N ALA A 667 -24.98 -15.99 35.92
CA ALA A 667 -25.32 -15.84 34.50
C ALA A 667 -26.45 -14.82 34.26
N THR A 668 -27.43 -14.72 35.17
CA THR A 668 -28.51 -13.71 35.07
C THR A 668 -28.00 -12.29 35.35
N ALA A 669 -27.02 -12.12 36.24
CA ALA A 669 -26.37 -10.83 36.50
C ALA A 669 -25.49 -10.29 35.35
N ARG A 670 -24.98 -11.18 34.46
CA ARG A 670 -24.09 -10.78 33.33
C ARG A 670 -24.81 -10.11 32.15
N LYS A 671 -26.08 -10.45 31.92
CA LYS A 671 -26.85 -9.94 30.76
C LYS A 671 -27.02 -8.41 30.75
N PRO A 672 -27.40 -7.72 31.85
CA PRO A 672 -27.62 -6.27 31.83
C PRO A 672 -26.37 -5.47 31.43
N ALA A 673 -25.21 -5.77 32.05
CA ALA A 673 -23.96 -5.06 31.76
C ALA A 673 -23.49 -5.22 30.30
N ALA A 674 -23.68 -6.40 29.71
CA ALA A 674 -23.35 -6.62 28.30
C ALA A 674 -24.30 -5.86 27.36
N THR A 675 -25.60 -5.82 27.69
CA THR A 675 -26.60 -5.06 26.92
C THR A 675 -26.38 -3.55 27.03
N ASP A 676 -26.01 -3.04 28.21
CA ASP A 676 -25.63 -1.64 28.43
C ASP A 676 -24.45 -1.24 27.55
N ARG A 677 -23.36 -2.02 27.61
CA ARG A 677 -22.17 -1.79 26.77
C ARG A 677 -22.54 -1.79 25.29
N ALA A 678 -23.39 -2.73 24.84
CA ALA A 678 -23.80 -2.81 23.46
C ALA A 678 -24.63 -1.60 23.00
N ARG A 679 -25.44 -1.02 23.89
CA ARG A 679 -26.28 0.16 23.61
C ARG A 679 -25.49 1.46 23.64
N VAL A 680 -24.64 1.68 24.65
CA VAL A 680 -23.76 2.87 24.72
C VAL A 680 -22.78 2.90 23.54
N THR A 681 -22.32 1.73 23.06
CA THR A 681 -21.43 1.64 21.89
C THR A 681 -22.16 1.48 20.55
N ARG A 682 -23.49 1.42 20.52
CA ARG A 682 -24.29 1.32 19.28
C ARG A 682 -23.97 2.41 18.25
N PRO A 683 -23.85 3.71 18.59
CA PRO A 683 -23.45 4.73 17.61
C PRO A 683 -22.08 4.45 16.99
N LEU A 684 -21.16 3.83 17.73
CA LEU A 684 -19.82 3.46 17.24
C LEU A 684 -19.81 2.20 16.36
N LYS A 685 -20.93 1.45 16.27
CA LYS A 685 -21.05 0.24 15.42
C LYS A 685 -21.44 0.54 13.97
N GLN A 686 -21.63 1.81 13.62
CA GLN A 686 -21.97 2.24 12.25
C GLN A 686 -20.78 2.25 11.28
N LEU A 687 -19.71 1.53 11.62
CA LEU A 687 -18.53 1.35 10.78
C LEU A 687 -18.85 0.96 9.32
N PRO A 688 -19.81 0.05 9.04
CA PRO A 688 -20.13 -0.30 7.67
C PRO A 688 -20.61 0.89 6.83
N ALA A 689 -21.43 1.79 7.40
CA ALA A 689 -21.90 2.98 6.70
C ALA A 689 -20.75 3.96 6.41
N ILE A 690 -19.85 4.16 7.37
CA ILE A 690 -18.64 4.98 7.21
C ILE A 690 -17.76 4.41 6.09
N LEU A 691 -17.58 3.08 6.05
CA LEU A 691 -16.79 2.41 5.01
C LEU A 691 -17.44 2.51 3.64
N VAL A 692 -18.77 2.43 3.54
CA VAL A 692 -19.49 2.61 2.27
C VAL A 692 -19.33 4.03 1.74
N ILE A 693 -19.58 5.06 2.56
CA ILE A 693 -19.45 6.46 2.13
C ILE A 693 -17.99 6.80 1.80
N GLY A 694 -17.04 6.36 2.63
CA GLY A 694 -15.62 6.52 2.38
C GLY A 694 -15.15 5.78 1.12
N GLY A 695 -15.74 4.61 0.83
CA GLY A 695 -15.52 3.86 -0.40
C GLY A 695 -16.00 4.61 -1.65
N ILE A 696 -17.19 5.24 -1.60
CA ILE A 696 -17.71 6.07 -2.70
C ILE A 696 -16.75 7.24 -2.99
N TYR A 697 -16.28 7.92 -1.94
CA TYR A 697 -15.28 8.98 -2.08
C TYR A 697 -13.99 8.47 -2.73
N LEU A 698 -13.47 7.32 -2.28
CA LEU A 698 -12.25 6.73 -2.84
C LEU A 698 -12.42 6.35 -4.32
N VAL A 699 -13.56 5.78 -4.69
CA VAL A 699 -13.88 5.45 -6.09
C VAL A 699 -13.95 6.72 -6.95
N ALA A 700 -14.61 7.77 -6.46
CA ALA A 700 -14.68 9.05 -7.17
C ALA A 700 -13.29 9.70 -7.33
N LEU A 701 -12.44 9.63 -6.31
CA LEU A 701 -11.06 10.13 -6.35
C LEU A 701 -10.21 9.37 -7.38
N ILE A 702 -10.29 8.04 -7.40
CA ILE A 702 -9.58 7.19 -8.37
C ILE A 702 -10.10 7.46 -9.79
N ALA A 703 -11.41 7.55 -9.98
CA ALA A 703 -12.00 7.88 -11.28
C ALA A 703 -11.52 9.25 -11.78
N GLY A 704 -11.53 10.27 -10.92
CA GLY A 704 -11.00 11.60 -11.23
C GLY A 704 -9.52 11.57 -11.62
N PHE A 705 -8.69 10.82 -10.90
CA PHE A 705 -7.28 10.64 -11.24
C PHE A 705 -7.09 9.97 -12.62
N VAL A 706 -7.87 8.93 -12.93
CA VAL A 706 -7.84 8.28 -14.26
C VAL A 706 -8.24 9.26 -15.36
N VAL A 707 -9.26 10.09 -15.14
CA VAL A 707 -9.65 11.15 -16.09
C VAL A 707 -8.50 12.15 -16.27
N CYS A 708 -7.82 12.59 -15.21
CA CYS A 708 -6.65 13.48 -15.32
C CYS A 708 -5.52 12.85 -16.17
N VAL A 709 -5.13 11.61 -15.87
CA VAL A 709 -4.03 10.93 -16.58
C VAL A 709 -4.38 10.70 -18.05
N THR A 710 -5.61 10.27 -18.33
CA THR A 710 -6.07 10.06 -19.72
C THR A 710 -6.15 11.38 -20.49
N PHE A 711 -6.57 12.47 -19.84
CA PHE A 711 -6.53 13.81 -20.42
C PHE A 711 -5.10 14.21 -20.79
N PHE A 712 -4.13 14.12 -19.87
CA PHE A 712 -2.73 14.45 -20.18
C PHE A 712 -2.13 13.57 -21.28
N GLY A 713 -2.44 12.27 -21.28
CA GLY A 713 -2.04 11.35 -22.35
C GLY A 713 -2.57 11.78 -23.71
N ARG A 714 -3.88 12.06 -23.79
CA ARG A 714 -4.51 12.56 -25.03
C ARG A 714 -3.99 13.93 -25.46
N THR A 715 -3.77 14.85 -24.52
CA THR A 715 -3.15 16.15 -24.80
C THR A 715 -1.79 15.97 -25.45
N ARG A 716 -0.96 15.07 -24.92
CA ARG A 716 0.35 14.77 -25.50
C ARG A 716 0.22 14.20 -26.91
N THR A 717 -0.71 13.27 -27.14
CA THR A 717 -0.98 12.76 -28.50
C THR A 717 -1.39 13.89 -29.43
N VAL A 718 -2.42 14.68 -29.11
CA VAL A 718 -2.88 15.81 -29.95
C VAL A 718 -1.74 16.80 -30.26
N MET A 719 -0.86 17.09 -29.30
CA MET A 719 0.30 17.96 -29.53
C MET A 719 1.37 17.32 -30.43
N GLN A 720 1.72 16.06 -30.17
CA GLN A 720 2.83 15.37 -30.84
C GLN A 720 2.46 14.86 -32.23
N THR A 721 1.21 14.41 -32.40
CA THR A 721 0.69 13.87 -33.65
C THR A 721 -0.09 14.94 -34.38
N ASP A 722 -1.26 15.35 -33.88
CA ASP A 722 -2.24 16.05 -34.70
C ASP A 722 -1.79 17.47 -35.06
N PHE A 723 -1.28 18.22 -34.09
CA PHE A 723 -0.76 19.56 -34.33
C PHE A 723 0.53 19.53 -35.17
N ALA A 724 1.44 18.58 -34.88
CA ALA A 724 2.68 18.43 -35.63
C ALA A 724 2.40 18.04 -37.09
N LEU A 725 1.47 17.12 -37.32
CA LEU A 725 0.99 16.70 -38.63
C LEU A 725 0.31 17.85 -39.35
N ALA A 726 -0.58 18.61 -38.70
CA ALA A 726 -1.23 19.78 -39.31
C ALA A 726 -0.21 20.81 -39.81
N LYS A 727 0.79 21.14 -38.97
CA LYS A 727 1.89 22.04 -39.34
C LYS A 727 2.74 21.48 -40.47
N TYR A 728 3.08 20.19 -40.39
CA TYR A 728 3.88 19.52 -41.40
C TYR A 728 3.16 19.47 -42.75
N SER A 729 1.89 19.10 -42.76
CA SER A 729 1.00 19.08 -43.93
C SER A 729 0.95 20.45 -44.60
N ARG A 730 0.70 21.53 -43.84
CA ARG A 730 0.74 22.91 -44.36
C ARG A 730 2.05 23.19 -45.09
N ARG A 731 3.18 22.84 -44.48
CA ARG A 731 4.51 23.05 -45.06
C ARG A 731 4.67 22.27 -46.37
N GLN A 732 4.34 20.98 -46.40
CA GLN A 732 4.54 20.16 -47.60
C GLN A 732 3.63 20.61 -48.75
N ILE A 733 2.39 21.01 -48.46
CA ILE A 733 1.44 21.51 -49.47
C ILE A 733 1.99 22.78 -50.14
N ILE A 734 2.53 23.72 -49.36
CA ILE A 734 3.14 24.95 -49.90
C ILE A 734 4.40 24.61 -50.71
N VAL A 735 5.21 23.64 -50.26
CA VAL A 735 6.40 23.22 -50.99
C VAL A 735 6.03 22.57 -52.33
N VAL A 736 4.92 21.84 -52.44
CA VAL A 736 4.41 21.34 -53.72
C VAL A 736 4.10 22.50 -54.67
N MET A 737 3.33 23.49 -54.22
CA MET A 737 3.00 24.68 -55.03
C MET A 737 4.26 25.46 -55.44
N ASP A 738 5.16 25.70 -54.50
CA ASP A 738 6.42 26.40 -54.72
C ASP A 738 7.34 25.65 -55.70
N SER A 739 7.42 24.32 -55.59
CA SER A 739 8.27 23.50 -56.46
C SER A 739 7.76 23.46 -57.90
N ILE A 740 6.44 23.38 -58.12
CA ILE A 740 5.83 23.52 -59.46
C ILE A 740 6.23 24.88 -60.05
N GLN A 741 6.15 25.94 -59.26
CA GLN A 741 6.53 27.27 -59.72
C GLN A 741 8.03 27.39 -60.02
N ARG A 742 8.91 26.83 -59.17
CA ARG A 742 10.36 26.79 -59.42
C ARG A 742 10.69 26.07 -60.73
N ILE A 743 10.01 24.96 -61.02
CA ILE A 743 10.14 24.24 -62.30
C ILE A 743 9.76 25.14 -63.48
N LEU A 744 8.62 25.83 -63.40
CA LEU A 744 8.16 26.75 -64.45
C LEU A 744 9.16 27.90 -64.68
N THR A 745 9.63 28.52 -63.59
CA THR A 745 10.63 29.60 -63.64
C THR A 745 11.94 29.10 -64.25
N ALA A 746 12.43 27.94 -63.84
CA ALA A 746 13.67 27.35 -64.40
C ALA A 746 13.52 27.05 -65.90
N ASN A 747 12.40 26.47 -66.31
CA ASN A 747 12.11 26.19 -67.73
C ASN A 747 11.96 27.45 -68.58
N TYR A 748 11.54 28.56 -68.00
CA TYR A 748 11.52 29.85 -68.69
C TYR A 748 12.94 30.38 -68.88
N TYR A 749 13.71 30.51 -67.79
CA TYR A 749 15.03 31.13 -67.84
C TYR A 749 16.12 30.28 -68.50
N VAL A 750 15.96 28.95 -68.60
CA VAL A 750 16.90 28.10 -69.33
C VAL A 750 16.97 28.45 -70.82
N THR A 751 15.91 29.05 -71.38
CA THR A 751 15.89 29.51 -72.78
C THR A 751 16.88 30.66 -73.04
N LEU A 752 17.42 31.26 -71.97
CA LEU A 752 18.36 32.36 -72.02
C LEU A 752 19.77 31.82 -71.68
N PRO A 753 20.73 31.87 -72.62
CA PRO A 753 22.04 31.26 -72.45
C PRO A 753 22.80 31.61 -71.15
N PRO A 754 22.75 32.86 -70.63
CA PRO A 754 23.45 33.22 -69.39
C PRO A 754 22.98 32.45 -68.14
N TYR A 755 21.74 31.95 -68.13
CA TYR A 755 21.14 31.33 -66.94
C TYR A 755 21.01 29.80 -67.05
N ALA A 756 21.37 29.21 -68.19
CA ALA A 756 21.11 27.79 -68.48
C ALA A 756 21.69 26.84 -67.41
N SER A 757 22.93 27.08 -66.96
CA SER A 757 23.57 26.23 -65.95
C SER A 757 22.90 26.32 -64.58
N ALA A 758 22.63 27.54 -64.10
CA ALA A 758 21.97 27.79 -62.83
C ALA A 758 20.53 27.23 -62.81
N MET A 759 19.79 27.42 -63.91
CA MET A 759 18.41 26.93 -64.02
C MET A 759 18.33 25.41 -64.16
N THR A 760 19.35 24.77 -64.74
CA THR A 760 19.44 23.29 -64.75
C THR A 760 19.56 22.73 -63.33
N ALA A 761 20.40 23.35 -62.50
CA ALA A 761 20.55 22.97 -61.09
C ALA A 761 19.27 23.25 -60.28
N GLU A 762 18.65 24.41 -60.48
CA GLU A 762 17.39 24.80 -59.82
C GLU A 762 16.23 23.88 -60.21
N PHE A 763 16.11 23.50 -61.49
CA PHE A 763 15.12 22.54 -61.97
C PHE A 763 15.28 21.19 -61.28
N ALA A 764 16.50 20.65 -61.23
CA ALA A 764 16.77 19.37 -60.57
C ALA A 764 16.41 19.41 -59.07
N SER A 765 16.78 20.50 -58.38
CA SER A 765 16.42 20.72 -56.97
C SER A 765 14.89 20.82 -56.76
N ALA A 766 14.19 21.55 -57.64
CA ALA A 766 12.76 21.72 -57.55
C ALA A 766 11.99 20.42 -57.85
N LEU A 767 12.45 19.61 -58.80
CA LEU A 767 11.84 18.32 -59.12
C LEU A 767 11.99 17.31 -57.98
N ASP A 768 13.16 17.25 -57.34
CA ASP A 768 13.39 16.40 -56.17
C ASP A 768 12.56 16.84 -54.96
N SER A 769 12.50 18.15 -54.72
CA SER A 769 11.64 18.77 -53.70
C SER A 769 10.17 18.43 -53.95
N LEU A 770 9.67 18.58 -55.18
CA LEU A 770 8.30 18.26 -55.58
C LEU A 770 7.98 16.79 -55.31
N ARG A 771 8.84 15.87 -55.75
CA ARG A 771 8.65 14.42 -55.55
C ARG A 771 8.55 14.07 -54.07
N THR A 772 9.47 14.61 -53.27
CA THR A 772 9.52 14.39 -51.82
C THR A 772 8.30 14.98 -51.11
N SER A 773 7.93 16.22 -51.41
CA SER A 773 6.79 16.88 -50.77
C SER A 773 5.46 16.28 -51.20
N TRP A 774 5.33 15.89 -52.47
CA TRP A 774 4.14 15.24 -52.99
C TRP A 774 3.86 13.92 -52.28
N ALA A 775 4.87 13.04 -52.18
CA ALA A 775 4.75 11.78 -51.44
C ALA A 775 4.34 12.01 -49.98
N ARG A 776 4.86 13.05 -49.33
CA ARG A 776 4.47 13.41 -47.96
C ARG A 776 3.05 13.95 -47.86
N VAL A 777 2.57 14.70 -48.85
CA VAL A 777 1.17 15.14 -48.89
C VAL A 777 0.24 13.94 -49.05
N THR A 778 0.57 12.99 -49.93
CA THR A 778 -0.27 11.80 -50.17
C THR A 778 -0.25 10.84 -48.99
N ASP A 779 0.92 10.58 -48.40
CA ASP A 779 1.08 9.54 -47.38
C ASP A 779 0.72 10.05 -45.98
N THR A 780 0.79 11.37 -45.75
CA THR A 780 0.64 11.96 -44.42
C THR A 780 -0.50 12.97 -44.35
N ALA A 781 -0.54 13.96 -45.24
CA ALA A 781 -1.50 15.07 -45.14
C ALA A 781 -2.94 14.65 -45.49
N LEU A 782 -3.12 13.88 -46.56
CA LEU A 782 -4.45 13.41 -46.99
C LEU A 782 -5.07 12.46 -45.96
N PRO A 783 -4.38 11.42 -45.43
CA PRO A 783 -4.93 10.58 -44.38
C PRO A 783 -5.27 11.36 -43.10
N PHE A 784 -4.41 12.32 -42.71
CA PHE A 784 -4.67 13.19 -41.57
C PHE A 784 -5.98 13.97 -41.73
N LEU A 785 -6.19 14.58 -42.91
CA LEU A 785 -7.41 15.34 -43.20
C LEU A 785 -8.65 14.45 -43.38
N GLY A 786 -8.50 13.24 -43.93
CA GLY A 786 -9.58 12.28 -44.09
C GLY A 786 -10.09 11.71 -42.75
N ASN A 787 -9.21 11.65 -41.74
CA ASN A 787 -9.53 11.20 -40.38
C ASN A 787 -10.16 12.30 -39.51
N ASP A 788 -10.27 13.55 -39.96
CA ASP A 788 -10.91 14.62 -39.20
C ASP A 788 -12.43 14.36 -39.12
N PRO A 789 -12.99 14.03 -37.94
CA PRO A 789 -14.41 13.74 -37.80
C PRO A 789 -15.28 14.97 -38.14
N THR A 790 -14.76 16.19 -37.99
CA THR A 790 -15.48 17.42 -38.35
C THR A 790 -15.60 17.61 -39.86
N ALA A 791 -14.69 17.03 -40.64
CA ALA A 791 -14.75 17.05 -42.09
C ALA A 791 -15.78 16.06 -42.66
N GLN A 792 -16.12 15.00 -41.91
CA GLN A 792 -17.07 13.98 -42.37
C GLN A 792 -18.54 14.35 -42.11
N THR A 793 -18.82 15.23 -41.16
CA THR A 793 -20.18 15.72 -40.90
C THR A 793 -20.50 16.90 -41.82
N SER A 794 -21.41 16.71 -42.77
CA SER A 794 -21.80 17.63 -43.86
C SER A 794 -22.26 19.03 -43.44
N GLY A 795 -22.43 19.32 -42.15
CA GLY A 795 -22.76 20.66 -41.64
C GLY A 795 -21.61 21.41 -40.92
N GLY A 796 -20.44 20.78 -40.72
CA GLY A 796 -19.35 21.32 -39.91
C GLY A 796 -18.09 21.73 -40.65
N ALA A 797 -17.94 21.35 -41.93
CA ALA A 797 -16.75 21.66 -42.72
C ALA A 797 -16.78 23.13 -43.21
N THR A 798 -15.67 23.84 -43.03
CA THR A 798 -15.47 25.14 -43.69
C THR A 798 -15.33 24.91 -45.18
N LEU A 799 -16.30 25.41 -45.96
CA LEU A 799 -16.28 25.35 -47.42
C LEU A 799 -15.55 26.56 -47.98
N TYR A 800 -14.80 26.34 -49.05
CA TYR A 800 -14.03 27.36 -49.75
C TYR A 800 -14.53 27.47 -51.17
N ARG A 801 -14.94 28.69 -51.54
CA ARG A 801 -15.43 28.98 -52.87
C ARG A 801 -14.27 29.04 -53.86
N VAL A 802 -14.23 28.11 -54.80
CA VAL A 802 -13.23 27.99 -55.86
C VAL A 802 -13.88 28.19 -57.24
N ALA A 803 -13.09 28.63 -58.20
CA ALA A 803 -13.47 28.68 -59.61
C ALA A 803 -13.09 27.34 -60.26
N VAL A 804 -14.08 26.59 -60.71
CA VAL A 804 -13.88 25.35 -61.47
C VAL A 804 -14.18 25.62 -62.93
N VAL A 805 -13.29 25.13 -63.80
CA VAL A 805 -13.47 25.23 -65.25
C VAL A 805 -14.52 24.22 -65.68
N VAL A 806 -15.65 24.70 -66.19
CA VAL A 806 -16.68 23.86 -66.79
C VAL A 806 -16.54 23.95 -68.30
N LYS A 807 -16.24 22.81 -68.94
CA LYS A 807 -16.21 22.73 -70.40
C LYS A 807 -17.61 23.00 -70.93
N THR A 808 -17.76 24.13 -71.61
CA THR A 808 -19.00 24.42 -72.32
C THR A 808 -19.08 23.57 -73.58
N THR A 809 -20.27 23.44 -74.15
CA THR A 809 -20.47 22.76 -75.44
C THR A 809 -19.84 23.51 -76.62
N ILE A 810 -19.37 24.74 -76.41
CA ILE A 810 -18.68 25.54 -77.43
C ILE A 810 -17.17 25.30 -77.28
N PRO A 811 -16.49 24.72 -78.29
CA PRO A 811 -15.05 24.55 -78.24
C PRO A 811 -14.37 25.91 -78.04
N GLU A 812 -13.34 25.95 -77.20
CA GLU A 812 -12.56 27.14 -76.81
C GLU A 812 -13.23 28.15 -75.87
N VAL A 813 -14.51 27.99 -75.51
CA VAL A 813 -15.17 28.83 -74.49
C VAL A 813 -15.10 28.15 -73.12
N LEU A 814 -14.27 28.71 -72.24
CA LEU A 814 -14.15 28.31 -70.84
C LEU A 814 -15.14 29.14 -69.99
N ASN A 815 -16.11 28.48 -69.36
CA ASN A 815 -16.91 29.08 -68.30
C ASN A 815 -16.34 28.70 -66.94
N PHE A 816 -16.35 29.64 -66.01
CA PHE A 816 -16.00 29.40 -64.60
C PHE A 816 -17.28 29.32 -63.78
N GLU A 817 -17.51 28.17 -63.15
CA GLU A 817 -18.59 28.01 -62.17
C GLU A 817 -17.99 28.04 -60.76
N PRO A 818 -18.56 28.84 -59.84
CA PRO A 818 -18.16 28.79 -58.45
C PRO A 818 -18.58 27.44 -57.83
N ASP A 819 -17.63 26.72 -57.26
CA ASP A 819 -17.85 25.48 -56.53
C ASP A 819 -17.39 25.66 -55.07
N ASP A 820 -18.03 24.95 -54.14
CA ASP A 820 -17.73 25.04 -52.70
C ASP A 820 -17.01 23.76 -52.28
N MET A 821 -15.68 23.83 -52.18
CA MET A 821 -14.84 22.67 -51.86
C MET A 821 -14.41 22.64 -50.39
N ALA A 822 -14.36 21.45 -49.81
CA ALA A 822 -13.79 21.25 -48.49
C ALA A 822 -12.25 21.32 -48.51
N LEU A 823 -11.62 21.59 -47.35
CA LEU A 823 -10.16 21.64 -47.23
C LEU A 823 -9.47 20.36 -47.73
N LEU A 824 -10.07 19.19 -47.48
CA LEU A 824 -9.56 17.90 -47.96
C LEU A 824 -9.51 17.86 -49.49
N GLU A 825 -10.59 18.28 -50.16
CA GLU A 825 -10.70 18.29 -51.62
C GLU A 825 -9.71 19.28 -52.23
N LEU A 826 -9.52 20.45 -51.62
CA LEU A 826 -8.50 21.41 -52.05
C LEU A 826 -7.08 20.81 -51.98
N VAL A 827 -6.75 20.12 -50.89
CA VAL A 827 -5.44 19.46 -50.75
C VAL A 827 -5.28 18.30 -51.73
N GLN A 828 -6.37 17.58 -52.02
CA GLN A 828 -6.39 16.53 -53.04
C GLN A 828 -6.16 17.10 -54.45
N SER A 829 -6.72 18.27 -54.76
CA SER A 829 -6.47 18.99 -56.02
C SER A 829 -5.02 19.49 -56.12
N ILE A 830 -4.39 19.90 -55.02
CA ILE A 830 -2.96 20.24 -55.03
C ILE A 830 -2.11 18.98 -55.24
N ALA A 831 -2.47 17.86 -54.62
CA ALA A 831 -1.77 16.59 -54.80
C ALA A 831 -1.90 16.06 -56.24
N SER A 832 -3.07 16.20 -56.87
CA SER A 832 -3.27 15.78 -58.26
C SER A 832 -2.48 16.64 -59.25
N ALA A 833 -2.40 17.95 -59.01
CA ALA A 833 -1.56 18.86 -59.78
C ALA A 833 -0.06 18.57 -59.59
N GLY A 834 0.38 18.23 -58.37
CA GLY A 834 1.74 17.77 -58.11
C GLY A 834 2.08 16.48 -58.86
N ALA A 835 1.15 15.52 -58.88
CA ALA A 835 1.30 14.29 -59.66
C ALA A 835 1.38 14.57 -61.16
N ALA A 836 0.56 15.48 -61.69
CA ALA A 836 0.58 15.90 -63.09
C ALA A 836 1.91 16.58 -63.45
N ALA A 837 2.42 17.48 -62.59
CA ALA A 837 3.72 18.14 -62.79
C ALA A 837 4.89 17.14 -62.79
N LEU A 838 4.84 16.07 -61.99
CA LEU A 838 5.85 15.02 -61.98
C LEU A 838 5.93 14.20 -63.28
N GLN A 839 4.91 14.27 -64.16
CA GLN A 839 4.94 13.65 -65.49
C GLN A 839 5.86 14.38 -66.48
N PHE A 840 6.41 15.53 -66.08
CA PHE A 840 7.31 16.36 -66.89
C PHE A 840 8.74 16.40 -66.28
N PRO A 841 9.48 15.27 -66.29
CA PRO A 841 10.78 15.17 -65.62
C PRO A 841 11.93 15.88 -66.35
N GLY A 842 11.73 16.28 -67.62
CA GLY A 842 12.77 16.90 -68.44
C GLY A 842 12.80 18.42 -68.32
N LEU A 843 14.00 19.01 -68.33
CA LEU A 843 14.17 20.45 -68.45
C LEU A 843 13.52 20.96 -69.74
N GLY A 844 12.68 21.99 -69.63
CA GLY A 844 11.87 22.54 -70.72
C GLY A 844 10.56 21.80 -71.02
N SER A 845 10.24 20.71 -70.33
CA SER A 845 9.02 19.91 -70.63
C SER A 845 7.73 20.50 -70.04
N LEU A 846 7.79 21.15 -68.88
CA LEU A 846 6.67 21.86 -68.26
C LEU A 846 6.80 23.38 -68.48
N THR A 847 6.14 23.91 -69.50
CA THR A 847 6.15 25.35 -69.84
C THR A 847 4.84 26.04 -69.44
N PHE A 848 4.81 27.37 -69.40
CA PHE A 848 3.58 28.13 -69.10
C PHE A 848 2.43 27.81 -70.08
N ALA A 849 2.74 27.60 -71.36
CA ALA A 849 1.76 27.16 -72.36
C ALA A 849 1.18 25.77 -72.00
N ARG A 850 2.03 24.82 -71.60
CA ARG A 850 1.58 23.49 -71.15
C ARG A 850 0.73 23.53 -69.89
N VAL A 851 0.96 24.49 -68.99
CA VAL A 851 0.10 24.67 -67.81
C VAL A 851 -1.30 25.12 -68.23
N GLN A 852 -1.43 26.00 -69.22
CA GLN A 852 -2.74 26.42 -69.74
C GLN A 852 -3.54 25.24 -70.31
N ASP A 853 -2.84 24.25 -70.90
CA ASP A 853 -3.44 23.03 -71.45
C ASP A 853 -3.80 21.99 -70.36
N SER A 854 -3.23 22.10 -69.16
CA SER A 854 -3.39 21.13 -68.07
C SER A 854 -4.36 21.65 -67.01
N GLU A 855 -5.62 21.18 -67.04
CA GLU A 855 -6.67 21.58 -66.08
C GLU A 855 -6.26 21.39 -64.61
N THR A 856 -5.56 20.30 -64.29
CA THR A 856 -5.12 20.00 -62.93
C THR A 856 -4.07 20.99 -62.43
N ILE A 857 -3.06 21.31 -63.23
CA ILE A 857 -2.02 22.27 -62.84
C ILE A 857 -2.58 23.70 -62.88
N LYS A 858 -3.39 24.03 -63.89
CA LYS A 858 -4.06 25.32 -64.03
C LYS A 858 -4.96 25.64 -62.83
N PHE A 859 -5.67 24.65 -62.29
CA PHE A 859 -6.51 24.81 -61.10
C PHE A 859 -5.77 25.44 -59.92
N ILE A 860 -4.50 25.07 -59.69
CA ILE A 860 -3.69 25.67 -58.60
C ILE A 860 -3.56 27.18 -58.78
N PHE A 861 -3.31 27.64 -60.01
CA PHE A 861 -3.03 29.05 -60.27
C PHE A 861 -4.31 29.87 -60.37
N ASP A 862 -5.38 29.32 -60.95
CA ASP A 862 -6.70 29.97 -61.01
C ASP A 862 -7.29 30.18 -59.60
N ASN A 863 -7.00 29.25 -58.67
CA ASN A 863 -7.50 29.29 -57.28
C ASN A 863 -6.42 29.63 -56.24
N PHE A 864 -5.30 30.19 -56.68
CA PHE A 864 -4.10 30.33 -55.87
C PHE A 864 -4.33 30.99 -54.50
N TRP A 865 -5.09 32.09 -54.46
CA TRP A 865 -5.37 32.83 -53.23
C TRP A 865 -6.30 32.05 -52.27
N VAL A 866 -7.27 31.34 -52.82
CA VAL A 866 -8.20 30.50 -52.05
C VAL A 866 -7.44 29.34 -51.43
N LEU A 867 -6.55 28.69 -52.19
CA LEU A 867 -5.70 27.60 -51.71
C LEU A 867 -4.77 28.07 -50.60
N LEU A 868 -4.10 29.22 -50.75
CA LEU A 868 -3.26 29.78 -49.70
C LEU A 868 -4.05 30.09 -48.42
N THR A 869 -5.25 30.65 -48.57
CA THR A 869 -6.15 30.92 -47.44
C THR A 869 -6.57 29.64 -46.75
N ALA A 870 -6.99 28.61 -47.49
CA ALA A 870 -7.40 27.33 -46.94
C ALA A 870 -6.24 26.61 -46.22
N VAL A 871 -5.06 26.56 -46.84
CA VAL A 871 -3.86 25.94 -46.28
C VAL A 871 -3.36 26.68 -45.03
N SER A 872 -3.62 27.99 -44.91
CA SER A 872 -3.28 28.76 -43.72
C SER A 872 -4.05 28.32 -42.46
N GLN A 873 -5.25 27.74 -42.63
CA GLN A 873 -6.13 27.32 -41.54
C GLN A 873 -5.76 25.96 -40.93
N LEU A 874 -4.88 25.18 -41.56
CA LEU A 874 -4.50 23.83 -41.10
C LEU A 874 -4.05 23.77 -39.63
N PRO A 875 -3.15 24.63 -39.12
CA PRO A 875 -2.74 24.58 -37.72
C PRO A 875 -3.87 24.92 -36.73
N LEU A 876 -4.86 25.71 -37.16
CA LEU A 876 -6.03 26.05 -36.33
C LEU A 876 -6.91 24.82 -36.08
N LYS A 877 -6.94 23.85 -37.00
CA LYS A 877 -7.59 22.55 -36.77
C LYS A 877 -6.95 21.76 -35.62
N GLY A 878 -5.63 21.80 -35.49
CA GLY A 878 -4.92 21.20 -34.36
C GLY A 878 -5.27 21.87 -33.01
N ILE A 879 -5.46 23.20 -33.01
CA ILE A 879 -5.95 23.93 -31.83
C ILE A 879 -7.41 23.55 -31.53
N ALA A 880 -8.28 23.49 -32.54
CA ALA A 880 -9.67 23.12 -32.36
C ALA A 880 -9.82 21.69 -31.80
N ALA A 881 -8.98 20.74 -32.24
CA ALA A 881 -8.93 19.39 -31.68
C ALA A 881 -8.53 19.40 -30.19
N TYR A 882 -7.56 20.24 -29.81
CA TYR A 882 -7.19 20.41 -28.41
C TYR A 882 -8.28 21.07 -27.57
N ASP A 883 -8.94 22.11 -28.09
CA ASP A 883 -10.03 22.80 -27.40
C ASP A 883 -11.23 21.86 -27.20
N ALA A 884 -11.56 21.03 -28.20
CA ALA A 884 -12.61 20.01 -28.10
C ALA A 884 -12.26 18.94 -27.05
N LEU A 885 -11.01 18.46 -27.03
CA LEU A 885 -10.54 17.52 -26.02
C LEU A 885 -10.61 18.12 -24.60
N THR A 886 -10.20 19.37 -24.47
CA THR A 886 -10.20 20.11 -23.20
C THR A 886 -11.63 20.35 -22.71
N ALA A 887 -12.55 20.74 -23.59
CA ALA A 887 -13.97 20.91 -23.25
C ALA A 887 -14.59 19.59 -22.76
N ALA A 888 -14.38 18.49 -23.48
CA ALA A 888 -14.91 17.18 -23.10
C ALA A 888 -14.33 16.69 -21.76
N SER A 889 -13.02 16.88 -21.55
CA SER A 889 -12.33 16.44 -20.33
C SER A 889 -12.69 17.32 -19.13
N ASN A 890 -12.83 18.64 -19.31
CA ASN A 890 -13.24 19.58 -18.26
C ASN A 890 -14.59 19.20 -17.64
N VAL A 891 -15.57 18.82 -18.47
CA VAL A 891 -16.89 18.38 -17.96
C VAL A 891 -16.73 17.15 -17.06
N GLN A 892 -15.95 16.15 -17.49
CA GLN A 892 -15.69 14.94 -16.70
C GLN A 892 -14.94 15.24 -15.40
N LEU A 893 -13.93 16.12 -15.46
CA LEU A 893 -13.17 16.56 -14.28
C LEU A 893 -14.03 17.32 -13.28
N ILE A 894 -14.90 18.22 -13.73
CA ILE A 894 -15.82 18.97 -12.86
C ILE A 894 -16.82 18.01 -12.21
N VAL A 895 -17.44 17.11 -12.97
CA VAL A 895 -18.40 16.14 -12.43
C VAL A 895 -17.75 15.24 -11.38
N THR A 896 -16.57 14.68 -11.66
CA THR A 896 -15.87 13.81 -10.72
C THR A 896 -15.38 14.56 -9.47
N LEU A 897 -14.91 15.81 -9.62
CA LEU A 897 -14.56 16.69 -8.50
C LEU A 897 -15.79 16.95 -7.60
N VAL A 898 -16.93 17.33 -8.18
CA VAL A 898 -18.16 17.60 -7.42
C VAL A 898 -18.61 16.36 -6.68
N VAL A 899 -18.63 15.19 -7.31
CA VAL A 899 -18.97 13.91 -6.66
C VAL A 899 -18.00 13.60 -5.51
N ALA A 900 -16.70 13.78 -5.71
CA ALA A 900 -15.70 13.55 -4.67
C ALA A 900 -15.88 14.50 -3.47
N VAL A 901 -16.08 15.80 -3.71
CA VAL A 901 -16.28 16.79 -2.64
C VAL A 901 -17.59 16.54 -1.90
N LEU A 902 -18.68 16.22 -2.60
CA LEU A 902 -19.97 15.89 -1.98
C LEU A 902 -19.88 14.60 -1.16
N ALA A 903 -19.20 13.56 -1.64
CA ALA A 903 -18.99 12.32 -0.89
C ALA A 903 -18.15 12.57 0.37
N LEU A 904 -17.12 13.41 0.29
CA LEU A 904 -16.29 13.79 1.44
C LEU A 904 -17.09 14.63 2.47
N ALA A 905 -17.91 15.57 1.99
CA ALA A 905 -18.80 16.35 2.84
C ALA A 905 -19.86 15.47 3.52
N ALA A 906 -20.48 14.54 2.78
CA ALA A 906 -21.41 13.56 3.33
C ALA A 906 -20.75 12.66 4.38
N LEU A 907 -19.51 12.23 4.15
CA LEU A 907 -18.72 11.48 5.12
C LEU A 907 -18.49 12.30 6.40
N GLY A 908 -18.11 13.57 6.26
CA GLY A 908 -17.92 14.49 7.38
C GLY A 908 -19.19 14.72 8.20
N VAL A 909 -20.31 15.00 7.53
CA VAL A 909 -21.62 15.17 8.17
C VAL A 909 -22.05 13.86 8.86
N PHE A 910 -21.90 12.71 8.20
CA PHE A 910 -22.26 11.42 8.77
C PHE A 910 -21.43 11.10 10.02
N LEU A 911 -20.11 11.29 9.96
CA LEU A 911 -19.19 11.11 11.11
C LEU A 911 -19.53 12.05 12.28
N PHE A 912 -19.98 13.27 11.99
CA PHE A 912 -20.33 14.23 13.04
C PHE A 912 -21.70 13.94 13.67
N VAL A 913 -22.72 13.76 12.83
CA VAL A 913 -24.12 13.69 13.25
C VAL A 913 -24.45 12.37 13.93
N GLN A 914 -23.96 11.23 13.44
CA GLN A 914 -24.40 9.93 13.98
C GLN A 914 -23.48 9.37 15.08
N PRO A 915 -22.20 9.03 14.84
CA PRO A 915 -21.40 8.37 15.86
C PRO A 915 -20.93 9.31 16.96
N LEU A 916 -20.48 10.54 16.62
CA LEU A 916 -19.94 11.49 17.61
C LEU A 916 -21.05 12.12 18.45
N ARG A 917 -22.02 12.80 17.83
CA ARG A 917 -23.13 13.43 18.57
C ARG A 917 -23.94 12.39 19.35
N GLY A 918 -24.27 11.25 18.73
CA GLY A 918 -24.98 10.16 19.41
C GLY A 918 -24.25 9.61 20.63
N TYR A 919 -22.91 9.49 20.57
CA TYR A 919 -22.11 9.08 21.73
C TYR A 919 -22.11 10.15 22.85
N PHE A 920 -21.82 11.41 22.51
CA PHE A 920 -21.76 12.49 23.51
C PHE A 920 -23.12 12.81 24.15
N ASP A 921 -24.22 12.65 23.42
CA ASP A 921 -25.57 12.82 23.97
C ASP A 921 -25.90 11.70 24.98
N VAL A 922 -25.43 10.47 24.73
CA VAL A 922 -25.58 9.36 25.69
C VAL A 922 -24.68 9.58 26.90
N GLU A 923 -23.42 9.99 26.71
CA GLU A 923 -22.49 10.30 27.80
C GLU A 923 -23.04 11.40 28.71
N THR A 924 -23.47 12.53 28.15
CA THR A 924 -23.99 13.67 28.92
C THR A 924 -25.26 13.31 29.68
N LYS A 925 -26.17 12.52 29.10
CA LYS A 925 -27.37 12.02 29.80
C LYS A 925 -27.04 11.14 31.00
N ILE A 926 -26.10 10.21 30.84
CA ILE A 926 -25.69 9.34 31.95
C ILE A 926 -24.98 10.15 33.04
N LEU A 927 -24.06 11.05 32.67
CA LEU A 927 -23.36 11.91 33.62
C LEU A 927 -24.32 12.87 34.36
N ALA A 928 -25.35 13.38 33.67
CA ALA A 928 -26.38 14.19 34.29
C ALA A 928 -27.19 13.42 35.34
N GLN A 929 -27.45 12.12 35.09
CA GLN A 929 -28.12 11.27 36.08
C GLN A 929 -27.22 10.94 37.27
N ILE A 930 -25.93 10.68 37.04
CA ILE A 930 -24.94 10.47 38.12
C ILE A 930 -24.80 11.72 38.98
N ARG A 931 -24.81 12.92 38.38
CA ARG A 931 -24.70 14.20 39.11
C ARG A 931 -25.85 14.44 40.11
N LYS A 932 -27.03 13.86 39.86
CA LYS A 932 -28.21 13.97 40.74
C LYS A 932 -28.14 13.08 41.98
N LEU A 933 -27.09 12.28 42.14
CA LEU A 933 -26.93 11.44 43.34
C LEU A 933 -26.95 12.29 44.61
N PRO A 934 -27.64 11.85 45.67
CA PRO A 934 -27.67 12.59 46.93
C PRO A 934 -26.27 12.66 47.53
N LYS A 935 -25.91 13.82 48.11
CA LYS A 935 -24.57 14.06 48.69
C LYS A 935 -24.14 12.99 49.70
N ARG A 936 -25.10 12.44 50.46
CA ARG A 936 -24.84 11.37 51.43
C ARG A 936 -24.34 10.10 50.76
N ALA A 937 -24.98 9.68 49.67
CA ALA A 937 -24.58 8.51 48.92
C ALA A 937 -23.26 8.73 48.17
N ALA A 938 -23.03 9.96 47.66
CA ALA A 938 -21.74 10.32 47.06
C ALA A 938 -20.60 10.34 48.10
N MET A 939 -20.86 10.79 49.34
CA MET A 939 -19.89 10.72 50.43
C MET A 939 -19.55 9.27 50.78
N GLU A 940 -20.54 8.39 50.87
CA GLU A 940 -20.33 6.93 51.10
C GLU A 940 -19.42 6.34 50.02
N LEU A 941 -19.62 6.70 48.75
CA LEU A 941 -18.74 6.28 47.65
C LEU A 941 -17.31 6.81 47.76
N VAL A 942 -17.14 8.06 48.19
CA VAL A 942 -15.81 8.65 48.42
C VAL A 942 -15.11 7.91 49.57
N THR A 943 -15.79 7.71 50.70
CA THR A 943 -15.19 7.01 51.85
C THR A 943 -14.83 5.56 51.50
N THR A 944 -15.68 4.84 50.77
CA THR A 944 -15.35 3.47 50.34
C THR A 944 -14.14 3.43 49.41
N THR A 945 -14.01 4.41 48.50
CA THR A 945 -12.84 4.46 47.61
C THR A 945 -11.56 4.90 48.34
N GLU A 946 -11.66 5.73 49.38
CA GLU A 946 -10.53 6.09 50.24
C GLU A 946 -10.04 4.88 51.07
N GLU A 947 -10.95 4.11 51.64
CA GLU A 947 -10.64 2.85 52.32
C GLU A 947 -9.94 1.85 51.39
N GLU A 948 -10.42 1.73 50.14
CA GLU A 948 -9.76 0.88 49.13
C GLU A 948 -8.37 1.39 48.72
N ILE A 949 -8.17 2.71 48.65
CA ILE A 949 -6.87 3.33 48.37
C ILE A 949 -5.87 3.00 49.48
N GLU A 950 -6.27 3.17 50.74
CA GLU A 950 -5.43 2.89 51.91
C GLU A 950 -5.07 1.40 51.96
N ALA A 951 -6.07 0.52 51.83
CA ALA A 951 -5.87 -0.93 51.80
C ALA A 951 -4.93 -1.37 50.65
N PHE A 952 -5.02 -0.75 49.47
CA PHE A 952 -4.12 -1.07 48.36
C PHE A 952 -2.70 -0.53 48.54
N ARG A 953 -2.54 0.63 49.19
CA ARG A 953 -1.23 1.20 49.52
C ARG A 953 -0.48 0.33 50.53
N GLU A 954 -1.15 -0.07 51.60
CA GLU A 954 -0.61 -0.99 52.61
C GLU A 954 -0.14 -2.30 51.97
N PHE A 955 -0.89 -2.81 50.99
CA PHE A 955 -0.56 -4.05 50.29
C PHE A 955 0.63 -3.93 49.31
N THR A 956 0.90 -2.75 48.74
CA THR A 956 1.84 -2.61 47.61
C THR A 956 3.17 -1.92 47.91
N SER A 957 3.34 -1.34 49.11
CA SER A 957 4.57 -0.64 49.54
C SER A 957 5.13 0.34 48.49
N LEU A 958 4.24 1.10 47.82
CA LEU A 958 4.58 1.95 46.65
C LEU A 958 4.73 3.45 46.99
N GLU A 959 4.83 3.81 48.27
CA GLU A 959 4.75 5.20 48.76
C GLU A 959 5.66 6.18 48.00
N ASP A 960 6.98 5.89 47.93
CA ASP A 960 7.97 6.82 47.35
C ASP A 960 7.78 7.08 45.85
N VAL A 961 7.24 6.11 45.10
CA VAL A 961 7.11 6.20 43.64
C VAL A 961 5.88 7.01 43.26
N VAL A 962 4.81 6.76 44.00
CA VAL A 962 3.49 7.35 43.74
C VAL A 962 3.54 8.83 44.04
N ASP A 963 4.20 9.26 45.10
CA ASP A 963 4.27 10.68 45.45
C ASP A 963 5.01 11.50 44.37
N VAL A 964 6.05 10.92 43.75
CA VAL A 964 6.75 11.58 42.64
C VAL A 964 5.87 11.67 41.38
N GLU A 965 5.15 10.60 41.04
CA GLU A 965 4.31 10.55 39.85
C GLU A 965 3.02 11.36 40.03
N LEU A 966 2.43 11.35 41.23
CA LEU A 966 1.29 12.16 41.63
C LEU A 966 1.69 13.64 41.73
N ALA A 967 2.88 13.96 42.25
CA ALA A 967 3.44 15.33 42.21
C ALA A 967 3.69 15.79 40.77
N SER A 968 4.08 14.89 39.87
CA SER A 968 4.25 15.20 38.45
C SER A 968 2.90 15.48 37.77
N GLN A 969 1.83 14.79 38.17
CA GLN A 969 0.48 15.00 37.64
C GLN A 969 -0.21 16.22 38.27
N THR A 970 -0.01 16.49 39.56
CA THR A 970 -0.54 17.70 40.24
C THR A 970 0.19 18.97 39.86
N ARG A 971 1.43 18.90 39.35
CA ARG A 971 2.14 20.05 38.74
C ARG A 971 1.57 20.49 37.40
N VAL A 972 0.64 19.74 36.81
CA VAL A 972 -0.16 20.19 35.65
C VAL A 972 -1.27 21.12 36.15
N ALA A 973 -0.89 22.36 36.48
CA ALA A 973 -1.64 23.60 36.72
C ALA A 973 -3.03 23.58 37.45
N PRO A 974 -3.26 24.50 38.42
CA PRO A 974 -4.55 24.61 39.12
C PRO A 974 -5.70 25.12 38.21
N ALA A 975 -6.88 24.52 38.45
CA ALA A 975 -8.09 24.47 37.64
C ALA A 975 -8.90 25.77 37.40
N ALA A 976 -8.28 26.96 37.42
CA ALA A 976 -9.02 28.22 37.26
C ALA A 976 -9.47 28.53 35.81
N GLY A 977 -9.09 27.72 34.81
CA GLY A 977 -9.46 27.88 33.39
C GLY A 977 -10.08 26.65 32.73
N ASP A 978 -10.47 25.63 33.51
CA ASP A 978 -10.74 24.28 32.98
C ASP A 978 -12.12 24.09 32.29
N GLU A 979 -13.09 24.98 32.52
CA GLU A 979 -14.38 24.88 31.83
C GLU A 979 -14.25 25.13 30.32
N GLU A 980 -13.30 25.96 29.89
CA GLU A 980 -12.98 26.19 28.47
C GLU A 980 -12.24 24.98 27.86
N HIS A 981 -11.46 24.25 28.66
CA HIS A 981 -10.63 23.14 28.19
C HIS A 981 -11.40 21.89 27.76
N GLN A 982 -12.62 21.68 28.27
CA GLN A 982 -13.37 20.46 28.00
C GLN A 982 -14.51 20.60 26.99
N ALA A 983 -15.15 21.78 26.92
CA ALA A 983 -15.70 22.23 25.64
C ALA A 983 -14.61 22.08 24.57
N GLY A 984 -13.37 22.41 24.94
CA GLY A 984 -12.15 22.14 24.22
C GLY A 984 -11.89 20.68 23.83
N GLU A 985 -12.16 19.61 24.60
CA GLU A 985 -11.79 18.24 24.15
C GLU A 985 -12.70 17.73 23.03
N LYS A 986 -14.02 17.84 23.20
CA LYS A 986 -15.01 17.55 22.15
C LYS A 986 -14.73 18.41 20.93
N MET A 987 -14.52 19.72 21.15
CA MET A 987 -14.20 20.66 20.09
C MET A 987 -12.82 20.38 19.48
N ARG A 988 -11.83 19.88 20.20
CA ARG A 988 -10.48 19.50 19.69
C ARG A 988 -10.58 18.29 18.79
N VAL A 989 -11.28 17.22 19.20
CA VAL A 989 -11.46 16.03 18.36
C VAL A 989 -12.28 16.39 17.11
N THR A 990 -13.38 17.12 17.27
CA THR A 990 -14.17 17.61 16.13
C THR A 990 -13.34 18.52 15.24
N ARG A 991 -12.59 19.48 15.80
CA ARG A 991 -11.72 20.40 15.03
C ARG A 991 -10.63 19.65 14.31
N LEU A 992 -10.00 18.64 14.91
CA LEU A 992 -8.99 17.81 14.26
C LEU A 992 -9.58 17.04 13.07
N ILE A 993 -10.77 16.42 13.25
CA ILE A 993 -11.45 15.72 12.15
C ILE A 993 -11.86 16.70 11.04
N VAL A 994 -12.41 17.87 11.39
CA VAL A 994 -12.79 18.90 10.42
C VAL A 994 -11.57 19.46 9.69
N VAL A 995 -10.50 19.80 10.39
CA VAL A 995 -9.23 20.27 9.80
C VAL A 995 -8.65 19.20 8.87
N ALA A 996 -8.69 17.93 9.27
CA ALA A 996 -8.21 16.84 8.41
C ALA A 996 -9.11 16.64 7.18
N LEU A 997 -10.43 16.72 7.31
CA LEU A 997 -11.36 16.68 6.17
C LEU A 997 -11.16 17.87 5.22
N VAL A 998 -10.93 19.08 5.75
CA VAL A 998 -10.60 20.27 4.97
C VAL A 998 -9.26 20.12 4.26
N ALA A 999 -8.24 19.56 4.93
CA ALA A 999 -6.95 19.27 4.32
C ALA A 999 -7.08 18.25 3.18
N VAL A 1000 -7.84 17.16 3.39
CA VAL A 1000 -8.14 16.18 2.34
C VAL A 1000 -8.92 16.83 1.20
N ALA A 1001 -9.91 17.69 1.49
CA ALA A 1001 -10.66 18.43 0.48
C ALA A 1001 -9.75 19.35 -0.35
N ALA A 1002 -8.85 20.10 0.32
CA ALA A 1002 -7.88 20.97 -0.34
C ALA A 1002 -6.92 20.18 -1.24
N LEU A 1003 -6.43 19.03 -0.78
CA LEU A 1003 -5.61 18.14 -1.60
C LEU A 1003 -6.38 17.59 -2.80
N THR A 1004 -7.64 17.18 -2.62
CA THR A 1004 -8.48 16.76 -3.76
C THR A 1004 -8.66 17.89 -4.75
N MET A 1005 -9.01 19.09 -4.30
CA MET A 1005 -9.14 20.26 -5.19
C MET A 1005 -7.83 20.60 -5.87
N GLY A 1006 -6.69 20.48 -5.17
CA GLY A 1006 -5.36 20.67 -5.74
C GLY A 1006 -5.05 19.70 -6.87
N MET A 1007 -5.42 18.42 -6.72
CA MET A 1007 -5.22 17.40 -7.76
C MET A 1007 -5.94 17.78 -9.06
N PHE A 1008 -7.20 18.21 -8.97
CA PHE A 1008 -7.96 18.68 -10.14
C PHE A 1008 -7.50 20.05 -10.62
N GLY A 1009 -7.06 20.92 -9.71
CA GLY A 1009 -6.51 22.24 -10.02
C GLY A 1009 -5.30 22.18 -10.94
N VAL A 1010 -4.40 21.21 -10.73
CA VAL A 1010 -3.25 20.97 -11.61
C VAL A 1010 -3.71 20.60 -13.04
N ALA A 1011 -4.78 19.83 -13.19
CA ALA A 1011 -5.35 19.52 -14.50
C ALA A 1011 -6.03 20.73 -15.16
N PHE A 1012 -6.62 21.64 -14.39
CA PHE A 1012 -7.15 22.89 -14.93
C PHE A 1012 -6.06 23.89 -15.33
N GLN A 1013 -4.89 23.88 -14.66
CA GLN A 1013 -3.78 24.75 -15.02
C GLN A 1013 -3.22 24.51 -16.43
N THR A 1014 -3.38 23.31 -17.00
CA THR A 1014 -2.97 23.05 -18.39
C THR A 1014 -3.86 23.72 -19.44
N GLN A 1015 -4.93 24.43 -19.04
CA GLN A 1015 -5.64 25.34 -19.94
C GLN A 1015 -4.72 26.45 -20.49
N ASN A 1016 -3.65 26.79 -19.78
CA ASN A 1016 -2.63 27.72 -20.28
C ASN A 1016 -1.87 27.19 -21.52
N VAL A 1017 -1.93 25.89 -21.81
CA VAL A 1017 -1.31 25.30 -23.02
C VAL A 1017 -1.95 25.85 -24.30
N THR A 1018 -3.25 26.20 -24.31
CA THR A 1018 -3.90 26.81 -25.48
C THR A 1018 -3.22 28.12 -25.87
N VAL A 1019 -2.79 28.93 -24.90
CA VAL A 1019 -2.07 30.19 -25.15
C VAL A 1019 -0.73 29.90 -25.84
N LEU A 1020 0.01 28.92 -25.34
CA LEU A 1020 1.31 28.55 -25.90
C LEU A 1020 1.19 27.91 -27.29
N MET A 1021 0.13 27.14 -27.54
CA MET A 1021 -0.21 26.65 -28.88
C MET A 1021 -0.58 27.79 -29.85
N ARG A 1022 -1.32 28.80 -29.40
CA ARG A 1022 -1.64 29.98 -30.23
C ARG A 1022 -0.37 30.76 -30.59
N LEU A 1023 0.56 30.92 -29.66
CA LEU A 1023 1.88 31.50 -29.93
C LEU A 1023 2.66 30.67 -30.95
N MET A 1024 2.61 29.34 -30.85
CA MET A 1024 3.21 28.44 -31.83
C MET A 1024 2.57 28.61 -33.22
N THR A 1025 1.24 28.72 -33.32
CA THR A 1025 0.54 28.98 -34.60
C THR A 1025 0.94 30.32 -35.21
N GLN A 1026 1.07 31.37 -34.41
CA GLN A 1026 1.56 32.68 -34.87
C GLN A 1026 3.02 32.61 -35.37
N SER A 1027 3.87 31.78 -34.75
CA SER A 1027 5.22 31.49 -35.26
C SER A 1027 5.17 30.78 -36.62
N VAL A 1028 4.29 29.80 -36.78
CA VAL A 1028 4.06 29.08 -38.05
C VAL A 1028 3.51 30.02 -39.13
N GLU A 1029 2.67 30.99 -38.78
CA GLU A 1029 2.17 32.02 -39.69
C GLU A 1029 3.29 32.94 -40.23
N ARG A 1030 4.26 33.34 -39.40
CA ARG A 1030 5.44 34.08 -39.88
C ARG A 1030 6.20 33.32 -40.96
N ARG A 1031 6.40 32.02 -40.76
CA ARG A 1031 7.02 31.14 -41.78
C ARG A 1031 6.21 31.11 -43.06
N PHE A 1032 4.89 30.98 -42.93
CA PHE A 1032 4.00 30.97 -44.07
C PHE A 1032 4.12 32.25 -44.91
N PHE A 1033 4.13 33.42 -44.28
CA PHE A 1033 4.32 34.69 -44.98
C PHE A 1033 5.66 34.75 -45.70
N ILE A 1034 6.75 34.27 -45.10
CA ILE A 1034 8.06 34.19 -45.76
C ILE A 1034 7.98 33.32 -47.02
N GLN A 1035 7.41 32.11 -46.93
CA GLN A 1035 7.30 31.19 -48.06
C GLN A 1035 6.40 31.74 -49.18
N VAL A 1036 5.25 32.31 -48.81
CA VAL A 1036 4.34 32.95 -49.78
C VAL A 1036 5.03 34.14 -50.45
N ASN A 1037 5.72 34.99 -49.69
CA ASN A 1037 6.43 36.13 -50.26
C ASN A 1037 7.53 35.70 -51.24
N GLN A 1038 8.26 34.61 -50.95
CA GLN A 1038 9.23 34.03 -51.89
C GLN A 1038 8.57 33.52 -53.17
N MET A 1039 7.44 32.83 -53.04
CA MET A 1039 6.68 32.33 -54.17
C MET A 1039 6.18 33.50 -55.05
N LEU A 1040 5.58 34.52 -54.44
CA LEU A 1040 5.08 35.71 -55.14
C LEU A 1040 6.19 36.52 -55.82
N THR A 1041 7.29 36.77 -55.12
CA THR A 1041 8.45 37.49 -55.68
C THR A 1041 9.10 36.74 -56.83
N ARG A 1042 9.19 35.40 -56.77
CA ARG A 1042 9.68 34.60 -57.91
C ARG A 1042 8.74 34.68 -59.12
N GLN A 1043 7.43 34.76 -58.89
CA GLN A 1043 6.46 34.98 -59.98
C GLN A 1043 6.66 36.35 -60.65
N LEU A 1044 6.96 37.41 -59.88
CA LEU A 1044 7.21 38.75 -60.42
C LEU A 1044 8.47 38.84 -61.29
N LEU A 1045 9.42 37.91 -61.15
CA LEU A 1045 10.61 37.86 -61.98
C LEU A 1045 10.29 37.42 -63.43
N VAL A 1046 9.27 36.58 -63.60
CA VAL A 1046 8.89 36.07 -64.92
C VAL A 1046 8.04 37.11 -65.66
N PRO A 1047 8.42 37.58 -66.86
CA PRO A 1047 7.63 38.50 -67.67
C PRO A 1047 6.27 37.90 -68.05
N ASP A 1048 5.27 38.76 -68.35
CA ASP A 1048 3.80 38.65 -68.51
C ASP A 1048 3.11 37.37 -69.08
N GLN A 1049 3.81 36.23 -69.16
CA GLN A 1049 3.29 34.88 -69.34
C GLN A 1049 2.85 34.24 -68.01
N THR A 1050 2.81 35.01 -66.92
CA THR A 1050 2.50 34.50 -65.59
C THR A 1050 1.02 34.11 -65.49
N LEU A 1051 0.78 32.96 -64.86
CA LEU A 1051 -0.58 32.46 -64.60
C LEU A 1051 -1.36 33.35 -63.62
N ILE A 1052 -0.65 34.20 -62.87
CA ILE A 1052 -1.22 35.23 -62.00
C ILE A 1052 -0.82 36.59 -62.56
N ARG A 1053 -1.80 37.49 -62.73
CA ARG A 1053 -1.54 38.85 -63.22
C ARG A 1053 -0.55 39.57 -62.31
N ASN A 1054 0.46 40.18 -62.91
CA ASN A 1054 1.53 40.86 -62.20
C ASN A 1054 1.02 41.98 -61.27
N SER A 1055 -0.03 42.71 -61.66
CA SER A 1055 -0.69 43.72 -60.82
C SER A 1055 -1.30 43.13 -59.55
N ASP A 1056 -1.94 41.96 -59.67
CA ASP A 1056 -2.61 41.28 -58.56
C ASP A 1056 -1.58 40.66 -57.63
N ASN A 1057 -0.53 40.05 -58.19
CA ASN A 1057 0.61 39.55 -57.44
C ASN A 1057 1.28 40.66 -56.61
N LEU A 1058 1.60 41.80 -57.24
CA LEU A 1058 2.24 42.93 -56.57
C LEU A 1058 1.36 43.56 -55.48
N ARG A 1059 0.04 43.66 -55.73
CA ARG A 1059 -0.94 44.09 -54.71
C ARG A 1059 -0.94 43.14 -53.52
N THR A 1060 -1.03 41.84 -53.75
CA THR A 1060 -1.09 40.86 -52.66
C THR A 1060 0.23 40.75 -51.91
N LEU A 1061 1.37 40.85 -52.59
CA LEU A 1061 2.67 40.85 -51.94
C LEU A 1061 2.84 42.05 -50.99
N ARG A 1062 2.35 43.23 -51.38
CA ARG A 1062 2.29 44.40 -50.48
C ARG A 1062 1.37 44.16 -49.28
N SER A 1063 0.20 43.56 -49.50
CA SER A 1063 -0.73 43.18 -48.42
C SER A 1063 -0.09 42.18 -47.45
N ASN A 1064 0.52 41.12 -47.96
CA ASN A 1064 1.17 40.08 -47.17
C ASN A 1064 2.35 40.63 -46.35
N LEU A 1065 3.13 41.56 -46.90
CA LEU A 1065 4.21 42.22 -46.14
C LEU A 1065 3.66 43.12 -45.03
N TYR A 1066 2.55 43.81 -45.28
CA TYR A 1066 1.87 44.61 -44.26
C TYR A 1066 1.35 43.72 -43.12
N ASP A 1067 0.63 42.65 -43.45
CA ASP A 1067 0.10 41.69 -42.47
C ASP A 1067 1.23 41.00 -41.70
N PHE A 1068 2.31 40.62 -42.38
CA PHE A 1068 3.49 40.05 -41.74
C PHE A 1068 4.16 41.03 -40.79
N ARG A 1069 4.28 42.31 -41.16
CA ARG A 1069 4.80 43.36 -40.28
C ARG A 1069 3.93 43.54 -39.04
N GLN A 1070 2.61 43.52 -39.20
CA GLN A 1070 1.68 43.61 -38.06
C GLN A 1070 1.79 42.39 -37.13
N LEU A 1071 1.81 41.18 -37.69
CA LEU A 1071 1.97 39.95 -36.92
C LEU A 1071 3.29 39.94 -36.14
N HIS A 1072 4.38 40.33 -36.80
CA HIS A 1072 5.70 40.43 -36.17
C HIS A 1072 5.71 41.47 -35.05
N ALA A 1073 5.19 42.67 -35.30
CA ALA A 1073 5.07 43.72 -34.29
C ALA A 1073 4.28 43.24 -33.06
N LYS A 1074 3.12 42.57 -33.28
CA LYS A 1074 2.29 42.00 -32.20
C LYS A 1074 3.06 40.98 -31.34
N LEU A 1075 3.85 40.11 -31.95
CA LEU A 1075 4.64 39.11 -31.23
C LEU A 1075 5.82 39.71 -30.45
N THR A 1076 6.38 40.81 -30.96
CA THR A 1076 7.50 41.50 -30.28
C THR A 1076 7.04 42.40 -29.14
N THR A 1077 5.84 42.99 -29.23
CA THR A 1077 5.30 43.91 -28.22
C THR A 1077 4.53 43.23 -27.09
N ASP A 1078 4.18 41.95 -27.24
CA ASP A 1078 3.49 41.18 -26.20
C ASP A 1078 4.42 40.89 -25.00
N THR A 1079 4.10 41.50 -23.86
CA THR A 1079 4.85 41.38 -22.60
C THR A 1079 4.78 39.97 -21.99
N ASN A 1080 3.74 39.20 -22.31
CA ASN A 1080 3.62 37.79 -21.92
C ASN A 1080 3.90 36.85 -23.10
N GLY A 1081 4.44 37.41 -24.19
CA GLY A 1081 4.58 36.73 -25.46
C GLY A 1081 5.87 35.95 -25.60
N LEU A 1082 6.19 35.68 -26.85
CA LEU A 1082 7.33 34.86 -27.25
C LEU A 1082 8.68 35.46 -26.85
N SER A 1083 8.75 36.80 -26.75
CA SER A 1083 9.96 37.54 -26.41
C SER A 1083 10.38 37.37 -24.94
N THR A 1084 9.41 37.22 -24.04
CA THR A 1084 9.67 37.01 -22.61
C THR A 1084 9.84 35.54 -22.26
N LEU A 1085 9.12 34.64 -22.94
CA LEU A 1085 9.26 33.19 -22.75
C LEU A 1085 10.55 32.62 -23.35
N PHE A 1086 11.02 33.17 -24.47
CA PHE A 1086 12.17 32.63 -25.23
C PHE A 1086 13.15 33.72 -25.70
N PRO A 1087 13.68 34.57 -24.79
CA PRO A 1087 14.52 35.71 -25.14
C PRO A 1087 15.75 35.34 -25.99
N GLN A 1088 16.31 34.15 -25.76
CA GLN A 1088 17.47 33.61 -26.48
C GLN A 1088 17.20 33.33 -27.97
N TYR A 1089 15.93 33.19 -28.38
CA TYR A 1089 15.55 32.98 -29.78
C TYR A 1089 14.95 34.24 -30.42
N THR A 1090 14.49 35.20 -29.62
CA THR A 1090 13.76 36.39 -30.09
C THR A 1090 14.55 37.69 -29.97
N LEU A 1091 15.23 37.93 -28.84
CA LEU A 1091 15.73 39.26 -28.46
C LEU A 1091 17.15 39.55 -28.95
N TYR A 1092 18.25 38.87 -28.55
CA TYR A 1092 19.59 39.21 -29.09
C TYR A 1092 20.75 38.29 -28.67
N LEU A 1093 21.86 38.38 -29.44
CA LEU A 1093 23.24 38.38 -28.93
C LEU A 1093 23.95 39.62 -29.50
N ALA A 1094 24.29 40.60 -28.65
CA ALA A 1094 24.75 41.94 -29.03
C ALA A 1094 26.23 42.03 -29.49
N ASN A 1095 26.99 40.92 -29.49
CA ASN A 1095 28.38 40.91 -29.91
C ASN A 1095 28.57 40.01 -31.15
N SER A 1096 28.43 40.61 -32.34
CA SER A 1096 28.67 39.97 -33.64
C SER A 1096 30.16 39.71 -33.95
N ALA A 1097 31.08 40.13 -33.08
CA ALA A 1097 32.53 40.11 -33.35
C ALA A 1097 33.28 38.84 -32.91
N THR A 1098 32.68 37.95 -32.12
CA THR A 1098 33.35 36.74 -31.59
C THR A 1098 32.63 35.44 -31.95
N VAL A 1099 32.10 35.34 -33.16
CA VAL A 1099 31.63 34.04 -33.69
C VAL A 1099 32.46 33.68 -34.90
N THR A 1100 33.62 33.10 -34.62
CA THR A 1100 34.44 32.35 -35.58
C THR A 1100 33.58 31.25 -36.20
N ALA A 1101 33.61 31.17 -37.52
CA ALA A 1101 32.93 30.18 -38.34
C ALA A 1101 33.45 28.76 -38.06
N GLY A 1102 33.00 28.16 -36.95
CA GLY A 1102 33.01 26.73 -36.72
C GLY A 1102 31.66 26.14 -37.17
N THR A 1103 31.68 24.91 -37.64
CA THR A 1103 30.53 24.15 -38.20
C THR A 1103 29.39 23.86 -37.22
N ASP A 1104 29.42 24.41 -36.00
CA ASP A 1104 28.32 24.36 -35.05
C ASP A 1104 27.41 25.58 -35.27
N TYR A 1105 26.25 25.33 -35.89
CA TYR A 1105 25.21 26.31 -36.22
C TYR A 1105 24.50 26.87 -34.97
N GLY A 1106 25.24 27.56 -34.09
CA GLY A 1106 24.72 28.41 -33.03
C GLY A 1106 24.23 29.75 -33.60
N ALA A 1107 22.97 30.08 -33.33
CA ALA A 1107 22.27 31.29 -33.76
C ALA A 1107 23.07 32.60 -33.61
N THR A 1108 23.33 33.32 -34.72
CA THR A 1108 24.04 34.61 -34.70
C THR A 1108 23.25 35.84 -35.15
N ILE A 1109 21.95 35.70 -35.48
CA ILE A 1109 21.09 36.87 -35.74
C ILE A 1109 19.82 36.71 -34.91
N ALA A 1110 19.48 37.73 -34.12
CA ALA A 1110 18.22 37.82 -33.40
C ALA A 1110 17.06 37.69 -34.39
N LEU A 1111 16.09 36.80 -34.12
CA LEU A 1111 14.96 36.58 -35.03
C LEU A 1111 14.22 37.88 -35.33
N ASP A 1112 14.12 38.79 -34.35
CA ASP A 1112 13.50 40.11 -34.54
C ASP A 1112 14.21 40.98 -35.59
N ALA A 1113 15.52 41.20 -35.44
CA ALA A 1113 16.32 41.96 -36.40
C ALA A 1113 16.33 41.30 -37.79
N GLY A 1114 16.41 39.96 -37.84
CA GLY A 1114 16.39 39.21 -39.08
C GLY A 1114 15.07 39.32 -39.85
N LEU A 1115 13.93 39.19 -39.16
CA LEU A 1115 12.60 39.32 -39.76
C LEU A 1115 12.33 40.76 -40.21
N SER A 1116 12.69 41.76 -39.39
CA SER A 1116 12.55 43.17 -39.76
C SER A 1116 13.37 43.51 -41.00
N ALA A 1117 14.64 43.08 -41.03
CA ALA A 1117 15.50 43.29 -42.18
C ALA A 1117 14.98 42.57 -43.44
N TYR A 1118 14.40 41.37 -43.30
CA TYR A 1118 13.75 40.69 -44.43
C TYR A 1118 12.54 41.47 -44.96
N ILE A 1119 11.69 42.01 -44.09
CA ILE A 1119 10.53 42.83 -44.48
C ILE A 1119 10.99 44.08 -45.23
N ASP A 1120 12.04 44.74 -44.75
CA ASP A 1120 12.61 45.93 -45.40
C ASP A 1120 13.22 45.60 -46.77
N ASP A 1121 14.00 44.52 -46.87
CA ASP A 1121 14.64 44.13 -48.14
C ASP A 1121 13.59 43.64 -49.16
N ALA A 1122 12.55 42.92 -48.73
CA ALA A 1122 11.43 42.57 -49.58
C ALA A 1122 10.68 43.82 -50.08
N SER A 1123 10.46 44.80 -49.21
CA SER A 1123 9.80 46.08 -49.56
C SER A 1123 10.62 46.91 -50.54
N ARG A 1124 11.95 46.94 -50.37
CA ARG A 1124 12.89 47.58 -51.30
C ARG A 1124 12.90 46.87 -52.65
N PHE A 1125 12.97 45.55 -52.65
CA PHE A 1125 12.91 44.74 -53.86
C PHE A 1125 11.62 45.03 -54.64
N ILE A 1126 10.47 45.03 -53.99
CA ILE A 1126 9.18 45.35 -54.65
C ILE A 1126 9.19 46.75 -55.24
N THR A 1127 9.71 47.74 -54.52
CA THR A 1127 9.81 49.12 -55.00
C THR A 1127 10.69 49.20 -56.25
N ALA A 1128 11.80 48.46 -56.29
CA ALA A 1128 12.71 48.40 -57.43
C ALA A 1128 12.09 47.68 -58.64
N VAL A 1129 11.32 46.62 -58.41
CA VAL A 1129 10.72 45.78 -59.45
C VAL A 1129 9.43 46.39 -60.03
N ASN A 1130 8.67 47.14 -59.24
CA ASN A 1130 7.41 47.76 -59.64
C ASN A 1130 7.44 48.47 -61.01
N PRO A 1131 8.38 49.40 -61.31
CA PRO A 1131 8.42 50.06 -62.61
C PRO A 1131 8.69 49.08 -63.77
N SER A 1132 9.58 48.11 -63.59
CA SER A 1132 9.89 47.11 -64.62
C SER A 1132 8.67 46.23 -64.97
N VAL A 1133 7.90 45.83 -63.95
CA VAL A 1133 6.72 44.99 -64.12
C VAL A 1133 5.58 45.73 -64.82
N THR A 1134 5.42 47.03 -64.56
CA THR A 1134 4.39 47.84 -65.23
C THR A 1134 4.72 48.20 -66.68
N LEU A 1135 6.01 48.12 -67.07
CA LEU A 1135 6.51 48.63 -68.35
C LEU A 1135 6.94 47.50 -69.31
N ALA A 1136 7.32 46.33 -68.79
CA ALA A 1136 7.73 45.19 -69.60
C ALA A 1136 6.53 44.39 -70.12
N THR A 1137 5.90 44.86 -71.21
CA THR A 1137 4.85 44.12 -71.94
C THR A 1137 5.40 43.15 -72.99
N GLY A 1138 6.66 42.72 -72.87
CA GLY A 1138 7.35 41.90 -73.88
C GLY A 1138 8.39 40.94 -73.30
N THR A 1139 8.82 39.97 -74.12
CA THR A 1139 9.72 38.86 -73.75
C THR A 1139 11.20 39.26 -73.61
N SER A 1140 11.56 40.52 -73.85
CA SER A 1140 12.95 40.97 -73.81
C SER A 1140 13.37 41.39 -72.40
N LEU A 1141 14.40 40.71 -71.86
CA LEU A 1141 15.09 41.08 -70.62
C LEU A 1141 16.14 42.20 -70.83
N ALA A 1142 16.26 42.75 -72.03
CA ALA A 1142 17.17 43.86 -72.28
C ALA A 1142 16.72 45.12 -71.51
N PRO A 1143 17.66 45.97 -71.06
CA PRO A 1143 17.32 47.26 -70.45
C PRO A 1143 16.41 48.05 -71.38
N GLN A 1144 15.20 48.39 -70.91
CA GLN A 1144 14.27 49.20 -71.69
C GLN A 1144 14.50 50.66 -71.35
N THR A 1145 14.84 51.46 -72.36
CA THR A 1145 14.97 52.91 -72.21
C THR A 1145 13.62 53.54 -72.49
N ILE A 1146 13.02 54.16 -71.49
CA ILE A 1146 11.74 54.84 -71.62
C ILE A 1146 12.00 56.34 -71.63
N LEU A 1147 11.51 56.99 -72.67
CA LEU A 1147 11.50 58.45 -72.76
C LEU A 1147 10.48 58.99 -71.78
N THR A 1148 10.96 59.53 -70.66
CA THR A 1148 10.12 60.26 -69.70
C THR A 1148 10.28 61.76 -69.93
N SER A 1149 9.34 62.56 -69.41
CA SER A 1149 9.43 64.03 -69.44
C SER A 1149 10.65 64.59 -68.69
N VAL A 1150 11.36 63.75 -67.91
CA VAL A 1150 12.55 64.09 -67.11
C VAL A 1150 13.83 63.52 -67.73
N GLY A 1151 13.74 62.84 -68.88
CA GLY A 1151 14.87 62.22 -69.59
C GLY A 1151 14.69 60.72 -69.87
N ASN A 1152 15.69 60.13 -70.50
CA ASN A 1152 15.72 58.70 -70.80
C ASN A 1152 16.01 57.90 -69.52
N VAL A 1153 15.03 57.15 -69.03
CA VAL A 1153 15.19 56.26 -67.88
C VAL A 1153 15.37 54.84 -68.40
N THR A 1154 16.54 54.25 -68.15
CA THR A 1154 16.81 52.84 -68.43
C THR A 1154 16.35 51.97 -67.26
N VAL A 1155 15.34 51.14 -67.49
CA VAL A 1155 14.85 50.16 -66.50
C VAL A 1155 15.36 48.79 -66.90
N THR A 1156 16.12 48.14 -66.02
CA THR A 1156 16.58 46.77 -66.21
C THR A 1156 15.62 45.83 -65.46
N PRO A 1157 14.92 44.90 -66.14
CA PRO A 1157 14.05 43.96 -65.46
C PRO A 1157 14.87 43.04 -64.54
N PRO A 1158 14.35 42.69 -63.37
CA PRO A 1158 15.06 41.82 -62.43
C PRO A 1158 15.20 40.40 -63.02
N ALA A 1159 16.39 39.84 -62.92
CA ALA A 1159 16.72 38.47 -63.33
C ALA A 1159 17.08 37.57 -62.13
N PRO A 1160 17.17 36.24 -62.28
CA PRO A 1160 17.44 35.32 -61.17
C PRO A 1160 18.79 35.52 -60.47
N ASP A 1161 19.74 36.18 -61.13
CA ASP A 1161 21.06 36.56 -60.60
C ASP A 1161 21.08 37.95 -59.95
N THR A 1162 19.95 38.67 -59.93
CA THR A 1162 19.86 40.00 -59.31
C THR A 1162 20.29 39.90 -57.84
N PRO A 1163 21.31 40.64 -57.39
CA PRO A 1163 21.86 40.52 -56.03
C PRO A 1163 20.81 40.69 -54.93
N ALA A 1164 19.81 41.56 -55.14
CA ALA A 1164 18.72 41.78 -54.20
C ALA A 1164 17.83 40.52 -54.03
N TRP A 1165 17.57 39.79 -55.11
CA TRP A 1165 16.80 38.55 -55.08
C TRP A 1165 17.59 37.42 -54.39
N VAL A 1166 18.85 37.23 -54.79
CA VAL A 1166 19.74 36.22 -54.18
C VAL A 1166 19.91 36.47 -52.68
N GLY A 1167 20.08 37.73 -52.28
CA GLY A 1167 20.16 38.12 -50.87
C GLY A 1167 18.87 37.85 -50.09
N LEU A 1168 17.70 38.11 -50.70
CA LEU A 1168 16.39 37.83 -50.10
C LEU A 1168 16.16 36.33 -49.90
N GLN A 1169 16.54 35.51 -50.89
CA GLN A 1169 16.44 34.05 -50.82
C GLN A 1169 17.34 33.48 -49.71
N ALA A 1170 18.62 33.87 -49.68
CA ALA A 1170 19.56 33.43 -48.66
C ALA A 1170 19.09 33.81 -47.24
N ARG A 1171 18.49 34.99 -47.08
CA ARG A 1171 17.94 35.41 -45.78
C ARG A 1171 16.71 34.60 -45.38
N SER A 1172 15.80 34.32 -46.31
CA SER A 1172 14.64 33.49 -46.03
C SER A 1172 15.04 32.08 -45.57
N GLU A 1173 16.00 31.44 -46.25
CA GLU A 1173 16.49 30.11 -45.88
C GLU A 1173 17.03 30.10 -44.45
N ARG A 1174 17.82 31.12 -44.09
CA ARG A 1174 18.32 31.30 -42.72
C ARG A 1174 17.20 31.50 -41.71
N LEU A 1175 16.21 32.36 -42.00
CA LEU A 1175 15.07 32.60 -41.11
C LEU A 1175 14.20 31.34 -40.93
N ASN A 1176 14.05 30.54 -41.98
CA ASN A 1176 13.32 29.27 -41.91
C ASN A 1176 13.98 28.28 -40.95
N LEU A 1177 15.32 28.18 -40.97
CA LEU A 1177 16.06 27.36 -40.00
C LEU A 1177 15.87 27.87 -38.57
N GLN A 1178 15.95 29.18 -38.35
CA GLN A 1178 15.74 29.79 -37.04
C GLN A 1178 14.32 29.56 -36.51
N LEU A 1179 13.30 29.79 -37.35
CA LEU A 1179 11.90 29.51 -36.97
C LEU A 1179 11.70 28.01 -36.67
N ASN A 1180 12.39 27.10 -37.35
CA ASN A 1180 12.29 25.66 -37.06
C ASN A 1180 12.82 25.34 -35.66
N SER A 1181 13.95 25.93 -35.29
CA SER A 1181 14.50 25.78 -33.94
C SER A 1181 13.56 26.36 -32.87
N LEU A 1182 12.99 27.54 -33.13
CA LEU A 1182 12.03 28.18 -32.24
C LEU A 1182 10.80 27.30 -32.01
N ASP A 1183 10.20 26.77 -33.08
CA ASP A 1183 9.02 25.93 -32.93
C ASP A 1183 9.31 24.60 -32.22
N ALA A 1184 10.51 24.03 -32.41
CA ALA A 1184 10.93 22.84 -31.67
C ALA A 1184 11.01 23.14 -30.17
N VAL A 1185 11.59 24.28 -29.80
CA VAL A 1185 11.70 24.72 -28.40
C VAL A 1185 10.33 25.00 -27.79
N ILE A 1186 9.42 25.69 -28.50
CA ILE A 1186 8.06 25.92 -28.03
C ILE A 1186 7.35 24.59 -27.77
N ARG A 1187 7.45 23.64 -28.72
CA ARG A 1187 6.87 22.30 -28.57
C ARG A 1187 7.44 21.57 -27.36
N ASP A 1188 8.75 21.58 -27.19
CA ASP A 1188 9.40 20.88 -26.08
C ASP A 1188 9.02 21.53 -24.73
N GLN A 1189 8.85 22.85 -24.68
CA GLN A 1189 8.33 23.55 -23.51
C GLN A 1189 6.87 23.19 -23.21
N VAL A 1190 5.99 23.10 -24.24
CA VAL A 1190 4.60 22.65 -24.08
C VAL A 1190 4.58 21.24 -23.46
N LEU A 1191 5.39 20.33 -24.00
CA LEU A 1191 5.48 18.95 -23.51
C LEU A 1191 6.05 18.88 -22.10
N ALA A 1192 7.06 19.69 -21.78
CA ALA A 1192 7.61 19.79 -20.43
C ALA A 1192 6.54 20.26 -19.44
N ASN A 1193 5.74 21.28 -19.78
CA ASN A 1193 4.65 21.78 -18.95
C ASN A 1193 3.57 20.70 -18.71
N VAL A 1194 3.18 19.97 -19.75
CA VAL A 1194 2.21 18.85 -19.63
C VAL A 1194 2.77 17.73 -18.75
N ASN A 1195 4.04 17.36 -18.93
CA ASN A 1195 4.70 16.33 -18.11
C ASN A 1195 4.86 16.77 -16.64
N MET A 1196 5.18 18.04 -16.38
CA MET A 1196 5.23 18.59 -15.03
C MET A 1196 3.85 18.57 -14.38
N ALA A 1197 2.79 18.94 -15.11
CA ALA A 1197 1.42 18.88 -14.61
C ALA A 1197 0.98 17.44 -14.32
N LEU A 1198 1.28 16.49 -15.21
CA LEU A 1198 1.02 15.06 -14.98
C LEU A 1198 1.74 14.57 -13.71
N THR A 1199 3.02 14.90 -13.57
CA THR A 1199 3.82 14.54 -12.38
C THR A 1199 3.23 15.16 -11.11
N GLY A 1200 2.88 16.44 -11.15
CA GLY A 1200 2.21 17.15 -10.05
C GLY A 1200 0.88 16.50 -9.66
N CYS A 1201 0.08 16.09 -10.64
CA CYS A 1201 -1.19 15.39 -10.41
C CYS A 1201 -0.97 14.04 -9.68
N ILE A 1202 0.03 13.26 -10.11
CA ILE A 1202 0.40 11.98 -9.46
C ILE A 1202 0.87 12.22 -8.02
N LEU A 1203 1.70 13.23 -7.77
CA LEU A 1203 2.19 13.56 -6.43
C LEU A 1203 1.04 14.00 -5.50
N VAL A 1204 0.13 14.86 -5.97
CA VAL A 1204 -1.01 15.31 -5.16
C VAL A 1204 -2.01 14.17 -4.91
N PHE A 1205 -2.27 13.31 -5.91
CA PHE A 1205 -3.11 12.12 -5.73
C PHE A 1205 -2.54 11.17 -4.67
N THR A 1206 -1.26 10.83 -4.77
CA THR A 1206 -0.60 9.94 -3.79
C THR A 1206 -0.61 10.55 -2.39
N ALA A 1207 -0.31 11.84 -2.25
CA ALA A 1207 -0.43 12.57 -0.98
C ALA A 1207 -1.87 12.53 -0.42
N THR A 1208 -2.88 12.68 -1.28
CA THR A 1208 -4.29 12.59 -0.90
C THR A 1208 -4.65 11.20 -0.37
N ILE A 1209 -4.23 10.13 -1.06
CA ILE A 1209 -4.48 8.74 -0.62
C ILE A 1209 -3.83 8.48 0.74
N VAL A 1210 -2.58 8.91 0.93
CA VAL A 1210 -1.88 8.79 2.21
C VAL A 1210 -2.63 9.55 3.32
N ALA A 1211 -3.06 10.78 3.05
CA ALA A 1211 -3.82 11.58 4.01
C ALA A 1211 -5.17 10.93 4.38
N VAL A 1212 -5.88 10.35 3.41
CA VAL A 1212 -7.15 9.65 3.63
C VAL A 1212 -6.96 8.39 4.48
N VAL A 1213 -5.93 7.59 4.19
CA VAL A 1213 -5.61 6.39 4.98
C VAL A 1213 -5.16 6.78 6.39
N ALA A 1214 -4.33 7.82 6.54
CA ALA A 1214 -3.92 8.33 7.84
C ALA A 1214 -5.12 8.85 8.66
N LEU A 1215 -6.05 9.57 8.02
CA LEU A 1215 -7.28 10.03 8.67
C LEU A 1215 -8.18 8.86 9.09
N ALA A 1216 -8.42 7.90 8.20
CA ALA A 1216 -9.25 6.73 8.48
C ALA A 1216 -8.67 5.88 9.62
N THR A 1217 -7.36 5.65 9.62
CA THR A 1217 -6.66 4.92 10.68
C THR A 1217 -6.68 5.69 12.00
N HIS A 1218 -6.46 7.00 12.00
CA HIS A 1218 -6.54 7.83 13.19
C HIS A 1218 -7.95 7.83 13.81
N VAL A 1219 -8.99 8.04 12.99
CA VAL A 1219 -10.39 8.00 13.46
C VAL A 1219 -10.74 6.62 14.03
N HIS A 1220 -10.34 5.53 13.35
CA HIS A 1220 -10.67 4.17 13.80
C HIS A 1220 -9.89 3.74 15.05
N LEU A 1221 -8.56 3.91 15.03
CA LEU A 1221 -7.67 3.38 16.07
C LEU A 1221 -7.60 4.28 17.29
N VAL A 1222 -7.70 5.60 17.12
CA VAL A 1222 -7.56 6.56 18.22
C VAL A 1222 -8.94 7.01 18.69
N ALA A 1223 -9.73 7.66 17.82
CA ALA A 1223 -10.99 8.27 18.26
C ALA A 1223 -12.03 7.23 18.69
N PHE A 1224 -12.31 6.22 17.86
CA PHE A 1224 -13.33 5.20 18.18
C PHE A 1224 -12.90 4.26 19.30
N ARG A 1225 -11.61 3.91 19.39
CA ARG A 1225 -11.10 3.11 20.51
C ARG A 1225 -11.24 3.88 21.83
N ARG A 1226 -10.80 5.15 21.86
CA ARG A 1226 -10.87 6.00 23.06
C ARG A 1226 -12.31 6.22 23.52
N MET A 1227 -13.25 6.47 22.60
CA MET A 1227 -14.68 6.58 22.96
C MET A 1227 -15.26 5.26 23.45
N ARG A 1228 -14.87 4.12 22.86
CA ARG A 1228 -15.31 2.80 23.32
C ARG A 1228 -14.75 2.47 24.71
N GLU A 1229 -13.54 2.91 25.02
CA GLU A 1229 -12.94 2.77 26.34
C GLU A 1229 -13.63 3.68 27.37
N LYS A 1230 -13.88 4.96 27.03
CA LYS A 1230 -14.66 5.88 27.88
C LYS A 1230 -16.07 5.35 28.15
N ALA A 1231 -16.74 4.79 27.15
CA ALA A 1231 -18.03 4.11 27.30
C ALA A 1231 -17.97 2.95 28.32
N ARG A 1232 -16.90 2.14 28.30
CA ARG A 1232 -16.72 1.03 29.26
C ARG A 1232 -16.44 1.53 30.66
N ALA A 1233 -15.66 2.61 30.79
CA ALA A 1233 -15.39 3.27 32.06
C ALA A 1233 -16.70 3.74 32.69
N LEU A 1234 -17.50 4.49 31.91
CA LEU A 1234 -18.81 5.00 32.32
C LEU A 1234 -19.76 3.89 32.78
N VAL A 1235 -19.83 2.80 32.01
CA VAL A 1235 -20.68 1.66 32.38
C VAL A 1235 -20.20 1.03 33.69
N ALA A 1236 -18.90 0.86 33.92
CA ALA A 1236 -18.49 0.24 35.18
C ALA A 1236 -18.71 1.11 36.40
N VAL A 1237 -18.57 2.44 36.27
CA VAL A 1237 -18.88 3.36 37.36
C VAL A 1237 -20.34 3.16 37.80
N LEU A 1238 -21.26 2.92 36.86
CA LEU A 1238 -22.66 2.58 37.17
C LEU A 1238 -22.82 1.24 37.91
N PHE A 1239 -21.96 0.25 37.63
CA PHE A 1239 -22.01 -1.07 38.27
C PHE A 1239 -21.24 -1.15 39.59
N LEU A 1240 -20.31 -0.22 39.84
CA LEU A 1240 -19.58 -0.10 41.11
C LEU A 1240 -20.41 0.56 42.21
N MET A 1241 -21.50 1.24 41.86
CA MET A 1241 -22.37 1.88 42.85
C MET A 1241 -23.05 0.82 43.72
N PRO A 1242 -22.90 0.89 45.07
CA PRO A 1242 -23.59 -0.01 45.98
C PRO A 1242 -25.10 0.03 45.79
N THR A 1243 -25.76 -1.09 46.08
CA THR A 1243 -27.22 -1.17 45.94
C THR A 1243 -27.94 -0.20 46.90
N SER A 1244 -27.33 0.16 48.04
CA SER A 1244 -27.79 1.23 48.94
C SER A 1244 -27.92 2.56 48.19
N VAL A 1245 -26.84 2.99 47.52
CA VAL A 1245 -26.78 4.24 46.74
C VAL A 1245 -27.80 4.24 45.59
N THR A 1246 -27.96 3.12 44.90
CA THR A 1246 -28.93 3.05 43.78
C THR A 1246 -30.39 3.12 44.24
N LYS A 1247 -30.72 2.67 45.46
CA LYS A 1247 -32.08 2.77 46.01
C LYS A 1247 -32.51 4.21 46.23
N ASP A 1248 -31.56 5.08 46.56
CA ASP A 1248 -31.80 6.51 46.79
C ASP A 1248 -31.96 7.31 45.49
N ALA A 1249 -31.62 6.71 44.34
CA ALA A 1249 -31.75 7.30 43.01
C ALA A 1249 -32.54 6.38 42.05
N PRO A 1250 -33.88 6.38 42.12
CA PRO A 1250 -34.72 5.43 41.37
C PRO A 1250 -34.56 5.57 39.85
N GLU A 1251 -34.26 6.77 39.33
CA GLU A 1251 -33.95 6.99 37.91
C GLU A 1251 -32.68 6.23 37.48
N LEU A 1252 -31.65 6.23 38.33
CA LEU A 1252 -30.39 5.54 38.07
C LEU A 1252 -30.54 4.02 38.23
N ALA A 1253 -31.30 3.59 39.24
CA ALA A 1253 -31.66 2.18 39.39
C ALA A 1253 -32.48 1.67 38.21
N ALA A 1254 -33.41 2.47 37.68
CA ALA A 1254 -34.17 2.13 36.47
C ALA A 1254 -33.27 2.08 35.22
N LEU A 1255 -32.29 2.99 35.13
CA LEU A 1255 -31.28 2.97 34.07
C LEU A 1255 -30.48 1.65 34.08
N VAL A 1256 -29.94 1.26 35.24
CA VAL A 1256 -29.16 0.02 35.41
C VAL A 1256 -30.04 -1.23 35.20
N LYS A 1257 -31.25 -1.26 35.77
CA LYS A 1257 -32.17 -2.42 35.64
C LYS A 1257 -32.67 -2.61 34.21
N SER A 1258 -32.91 -1.52 33.47
CA SER A 1258 -33.39 -1.58 32.08
C SER A 1258 -32.27 -1.91 31.07
N GLY A 1259 -31.02 -1.98 31.52
CA GLY A 1259 -29.86 -2.07 30.64
C GLY A 1259 -29.78 -0.88 29.68
N GLY A 1260 -30.17 0.32 30.11
CA GLY A 1260 -30.08 1.54 29.31
C GLY A 1260 -31.24 1.76 28.32
N LEU A 1261 -32.33 0.99 28.41
CA LEU A 1261 -33.53 1.16 27.57
C LEU A 1261 -34.21 2.52 27.83
N THR A 1262 -34.16 3.00 29.07
CA THR A 1262 -34.72 4.30 29.47
C THR A 1262 -34.05 5.48 28.76
N LEU A 1263 -32.79 5.33 28.30
CA LEU A 1263 -32.08 6.37 27.51
C LEU A 1263 -32.70 6.57 26.13
N GLN A 1264 -33.27 5.51 25.53
CA GLN A 1264 -33.95 5.60 24.24
C GLN A 1264 -35.36 6.18 24.37
N GLN A 1265 -36.13 5.73 25.38
CA GLN A 1265 -37.48 6.24 25.62
C GLN A 1265 -37.46 7.74 25.95
N ALA A 1266 -36.50 8.21 26.75
CA ALA A 1266 -36.33 9.63 27.02
C ALA A 1266 -35.91 10.43 25.78
N ALA A 1267 -35.25 9.80 24.79
CA ALA A 1267 -34.90 10.46 23.52
C ALA A 1267 -36.11 10.59 22.59
N GLU A 1268 -36.93 9.54 22.48
CA GLU A 1268 -38.12 9.53 21.61
C GLU A 1268 -39.22 10.49 22.12
N VAL A 1269 -39.46 10.53 23.44
CA VAL A 1269 -40.43 11.46 24.04
C VAL A 1269 -40.00 12.92 23.90
N GLY A 1270 -38.70 13.21 23.93
CA GLY A 1270 -38.18 14.57 23.71
C GLY A 1270 -38.19 15.03 22.24
N SER A 1271 -38.15 14.11 21.27
CA SER A 1271 -38.19 14.46 19.84
C SER A 1271 -39.60 14.60 19.25
N GLY A 1272 -40.64 14.12 19.94
CA GLY A 1272 -42.03 14.19 19.48
C GLY A 1272 -42.81 15.43 19.91
N GLY A 1273 -42.18 16.37 20.62
CA GLY A 1273 -42.81 17.57 21.17
C GLY A 1273 -42.29 18.90 20.60
N ALA A 1274 -41.58 18.87 19.46
CA ALA A 1274 -41.08 20.06 18.76
C ALA A 1274 -41.59 20.11 17.32
#